data_AF-A0A559S4R0-F1
#
_entry.id   AF-A0A559S4R0-F1
#
_cell.length_a   1.000
_cell.length_b   1.000
_cell.length_c   1.000
_cell.angle_alpha   90.00
_cell.angle_beta   90.00
_cell.angle_gamma   90.00
#
_symmetry.space_group_name_H-M   'P 1'
#
loop_
_entity.id
_entity.type
_entity.pdbx_description
1 polymer ?
#
loop_
_entity_poly.entity_id
_entity_poly.type
_entity_poly.pdbx_seq_one_letter_code
_entity_poly.pdbx_strand_id
1 'polypeptide(L)'
;MIKKNFRVDAFVGMLFSKKTITKAIFLFVILTSLNLTAQTCSDYTVNPNTTITTAANVTYNTTINVPDSFTISDVNVSVNITHTWNSDLEIFLISPTGTRVELSTANGGSGENYNATFDDASTNNLPTNNSTINGTFNPEGNLSDFNSENSSGNWTLEVTDAIEFDGGTINTVTLNLCYEIDTDNDGVPDSVDIDDDNDGILDKDECKGTTPDISDFNNYTNSNTSGWQLINSTQVFNQEDNINNDTFSSPTINFSNIGLETLELTFDIRTNGINDFINSSQIATLEFVINGVIYATFSNLSANTTATAVASNGATVSPATFSVTTTTGAFTSITLSIPNPKINNTIDWVFTANGDDFYIKNLDWSGASATALCTDTDNDGIIDKLDLDSDNDGCPDAIEASVHSTLQSSGIKTDGITDNTENAVINTSLDAVGDNGFAASLESNDTSSATANDAFIATNYATYALDNTKSGCGIAMITQVVQTTSPGANRYIEITNIHSTAVVPANSLVLSLFQNKTGDQTGVSPTYTATNNTVLNPGESLLFKRGSSSLITNVNAPSIVDTNITRLWDGNDILTLSTAKNNLTWESKTDVINSITNNTGYVRIDSVIEPNATYTASEWVAFVDDNLDPYRDLANGGPERHPHDPLYSEIATSNTEANTLLGLHRTKLTARTNGAWNNGFPDRSRNVHINQHYNHTGVRLSARELLVQNNKNLTIDNNLLVVTNDIELRFTNDQIRLVGNSQLIQTHTDATKITGDGKLYIDQNSEVPSKYRYNYLSSPVNTVGSSTFSIEDVLKDGTNPTSFSGTPGNNMAQDITFVGGYDGNTSSPIAIADYWIYTYASGDGGRSNWSRKGKAGDIPQTDGFTFKGPGQAQNYTFSGTPKDGNLPTAIGANESYLVGNPYASAMSAKKFIEDNIDAIDGTLYFWQHAGEEDTSTDTSGHNFAGYVGGYSTRNISMGLSADQVTSNDNSDDSTPSLGSGSYTAPKPYIAVGQGFFISGDTDGGAITFNNSQREYKTEGTESVFFRTASAAKKVTKVRKNTLPIIKLGLDYKDQNDAGLHRQIGISFNKNNTFASDKGYDSKVYVESNTDFYWKFDEDENKYAIAGVQAITPELEVPLELVVENAGELTIKIDEWQYINRNVFLKDIENDTIYKLNDSKATLNLASGTYTDRFALAFDSENEDEATKETKNPLKVFYNKKNNRIVVVKKDKIKVKQVSLFRINSRKVQNWNIKKQRNKFKLKLRKKFSKGLYVVKIKTNKGIINKKIVIKN
;
A
#
# COMPACT_ATOMS: atom_id res chain seq x y z
N MET A 1 25.58 37.24 -21.32
CA MET A 1 26.88 36.77 -21.88
C MET A 1 26.57 35.44 -22.56
N ILE A 2 26.86 35.17 -23.85
CA ILE A 2 28.19 35.03 -24.49
C ILE A 2 28.96 33.86 -23.86
N LYS A 3 29.44 32.78 -24.53
CA LYS A 3 29.32 32.20 -25.91
C LYS A 3 29.72 30.68 -25.79
N LYS A 4 29.71 29.76 -26.77
CA LYS A 4 29.72 29.81 -28.25
C LYS A 4 29.08 28.55 -28.89
N ASN A 5 28.46 28.74 -30.05
CA ASN A 5 28.00 27.80 -31.09
C ASN A 5 28.98 26.67 -31.51
N PHE A 6 28.41 25.64 -32.15
CA PHE A 6 28.88 25.16 -33.46
C PHE A 6 27.71 24.96 -34.45
N ARG A 7 27.97 25.17 -35.75
CA ARG A 7 27.00 25.17 -36.87
C ARG A 7 27.76 24.96 -38.19
N VAL A 8 27.23 24.14 -39.10
CA VAL A 8 27.38 24.15 -40.58
C VAL A 8 26.13 23.38 -41.07
N ASP A 9 25.13 23.92 -41.78
CA ASP A 9 25.10 24.64 -43.07
C ASP A 9 25.51 23.72 -44.26
N ALA A 10 25.00 23.80 -45.50
CA ALA A 10 23.85 24.46 -46.14
C ALA A 10 23.31 23.47 -47.23
N PHE A 11 22.36 23.72 -48.13
CA PHE A 11 21.59 24.88 -48.65
C PHE A 11 20.31 24.29 -49.31
N VAL A 12 19.30 24.95 -49.90
CA VAL A 12 18.99 26.31 -50.42
C VAL A 12 17.51 26.62 -50.08
N GLY A 13 16.84 27.71 -50.46
CA GLY A 13 17.17 28.86 -51.31
C GLY A 13 16.36 30.12 -50.96
N MET A 14 16.60 31.22 -51.68
CA MET A 14 16.36 32.61 -51.20
C MET A 14 15.17 33.37 -51.81
N LEU A 15 14.60 34.29 -51.01
CA LEU A 15 13.95 35.58 -51.37
C LEU A 15 12.64 35.50 -52.20
N PHE A 16 11.66 36.42 -52.10
CA PHE A 16 11.68 37.86 -51.77
C PHE A 16 10.62 38.29 -50.72
N SER A 17 10.40 39.60 -50.51
CA SER A 17 9.63 40.16 -49.38
C SER A 17 8.49 41.12 -49.75
N LYS A 18 7.51 41.22 -48.84
CA LYS A 18 6.53 42.32 -48.61
C LYS A 18 5.33 42.50 -49.57
N LYS A 19 4.14 42.26 -48.97
CA LYS A 19 2.83 42.94 -49.12
C LYS A 19 2.08 42.92 -50.46
N THR A 20 0.75 42.74 -50.31
CA THR A 20 -0.39 43.19 -51.16
C THR A 20 -0.98 42.19 -52.17
N ILE A 21 -2.08 41.55 -51.76
CA ILE A 21 -3.38 41.38 -52.46
C ILE A 21 -3.38 41.30 -54.00
N THR A 22 -3.93 40.21 -54.57
CA THR A 22 -5.14 40.19 -55.44
C THR A 22 -5.52 38.74 -55.83
N LYS A 23 -6.83 38.43 -55.88
CA LYS A 23 -7.38 37.11 -56.27
C LYS A 23 -7.33 36.88 -57.80
N ALA A 24 -7.06 35.65 -58.26
CA ALA A 24 -7.42 35.19 -59.60
C ALA A 24 -7.52 33.65 -59.70
N ILE A 25 -8.67 33.12 -59.27
CA ILE A 25 -9.44 32.03 -59.90
C ILE A 25 -8.64 30.87 -60.54
N PHE A 26 -8.73 29.70 -59.92
CA PHE A 26 -8.88 28.46 -60.68
C PHE A 26 -10.15 27.74 -60.22
N LEU A 27 -10.82 27.06 -61.14
CA LEU A 27 -12.20 26.61 -60.97
C LEU A 27 -12.25 25.24 -60.28
N PHE A 28 -12.78 25.20 -59.05
CA PHE A 28 -13.35 23.98 -58.47
C PHE A 28 -14.87 24.16 -58.43
N VAL A 29 -15.60 23.24 -59.05
CA VAL A 29 -17.06 23.23 -59.01
C VAL A 29 -17.46 22.49 -57.75
N ILE A 30 -17.76 23.23 -56.69
CA ILE A 30 -18.45 22.67 -55.52
C ILE A 30 -19.90 22.44 -55.94
N LEU A 31 -20.32 21.18 -56.00
CA LEU A 31 -21.73 20.86 -55.83
C LEU A 31 -22.03 21.15 -54.36
N THR A 32 -22.76 22.23 -54.09
CA THR A 32 -23.34 22.45 -52.77
C THR A 32 -24.54 21.52 -52.62
N SER A 33 -24.31 20.34 -52.05
CA SER A 33 -25.32 19.83 -51.12
C SER A 33 -25.44 20.88 -50.01
N LEU A 34 -26.66 21.37 -49.79
CA LEU A 34 -26.96 22.13 -48.58
C LEU A 34 -27.10 21.11 -47.46
N ASN A 35 -25.97 20.81 -46.81
CA ASN A 35 -26.05 20.29 -45.45
C ASN A 35 -26.64 21.43 -44.61
N LEU A 36 -27.88 21.27 -44.15
CA LEU A 36 -28.34 22.02 -43.00
C LEU A 36 -27.54 21.46 -41.81
N THR A 37 -26.85 22.31 -41.07
CA THR A 37 -26.49 21.97 -39.68
C THR A 37 -27.78 21.96 -38.85
N ALA A 38 -27.78 21.24 -37.72
CA ALA A 38 -28.95 21.09 -36.85
C ALA A 38 -29.20 22.35 -35.98
N GLN A 39 -29.26 23.50 -36.65
CA GLN A 39 -29.40 24.81 -36.02
C GLN A 39 -30.77 24.92 -35.32
N THR A 40 -30.74 25.01 -33.98
CA THR A 40 -31.94 25.12 -33.16
C THR A 40 -32.21 26.59 -32.86
N CYS A 41 -33.42 27.09 -33.18
CA CYS A 41 -33.79 28.49 -33.02
C CYS A 41 -35.00 28.68 -32.07
N SER A 42 -34.95 29.71 -31.23
CA SER A 42 -35.98 30.02 -30.22
C SER A 42 -36.51 31.46 -30.32
N ASP A 43 -37.83 31.63 -30.24
CA ASP A 43 -38.55 32.90 -30.41
C ASP A 43 -38.89 33.58 -29.06
N TYR A 44 -38.17 34.64 -28.73
CA TYR A 44 -38.41 35.49 -27.56
C TYR A 44 -39.29 36.68 -27.92
N THR A 45 -40.61 36.47 -27.89
CA THR A 45 -41.62 37.50 -28.23
C THR A 45 -42.09 38.29 -27.01
N VAL A 46 -42.04 39.62 -27.08
CA VAL A 46 -42.71 40.53 -26.13
C VAL A 46 -43.63 41.51 -26.83
N ASN A 47 -44.76 41.82 -26.19
CA ASN A 47 -45.81 42.69 -26.72
C ASN A 47 -45.90 43.97 -25.86
N PRO A 48 -44.93 44.90 -25.97
CA PRO A 48 -44.79 45.99 -25.01
C PRO A 48 -45.93 47.01 -25.08
N ASN A 49 -46.56 47.19 -26.24
CA ASN A 49 -47.58 48.20 -26.50
C ASN A 49 -47.12 49.62 -26.10
N THR A 50 -45.81 49.90 -26.22
CA THR A 50 -45.19 51.17 -25.80
C THR A 50 -45.58 52.29 -26.77
N THR A 51 -46.34 53.25 -26.29
CA THR A 51 -46.75 54.43 -27.07
C THR A 51 -45.56 55.32 -27.40
N ILE A 52 -45.33 55.55 -28.69
CA ILE A 52 -44.40 56.56 -29.20
C ILE A 52 -45.14 57.90 -29.22
N THR A 53 -44.64 58.85 -28.43
CA THR A 53 -45.23 60.19 -28.23
C THR A 53 -44.73 61.19 -29.26
N THR A 54 -45.52 62.22 -29.56
CA THR A 54 -45.29 63.18 -30.65
C THR A 54 -44.19 64.22 -30.37
N ALA A 55 -43.07 63.79 -29.80
CA ALA A 55 -41.98 64.62 -29.31
C ALA A 55 -40.63 64.07 -29.81
N ALA A 56 -39.96 64.89 -30.62
CA ALA A 56 -38.70 64.54 -31.26
C ALA A 56 -37.58 64.18 -30.28
N ASN A 57 -36.73 63.25 -30.71
CA ASN A 57 -35.54 62.76 -30.03
C ASN A 57 -35.89 62.11 -28.66
N VAL A 58 -36.96 61.32 -28.63
CA VAL A 58 -37.35 60.49 -27.48
C VAL A 58 -37.09 59.02 -27.80
N THR A 59 -36.30 58.38 -26.93
CA THR A 59 -35.92 56.98 -27.03
C THR A 59 -36.79 56.10 -26.13
N TYR A 60 -37.27 54.99 -26.67
CA TYR A 60 -38.16 54.01 -26.05
C TYR A 60 -37.48 52.64 -26.03
N ASN A 61 -37.11 52.17 -24.84
CA ASN A 61 -36.40 50.90 -24.67
C ASN A 61 -37.38 49.79 -24.28
N THR A 62 -37.45 48.74 -25.10
CA THR A 62 -38.20 47.50 -24.83
C THR A 62 -37.23 46.40 -24.44
N THR A 63 -37.33 45.93 -23.20
CA THR A 63 -36.52 44.79 -22.73
C THR A 63 -37.15 43.46 -23.14
N ILE A 64 -36.35 42.58 -23.73
CA ILE A 64 -36.66 41.18 -24.02
C ILE A 64 -35.79 40.34 -23.08
N ASN A 65 -36.42 39.56 -22.20
CA ASN A 65 -35.70 38.68 -21.27
C ASN A 65 -35.53 37.29 -21.90
N VAL A 66 -34.31 36.93 -22.29
CA VAL A 66 -33.93 35.58 -22.68
C VAL A 66 -33.49 34.83 -21.42
N PRO A 67 -34.22 33.80 -20.95
CA PRO A 67 -33.86 33.05 -19.75
C PRO A 67 -32.79 31.98 -20.01
N ASP A 68 -32.75 31.46 -21.24
CA ASP A 68 -31.90 30.35 -21.65
C ASP A 68 -30.45 30.82 -21.86
N SER A 69 -29.50 29.88 -21.95
CA SER A 69 -28.06 30.18 -22.04
C SER A 69 -27.39 29.25 -23.02
N PHE A 70 -27.04 29.77 -24.20
CA PHE A 70 -26.32 29.06 -25.26
C PHE A 70 -25.43 30.04 -26.03
N THR A 71 -24.50 29.52 -26.82
CA THR A 71 -23.65 30.30 -27.73
C THR A 71 -24.41 30.60 -29.02
N ILE A 72 -24.49 31.87 -29.43
CA ILE A 72 -25.31 32.30 -30.57
C ILE A 72 -24.63 31.95 -31.91
N SER A 73 -25.35 31.29 -32.82
CA SER A 73 -24.94 31.02 -34.21
C SER A 73 -25.68 31.86 -35.26
N ASP A 74 -26.89 32.36 -34.96
CA ASP A 74 -27.61 33.35 -35.79
C ASP A 74 -28.63 34.16 -34.97
N VAL A 75 -29.01 35.35 -35.46
CA VAL A 75 -29.97 36.27 -34.84
C VAL A 75 -30.89 36.90 -35.88
N ASN A 76 -32.21 36.70 -35.73
CA ASN A 76 -33.23 37.37 -36.55
C ASN A 76 -34.17 38.21 -35.67
N VAL A 77 -34.57 39.40 -36.13
CA VAL A 77 -35.32 40.37 -35.30
C VAL A 77 -36.60 40.81 -35.99
N SER A 78 -37.76 40.38 -35.51
CA SER A 78 -39.06 40.82 -36.05
C SER A 78 -39.67 41.94 -35.21
N VAL A 79 -40.05 43.05 -35.85
CA VAL A 79 -40.71 44.20 -35.20
C VAL A 79 -42.04 44.54 -35.86
N ASN A 80 -43.05 44.79 -35.03
CA ASN A 80 -44.31 45.40 -35.42
C ASN A 80 -44.45 46.74 -34.69
N ILE A 81 -44.23 47.83 -35.42
CA ILE A 81 -44.32 49.19 -34.90
C ILE A 81 -45.33 49.95 -35.76
N THR A 82 -46.47 50.30 -35.17
CA THR A 82 -47.35 51.29 -35.76
C THR A 82 -46.66 52.65 -35.66
N HIS A 83 -46.43 53.34 -36.76
CA HIS A 83 -45.92 54.71 -36.76
C HIS A 83 -46.47 55.47 -37.95
N THR A 84 -46.69 56.77 -37.78
CA THR A 84 -47.32 57.58 -38.84
C THR A 84 -46.35 57.80 -40.00
N TRP A 85 -45.11 58.26 -39.76
CA TRP A 85 -44.02 58.20 -40.74
C TRP A 85 -42.90 57.25 -40.27
N ASN A 86 -42.49 56.31 -41.11
CA ASN A 86 -41.45 55.34 -40.78
C ASN A 86 -40.02 55.87 -40.98
N SER A 87 -39.84 56.96 -41.74
CA SER A 87 -38.56 57.70 -41.86
C SER A 87 -38.11 58.44 -40.60
N ASP A 88 -38.94 58.42 -39.56
CA ASP A 88 -38.75 59.26 -38.40
C ASP A 88 -38.25 58.40 -37.22
N LEU A 89 -38.15 57.08 -37.41
CA LEU A 89 -37.61 56.12 -36.45
C LEU A 89 -36.13 55.74 -36.72
N GLU A 90 -35.37 55.64 -35.64
CA GLU A 90 -34.07 54.97 -35.55
C GLU A 90 -34.22 53.73 -34.65
N ILE A 91 -33.85 52.54 -35.14
CA ILE A 91 -34.12 51.25 -34.50
C ILE A 91 -32.82 50.46 -34.34
N PHE A 92 -32.52 50.05 -33.11
CA PHE A 92 -31.33 49.28 -32.75
C PHE A 92 -31.68 48.11 -31.82
N LEU A 93 -30.87 47.04 -31.87
CA LEU A 93 -30.89 45.95 -30.87
C LEU A 93 -29.61 46.01 -30.02
N ILE A 94 -29.74 45.76 -28.73
CA ILE A 94 -28.63 45.71 -27.76
C ILE A 94 -28.64 44.36 -27.04
N SER A 95 -27.50 43.66 -27.00
CA SER A 95 -27.34 42.38 -26.30
C SER A 95 -27.05 42.56 -24.79
N PRO A 96 -27.17 41.51 -23.96
CA PRO A 96 -26.84 41.54 -22.54
C PRO A 96 -25.37 41.91 -22.25
N THR A 97 -24.46 41.68 -23.20
CA THR A 97 -23.04 42.04 -23.08
C THR A 97 -22.77 43.53 -23.37
N GLY A 98 -23.66 44.17 -24.14
CA GLY A 98 -23.59 45.58 -24.53
C GLY A 98 -23.27 45.85 -26.01
N THR A 99 -23.14 44.81 -26.84
CA THR A 99 -23.08 44.96 -28.31
C THR A 99 -24.38 45.60 -28.82
N ARG A 100 -24.29 46.53 -29.77
CA ARG A 100 -25.42 47.35 -30.26
C ARG A 100 -25.41 47.42 -31.79
N VAL A 101 -26.37 46.75 -32.42
CA VAL A 101 -26.53 46.64 -33.87
C VAL A 101 -27.65 47.55 -34.37
N GLU A 102 -27.43 48.19 -35.50
CA GLU A 102 -28.39 49.04 -36.21
C GLU A 102 -29.33 48.18 -37.06
N LEU A 103 -30.64 48.31 -36.86
CA LEU A 103 -31.64 47.58 -37.65
C LEU A 103 -32.16 48.44 -38.80
N SER A 104 -32.57 49.68 -38.51
CA SER A 104 -33.07 50.63 -39.50
C SER A 104 -33.08 52.06 -38.97
N THR A 105 -32.50 53.00 -39.71
CA THR A 105 -32.45 54.44 -39.39
C THR A 105 -33.02 55.26 -40.54
N ALA A 106 -34.12 55.96 -40.28
CA ALA A 106 -34.79 56.89 -41.19
C ALA A 106 -35.26 56.32 -42.56
N ASN A 107 -35.50 55.01 -42.64
CA ASN A 107 -36.00 54.34 -43.84
C ASN A 107 -37.51 54.46 -44.05
N GLY A 108 -37.95 54.22 -45.29
CA GLY A 108 -39.36 54.14 -45.68
C GLY A 108 -39.99 55.45 -46.16
N GLY A 109 -39.46 56.62 -45.77
CA GLY A 109 -40.00 57.95 -46.14
C GLY A 109 -41.32 58.26 -45.40
N SER A 110 -42.21 59.05 -46.01
CA SER A 110 -43.58 59.21 -45.47
C SER A 110 -44.49 58.00 -45.76
N GLY A 111 -43.94 56.79 -45.59
CA GLY A 111 -44.69 55.55 -45.47
C GLY A 111 -45.12 55.32 -44.03
N GLU A 112 -46.22 54.61 -43.81
CA GLU A 112 -46.71 54.31 -42.46
C GLU A 112 -46.20 52.93 -42.01
N ASN A 113 -45.77 52.81 -40.75
CA ASN A 113 -45.47 51.57 -40.02
C ASN A 113 -44.24 50.74 -40.45
N TYR A 114 -43.79 49.89 -39.51
CA TYR A 114 -42.93 48.73 -39.72
C TYR A 114 -43.69 47.44 -39.36
N ASN A 115 -43.63 46.44 -40.24
CA ASN A 115 -43.97 45.04 -39.99
C ASN A 115 -42.85 44.19 -40.61
N ALA A 116 -41.67 44.27 -40.01
CA ALA A 116 -40.40 43.91 -40.63
C ALA A 116 -39.70 42.80 -39.86
N THR A 117 -39.03 41.89 -40.57
CA THR A 117 -38.05 40.97 -40.00
C THR A 117 -36.67 41.38 -40.51
N PHE A 118 -35.72 41.61 -39.61
CA PHE A 118 -34.33 41.89 -39.91
C PHE A 118 -33.54 40.58 -39.86
N ASP A 119 -32.77 40.33 -40.91
CA ASP A 119 -32.12 39.05 -41.26
C ASP A 119 -30.91 39.37 -42.17
N ASP A 120 -29.69 39.01 -41.74
CA ASP A 120 -28.44 39.25 -42.48
C ASP A 120 -28.36 38.47 -43.81
N ALA A 121 -29.06 37.34 -43.93
CA ALA A 121 -29.15 36.53 -45.15
C ALA A 121 -30.20 37.06 -46.14
N SER A 122 -31.09 37.97 -45.72
CA SER A 122 -32.08 38.59 -46.61
C SER A 122 -31.40 39.41 -47.71
N THR A 123 -31.89 39.25 -48.94
CA THR A 123 -31.42 40.01 -50.12
C THR A 123 -32.23 41.28 -50.39
N ASN A 124 -33.22 41.60 -49.55
CA ASN A 124 -34.03 42.80 -49.69
C ASN A 124 -33.44 43.94 -48.85
N ASN A 125 -32.88 44.97 -49.48
CA ASN A 125 -32.51 46.19 -48.77
C ASN A 125 -33.77 46.94 -48.29
N LEU A 126 -33.65 47.66 -47.17
CA LEU A 126 -34.71 48.52 -46.65
C LEU A 126 -35.23 49.54 -47.69
N PRO A 127 -36.56 49.72 -47.85
CA PRO A 127 -37.13 50.70 -48.77
C PRO A 127 -36.83 52.13 -48.34
N THR A 128 -36.49 53.03 -49.27
CA THR A 128 -36.26 54.47 -49.02
C THR A 128 -37.33 55.37 -49.65
N ASN A 129 -38.40 54.78 -50.21
CA ASN A 129 -39.23 55.41 -51.24
C ASN A 129 -40.74 55.47 -50.92
N ASN A 130 -41.07 56.00 -49.75
CA ASN A 130 -42.42 56.40 -49.34
C ASN A 130 -43.43 55.25 -49.19
N SER A 131 -42.98 54.15 -48.59
CA SER A 131 -43.70 52.87 -48.49
C SER A 131 -43.64 52.29 -47.08
N THR A 132 -44.75 51.67 -46.63
CA THR A 132 -44.76 50.79 -45.46
C THR A 132 -43.68 49.71 -45.59
N ILE A 133 -42.88 49.52 -44.54
CA ILE A 133 -41.82 48.51 -44.51
C ILE A 133 -42.47 47.21 -44.03
N ASN A 134 -42.62 46.24 -44.93
CA ASN A 134 -43.34 44.99 -44.68
C ASN A 134 -42.65 43.80 -45.35
N GLY A 135 -42.27 42.78 -44.56
CA GLY A 135 -41.51 41.61 -45.00
C GLY A 135 -40.10 41.53 -44.41
N THR A 136 -39.29 40.59 -44.91
CA THR A 136 -37.93 40.34 -44.42
C THR A 136 -36.91 41.19 -45.18
N PHE A 137 -36.04 41.90 -44.45
CA PHE A 137 -35.04 42.85 -44.99
C PHE A 137 -33.66 42.65 -44.36
N ASN A 138 -32.63 42.97 -45.12
CA ASN A 138 -31.28 43.13 -44.59
C ASN A 138 -31.25 44.39 -43.69
N PRO A 139 -30.69 44.32 -42.46
CA PRO A 139 -30.51 45.48 -41.60
C PRO A 139 -29.48 46.48 -42.17
N GLU A 140 -29.31 47.63 -41.52
CA GLU A 140 -28.23 48.58 -41.86
C GLU A 140 -26.92 48.33 -41.09
N GLY A 141 -27.00 47.63 -39.95
CA GLY A 141 -25.89 46.99 -39.26
C GLY A 141 -25.69 45.53 -39.72
N ASN A 142 -25.12 44.71 -38.84
CA ASN A 142 -24.79 43.31 -39.09
C ASN A 142 -25.21 42.50 -37.85
N LEU A 143 -26.27 41.69 -37.93
CA LEU A 143 -26.80 40.92 -36.81
C LEU A 143 -25.84 39.81 -36.35
N SER A 144 -25.05 39.28 -37.29
CA SER A 144 -23.95 38.36 -37.00
C SER A 144 -22.80 38.95 -36.17
N ASP A 145 -22.83 40.25 -35.84
CA ASP A 145 -21.97 40.83 -34.79
C ASP A 145 -22.32 40.29 -33.38
N PHE A 146 -23.50 39.67 -33.19
CA PHE A 146 -23.90 38.99 -31.96
C PHE A 146 -23.44 37.53 -31.87
N ASN A 147 -22.90 36.95 -32.95
CA ASN A 147 -22.51 35.55 -32.96
C ASN A 147 -21.34 35.29 -32.00
N SER A 148 -21.31 34.10 -31.40
CA SER A 148 -20.41 33.73 -30.30
C SER A 148 -20.60 34.53 -28.99
N GLU A 149 -21.61 35.38 -28.85
CA GLU A 149 -22.07 35.83 -27.53
C GLU A 149 -22.95 34.77 -26.84
N ASN A 150 -23.07 34.86 -25.51
CA ASN A 150 -24.03 34.07 -24.76
C ASN A 150 -25.41 34.74 -24.82
N SER A 151 -26.46 33.95 -25.09
CA SER A 151 -27.82 34.45 -25.28
C SER A 151 -28.51 35.01 -24.02
N SER A 152 -28.05 34.63 -22.83
CA SER A 152 -28.81 34.82 -21.58
C SER A 152 -28.85 36.26 -21.08
N GLY A 153 -30.05 36.73 -20.73
CA GLY A 153 -30.28 37.98 -20.02
C GLY A 153 -31.21 38.96 -20.73
N ASN A 154 -30.99 40.25 -20.46
CA ASN A 154 -31.87 41.34 -20.91
C ASN A 154 -31.36 41.96 -22.21
N TRP A 155 -31.89 41.49 -23.33
CA TRP A 155 -31.78 42.18 -24.62
C TRP A 155 -32.65 43.44 -24.60
N THR A 156 -32.28 44.47 -25.36
CA THR A 156 -33.06 45.71 -25.46
C THR A 156 -33.22 46.14 -26.91
N LEU A 157 -34.47 46.21 -27.38
CA LEU A 157 -34.81 46.96 -28.58
C LEU A 157 -34.89 48.44 -28.20
N GLU A 158 -34.02 49.26 -28.80
CA GLU A 158 -33.95 50.70 -28.62
C GLU A 158 -34.54 51.38 -29.86
N VAL A 159 -35.69 52.06 -29.68
CA VAL A 159 -36.37 52.79 -30.76
C VAL A 159 -36.37 54.28 -30.41
N THR A 160 -35.82 55.13 -31.26
CA THR A 160 -35.90 56.59 -31.12
C THR A 160 -36.79 57.16 -32.21
N ASP A 161 -37.75 57.99 -31.81
CA ASP A 161 -38.44 58.91 -32.74
C ASP A 161 -37.62 60.21 -32.82
N ALA A 162 -37.12 60.55 -34.00
CA ALA A 162 -36.18 61.64 -34.24
C ALA A 162 -36.86 62.97 -34.65
N ILE A 163 -38.15 62.98 -34.97
CA ILE A 163 -38.86 64.11 -35.57
C ILE A 163 -40.10 64.49 -34.74
N GLU A 164 -40.73 65.63 -35.01
CA GLU A 164 -41.89 66.14 -34.25
C GLU A 164 -43.20 66.07 -35.06
N PHE A 165 -44.32 66.09 -34.32
CA PHE A 165 -45.73 66.18 -34.75
C PHE A 165 -46.51 64.88 -35.00
N ASP A 166 -45.88 63.76 -35.35
CA ASP A 166 -46.56 62.48 -35.58
C ASP A 166 -46.27 61.48 -34.44
N GLY A 167 -46.47 60.17 -34.61
CA GLY A 167 -46.33 59.21 -33.50
C GLY A 167 -46.90 57.82 -33.76
N GLY A 168 -46.88 56.96 -32.73
CA GLY A 168 -47.19 55.54 -32.92
C GLY A 168 -47.19 54.64 -31.67
N THR A 169 -46.93 53.35 -31.84
CA THR A 169 -46.86 52.31 -30.80
C THR A 169 -45.96 51.16 -31.23
N ILE A 170 -45.01 50.76 -30.38
CA ILE A 170 -44.28 49.49 -30.50
C ILE A 170 -45.26 48.40 -30.07
N ASN A 171 -45.81 47.64 -31.01
CA ASN A 171 -46.86 46.65 -30.74
C ASN A 171 -46.22 45.34 -30.24
N THR A 172 -45.30 44.78 -31.02
CA THR A 172 -44.60 43.52 -30.74
C THR A 172 -43.15 43.60 -31.19
N VAL A 173 -42.27 42.87 -30.49
CA VAL A 173 -40.93 42.51 -30.98
C VAL A 173 -40.66 41.05 -30.64
N THR A 174 -40.11 40.32 -31.60
CA THR A 174 -39.65 38.94 -31.46
C THR A 174 -38.17 38.90 -31.79
N LEU A 175 -37.37 38.44 -30.83
CA LEU A 175 -35.98 38.09 -31.04
C LEU A 175 -35.91 36.58 -31.26
N ASN A 176 -35.53 36.16 -32.46
CA ASN A 176 -35.25 34.78 -32.81
C ASN A 176 -33.74 34.57 -32.66
N LEU A 177 -33.33 33.70 -31.74
CA LEU A 177 -31.92 33.36 -31.51
C LEU A 177 -31.69 31.90 -31.86
N CYS A 178 -30.62 31.63 -32.60
CA CYS A 178 -30.23 30.29 -32.99
C CYS A 178 -28.90 29.87 -32.35
N TYR A 179 -28.74 28.56 -32.14
CA TYR A 179 -27.51 27.91 -31.71
C TYR A 179 -27.32 26.57 -32.44
N GLU A 180 -26.12 26.03 -32.39
CA GLU A 180 -25.82 24.64 -32.79
C GLU A 180 -25.65 23.81 -31.51
N ILE A 181 -26.01 22.52 -31.55
CA ILE A 181 -25.89 21.64 -30.38
C ILE A 181 -24.41 21.28 -30.19
N ASP A 182 -24.02 21.18 -28.93
CA ASP A 182 -22.67 20.96 -28.37
C ASP A 182 -22.95 20.16 -27.09
N THR A 183 -22.99 18.84 -27.21
CA THR A 183 -23.55 17.94 -26.18
C THR A 183 -22.59 17.75 -24.99
N ASP A 184 -21.29 17.51 -25.24
CA ASP A 184 -20.28 17.33 -24.19
C ASP A 184 -19.79 18.65 -23.54
N ASN A 185 -19.89 19.77 -24.28
CA ASN A 185 -19.40 21.12 -23.93
C ASN A 185 -17.87 21.34 -24.06
N ASP A 186 -17.18 20.66 -24.99
CA ASP A 186 -15.78 20.98 -25.33
C ASP A 186 -15.64 22.23 -26.22
N GLY A 187 -16.68 22.57 -27.00
CA GLY A 187 -16.74 23.68 -27.94
C GLY A 187 -16.75 23.31 -29.44
N VAL A 188 -16.81 22.03 -29.79
CA VAL A 188 -17.07 21.51 -31.14
C VAL A 188 -18.55 21.08 -31.24
N PRO A 189 -19.33 21.56 -32.25
CA PRO A 189 -20.73 21.18 -32.36
C PRO A 189 -20.95 19.77 -32.94
N ASP A 190 -21.94 19.03 -32.42
CA ASP A 190 -22.43 17.69 -32.83
C ASP A 190 -22.55 17.49 -34.36
N SER A 191 -22.74 18.57 -35.13
CA SER A 191 -22.85 18.53 -36.59
C SER A 191 -21.52 18.36 -37.35
N VAL A 192 -20.39 18.50 -36.66
CA VAL A 192 -19.02 18.35 -37.19
C VAL A 192 -18.09 17.55 -36.28
N ASP A 193 -18.54 17.19 -35.08
CA ASP A 193 -17.89 16.26 -34.17
C ASP A 193 -17.82 14.82 -34.73
N ILE A 194 -17.12 13.95 -34.02
CA ILE A 194 -17.04 12.50 -34.22
C ILE A 194 -17.13 11.68 -32.91
N ASP A 195 -17.37 12.32 -31.76
CA ASP A 195 -17.49 11.76 -30.39
C ASP A 195 -18.42 12.68 -29.55
N ASP A 196 -19.72 12.74 -29.89
CA ASP A 196 -20.69 13.78 -29.42
C ASP A 196 -20.82 13.94 -27.87
N ASP A 197 -20.48 12.92 -27.08
CA ASP A 197 -20.49 12.99 -25.60
C ASP A 197 -19.11 12.87 -24.93
N ASN A 198 -18.05 12.69 -25.72
CA ASN A 198 -16.64 12.72 -25.31
C ASN A 198 -16.30 11.68 -24.22
N ASP A 199 -16.92 10.50 -24.29
CA ASP A 199 -16.55 9.32 -23.51
C ASP A 199 -15.20 8.73 -23.98
N GLY A 200 -14.85 8.90 -25.26
CA GLY A 200 -13.64 8.38 -25.91
C GLY A 200 -13.85 7.20 -26.87
N ILE A 201 -15.10 6.80 -27.10
CA ILE A 201 -15.56 6.01 -28.24
C ILE A 201 -15.90 7.02 -29.37
N LEU A 202 -16.55 6.65 -30.45
CA LEU A 202 -16.58 7.46 -31.68
C LEU A 202 -17.88 7.17 -32.39
N ASP A 203 -18.64 8.19 -32.79
CA ASP A 203 -19.95 8.15 -33.48
C ASP A 203 -20.17 6.96 -34.43
N LYS A 204 -19.15 6.68 -35.25
CA LYS A 204 -19.11 5.63 -36.28
C LYS A 204 -19.00 4.19 -35.74
N ASP A 205 -18.57 4.07 -34.50
CA ASP A 205 -18.27 2.87 -33.74
C ASP A 205 -19.36 2.59 -32.69
N GLU A 206 -20.23 3.53 -32.29
CA GLU A 206 -21.59 3.18 -31.78
C GLU A 206 -22.56 2.99 -32.96
N CYS A 207 -22.76 4.02 -33.78
CA CYS A 207 -23.85 4.12 -34.76
C CYS A 207 -23.64 3.30 -36.04
N LYS A 208 -23.59 1.97 -35.91
CA LYS A 208 -23.31 1.01 -37.00
C LYS A 208 -24.48 0.79 -37.98
N GLY A 209 -25.03 1.88 -38.53
CA GLY A 209 -26.08 1.88 -39.56
C GLY A 209 -25.56 1.85 -41.00
N THR A 210 -26.31 1.22 -41.91
CA THR A 210 -26.07 1.32 -43.37
C THR A 210 -27.04 2.30 -44.02
N THR A 211 -26.52 3.32 -44.71
CA THR A 211 -27.31 4.29 -45.49
C THR A 211 -28.29 3.62 -46.46
N PRO A 212 -29.53 4.11 -46.61
CA PRO A 212 -30.56 3.45 -47.42
C PRO A 212 -30.25 3.43 -48.93
N ASP A 213 -30.64 2.34 -49.59
CA ASP A 213 -30.73 2.27 -51.05
C ASP A 213 -32.06 2.90 -51.51
N ILE A 214 -31.98 4.11 -52.07
CA ILE A 214 -33.12 4.90 -52.54
C ILE A 214 -33.95 4.18 -53.65
N SER A 215 -33.43 3.11 -54.25
CA SER A 215 -34.16 2.36 -55.27
C SER A 215 -35.44 1.68 -54.76
N ASP A 216 -35.57 1.36 -53.47
CA ASP A 216 -36.76 0.67 -52.95
C ASP A 216 -38.02 1.56 -52.91
N PHE A 217 -37.88 2.88 -52.70
CA PHE A 217 -38.99 3.84 -52.73
C PHE A 217 -39.66 3.97 -54.11
N ASN A 218 -39.02 3.47 -55.16
CA ASN A 218 -39.46 3.60 -56.56
C ASN A 218 -40.29 2.40 -57.06
N ASN A 219 -40.52 1.39 -56.23
CA ASN A 219 -41.09 0.08 -56.60
C ASN A 219 -42.62 -0.04 -56.43
N TYR A 220 -43.40 1.01 -56.73
CA TYR A 220 -44.86 1.02 -56.57
C TYR A 220 -45.61 -0.09 -57.33
N THR A 221 -46.70 -0.59 -56.74
CA THR A 221 -47.53 -1.66 -57.32
C THR A 221 -49.00 -1.28 -57.37
N ASN A 222 -49.56 -1.11 -58.57
CA ASN A 222 -50.99 -0.85 -58.69
C ASN A 222 -51.82 -2.08 -58.25
N SER A 223 -52.62 -1.93 -57.20
CA SER A 223 -53.52 -2.94 -56.65
C SER A 223 -54.86 -3.08 -57.39
N ASN A 224 -55.23 -2.12 -58.26
CA ASN A 224 -56.56 -2.02 -58.86
C ASN A 224 -56.50 -1.47 -60.31
N THR A 225 -56.77 -2.33 -61.30
CA THR A 225 -56.50 -2.01 -62.72
C THR A 225 -57.64 -1.25 -63.41
N SER A 226 -58.11 -0.12 -62.86
CA SER A 226 -59.28 0.61 -63.38
C SER A 226 -59.24 2.13 -63.19
N GLY A 227 -58.06 2.74 -63.29
CA GLY A 227 -57.94 4.19 -63.37
C GLY A 227 -56.51 4.68 -63.63
N TRP A 228 -55.62 4.43 -62.66
CA TRP A 228 -54.23 4.90 -62.69
C TRP A 228 -53.30 4.01 -63.54
N GLN A 229 -52.42 4.64 -64.33
CA GLN A 229 -51.32 3.98 -65.04
C GLN A 229 -49.96 4.54 -64.62
N LEU A 230 -49.04 3.61 -64.39
CA LEU A 230 -47.61 3.85 -64.16
C LEU A 230 -46.90 3.78 -65.52
N ILE A 231 -46.36 4.89 -66.02
CA ILE A 231 -45.60 4.90 -67.30
C ILE A 231 -44.19 4.35 -67.09
N ASN A 232 -43.62 4.66 -65.93
CA ASN A 232 -42.31 4.29 -65.40
C ASN A 232 -42.30 4.62 -63.90
N SER A 233 -41.22 4.29 -63.20
CA SER A 233 -41.13 4.37 -61.73
C SER A 233 -41.36 5.75 -61.10
N THR A 234 -41.41 6.85 -61.86
CA THR A 234 -41.62 8.20 -61.34
C THR A 234 -42.84 8.94 -61.94
N GLN A 235 -43.72 8.25 -62.68
CA GLN A 235 -44.81 8.90 -63.45
C GLN A 235 -46.15 8.17 -63.34
N VAL A 236 -47.14 8.85 -62.72
CA VAL A 236 -48.43 8.29 -62.29
C VAL A 236 -49.57 9.21 -62.73
N PHE A 237 -50.41 8.74 -63.64
CA PHE A 237 -51.50 9.53 -64.25
C PHE A 237 -52.77 8.71 -64.44
N ASN A 238 -53.92 9.38 -64.55
CA ASN A 238 -55.15 8.78 -64.99
C ASN A 238 -55.29 8.80 -66.53
N GLN A 239 -55.94 7.77 -67.08
CA GLN A 239 -56.15 7.62 -68.52
C GLN A 239 -57.62 7.74 -68.97
N GLU A 240 -58.56 7.88 -68.02
CA GLU A 240 -60.00 8.05 -68.29
C GLU A 240 -60.57 9.16 -67.38
N ASP A 241 -61.46 10.00 -67.93
CA ASP A 241 -62.18 11.02 -67.15
C ASP A 241 -63.01 10.36 -66.03
N ASN A 242 -63.03 10.97 -64.84
CA ASN A 242 -63.98 10.65 -63.74
C ASN A 242 -63.79 9.29 -63.05
N ILE A 243 -62.56 8.84 -62.83
CA ILE A 243 -62.29 7.67 -61.95
C ILE A 243 -62.81 7.97 -60.54
N ASN A 244 -63.70 7.12 -60.03
CA ASN A 244 -64.30 7.27 -58.70
C ASN A 244 -63.55 6.39 -57.68
N ASN A 245 -62.92 7.02 -56.69
CA ASN A 245 -62.30 6.39 -55.52
C ASN A 245 -61.34 5.22 -55.85
N ASP A 246 -60.14 5.56 -56.31
CA ASP A 246 -59.06 4.60 -56.57
C ASP A 246 -57.79 4.96 -55.77
N THR A 247 -56.97 3.96 -55.46
CA THR A 247 -55.81 4.08 -54.56
C THR A 247 -54.56 3.46 -55.18
N PHE A 248 -53.45 4.19 -55.12
CA PHE A 248 -52.16 3.79 -55.66
C PHE A 248 -51.14 3.60 -54.53
N SER A 249 -50.71 2.35 -54.32
CA SER A 249 -49.92 1.93 -53.15
C SER A 249 -48.48 1.57 -53.47
N SER A 250 -47.57 1.86 -52.55
CA SER A 250 -46.25 1.22 -52.48
C SER A 250 -46.37 -0.22 -51.93
N PRO A 251 -45.38 -1.09 -52.17
CA PRO A 251 -45.12 -2.20 -51.25
C PRO A 251 -44.81 -1.67 -49.84
N THR A 252 -44.90 -2.51 -48.81
CA THR A 252 -44.50 -2.13 -47.45
C THR A 252 -42.99 -1.85 -47.41
N ILE A 253 -42.63 -0.59 -47.15
CA ILE A 253 -41.23 -0.15 -46.98
C ILE A 253 -40.87 -0.33 -45.52
N ASN A 254 -39.81 -1.10 -45.25
CA ASN A 254 -39.37 -1.41 -43.88
C ASN A 254 -38.16 -0.57 -43.48
N PHE A 255 -38.40 0.41 -42.60
CA PHE A 255 -37.41 1.33 -42.04
C PHE A 255 -36.67 0.73 -40.83
N SER A 256 -36.45 -0.59 -40.77
CA SER A 256 -36.05 -1.29 -39.52
C SER A 256 -34.68 -0.91 -38.94
N ASN A 257 -33.91 -0.10 -39.65
CA ASN A 257 -32.57 0.36 -39.28
C ASN A 257 -32.42 1.88 -39.52
N ILE A 258 -33.53 2.64 -39.58
CA ILE A 258 -33.54 4.04 -40.02
C ILE A 258 -34.52 4.88 -39.19
N GLY A 259 -34.02 5.98 -38.64
CA GLY A 259 -34.79 6.98 -37.90
C GLY A 259 -34.78 8.28 -38.69
N LEU A 260 -35.65 8.37 -39.69
CA LEU A 260 -35.75 9.58 -40.51
C LEU A 260 -36.36 10.71 -39.66
N GLU A 261 -35.57 11.70 -39.28
CA GLU A 261 -36.07 12.93 -38.65
C GLU A 261 -37.18 13.55 -39.53
N THR A 262 -36.88 13.68 -40.83
CA THR A 262 -37.83 14.08 -41.86
C THR A 262 -37.67 13.26 -43.15
N LEU A 263 -38.78 12.77 -43.67
CA LEU A 263 -38.89 12.15 -44.98
C LEU A 263 -39.45 13.19 -45.96
N GLU A 264 -38.63 13.63 -46.91
CA GLU A 264 -39.05 14.58 -47.94
C GLU A 264 -39.38 13.88 -49.27
N LEU A 265 -40.50 14.28 -49.86
CA LEU A 265 -40.94 13.90 -51.19
C LEU A 265 -41.09 15.15 -52.06
N THR A 266 -40.38 15.21 -53.17
CA THR A 266 -40.61 16.18 -54.24
C THR A 266 -41.37 15.55 -55.41
N PHE A 267 -42.29 16.30 -56.02
CA PHE A 267 -43.03 15.84 -57.19
C PHE A 267 -43.68 16.99 -57.97
N ASP A 268 -43.84 16.81 -59.28
CA ASP A 268 -44.55 17.75 -60.15
C ASP A 268 -46.04 17.39 -60.23
N ILE A 269 -46.93 18.25 -59.72
CA ILE A 269 -48.39 18.09 -59.79
C ILE A 269 -49.04 19.05 -60.81
N ARG A 270 -50.19 18.65 -61.37
CA ARG A 270 -51.18 19.56 -61.98
C ARG A 270 -52.60 19.01 -61.92
N THR A 271 -53.59 19.89 -62.08
CA THR A 271 -55.04 19.58 -62.05
C THR A 271 -55.63 19.14 -63.41
N ASN A 272 -54.86 18.51 -64.30
CA ASN A 272 -55.42 17.96 -65.56
C ASN A 272 -54.65 16.76 -66.12
N GLY A 273 -55.41 15.80 -66.66
CA GLY A 273 -54.92 14.64 -67.41
C GLY A 273 -54.20 15.00 -68.72
N ILE A 274 -53.95 14.00 -69.57
CA ILE A 274 -53.17 14.18 -70.81
C ILE A 274 -54.09 14.47 -72.01
N ASN A 275 -54.20 15.76 -72.35
CA ASN A 275 -54.89 16.39 -73.51
C ASN A 275 -56.31 16.94 -73.28
N ASP A 276 -56.87 16.88 -72.06
CA ASP A 276 -58.28 17.22 -71.83
C ASP A 276 -58.57 18.64 -71.30
N PHE A 277 -59.87 18.98 -71.34
CA PHE A 277 -60.45 20.28 -70.98
C PHE A 277 -61.33 20.16 -69.73
N ILE A 278 -60.90 20.76 -68.61
CA ILE A 278 -61.74 20.84 -67.39
C ILE A 278 -63.00 21.65 -67.72
N ASN A 279 -64.18 21.03 -67.53
CA ASN A 279 -65.47 21.64 -67.88
C ASN A 279 -66.57 21.35 -66.83
N SER A 280 -66.17 20.98 -65.61
CA SER A 280 -67.07 20.74 -64.47
C SER A 280 -66.89 21.80 -63.37
N SER A 281 -67.86 21.89 -62.46
CA SER A 281 -67.79 22.70 -61.24
C SER A 281 -67.68 21.81 -59.99
N GLN A 282 -66.94 20.71 -60.14
CA GLN A 282 -66.81 19.65 -59.14
C GLN A 282 -65.49 19.79 -58.37
N ILE A 283 -65.31 18.98 -57.32
CA ILE A 283 -64.15 19.04 -56.42
C ILE A 283 -63.43 17.70 -56.51
N ALA A 284 -62.11 17.75 -56.70
CA ALA A 284 -61.22 16.61 -56.53
C ALA A 284 -60.33 16.80 -55.30
N THR A 285 -60.12 15.71 -54.54
CA THR A 285 -59.04 15.63 -53.56
C THR A 285 -58.11 14.46 -53.87
N LEU A 286 -56.82 14.69 -53.62
CA LEU A 286 -55.75 13.71 -53.64
C LEU A 286 -55.09 13.76 -52.27
N GLU A 287 -55.07 12.64 -51.57
CA GLU A 287 -54.49 12.51 -50.23
C GLU A 287 -53.22 11.69 -50.31
N PHE A 288 -52.14 12.23 -49.72
CA PHE A 288 -50.91 11.48 -49.45
C PHE A 288 -51.02 10.86 -48.06
N VAL A 289 -50.89 9.54 -47.99
CA VAL A 289 -51.22 8.72 -46.83
C VAL A 289 -50.06 7.78 -46.50
N ILE A 290 -49.75 7.63 -45.21
CA ILE A 290 -48.77 6.68 -44.69
C ILE A 290 -49.47 5.83 -43.62
N ASN A 291 -49.48 4.50 -43.79
CA ASN A 291 -50.12 3.55 -42.86
C ASN A 291 -51.59 3.93 -42.49
N GLY A 292 -52.33 4.49 -43.45
CA GLY A 292 -53.71 4.95 -43.24
C GLY A 292 -53.87 6.34 -42.59
N VAL A 293 -52.78 7.06 -42.32
CA VAL A 293 -52.76 8.43 -41.78
C VAL A 293 -52.45 9.43 -42.90
N ILE A 294 -53.31 10.44 -43.09
CA ILE A 294 -53.15 11.48 -44.11
C ILE A 294 -52.10 12.50 -43.65
N TYR A 295 -51.07 12.76 -44.44
CA TYR A 295 -50.06 13.79 -44.18
C TYR A 295 -50.17 15.01 -45.12
N ALA A 296 -50.82 14.88 -46.27
CA ALA A 296 -51.21 16.04 -47.08
C ALA A 296 -52.48 15.78 -47.90
N THR A 297 -53.29 16.83 -48.09
CA THR A 297 -54.47 16.82 -48.98
C THR A 297 -54.32 17.93 -50.02
N PHE A 298 -54.30 17.54 -51.28
CA PHE A 298 -54.28 18.41 -52.45
C PHE A 298 -55.71 18.51 -52.98
N SER A 299 -56.26 19.73 -53.05
CA SER A 299 -57.67 19.99 -53.35
C SER A 299 -57.84 20.93 -54.53
N ASN A 300 -58.55 20.49 -55.57
CA ASN A 300 -59.05 21.35 -56.63
C ASN A 300 -60.45 21.85 -56.23
N LEU A 301 -60.57 23.12 -55.84
CA LEU A 301 -61.80 23.71 -55.33
C LEU A 301 -62.54 24.48 -56.44
N SER A 302 -63.68 23.94 -56.84
CA SER A 302 -64.42 24.27 -58.06
C SER A 302 -64.45 25.76 -58.46
N ALA A 303 -64.10 25.99 -59.74
CA ALA A 303 -64.24 27.27 -60.46
C ALA A 303 -63.50 28.49 -59.88
N ASN A 304 -62.54 28.31 -58.98
CA ASN A 304 -61.53 29.33 -58.65
C ASN A 304 -60.18 28.99 -59.30
N THR A 305 -59.31 29.98 -59.50
CA THR A 305 -58.05 29.85 -60.27
C THR A 305 -56.93 29.08 -59.57
N THR A 306 -57.16 28.59 -58.35
CA THR A 306 -56.10 28.20 -57.42
C THR A 306 -56.51 26.95 -56.64
N ALA A 307 -55.74 25.88 -56.79
CA ALA A 307 -55.82 24.66 -55.99
C ALA A 307 -54.94 24.83 -54.74
N THR A 308 -55.26 24.08 -53.68
CA THR A 308 -54.60 24.18 -52.37
C THR A 308 -53.91 22.88 -52.00
N ALA A 309 -52.74 22.97 -51.40
CA ALA A 309 -52.06 21.87 -50.71
C ALA A 309 -52.11 22.15 -49.20
N VAL A 310 -52.69 21.23 -48.43
CA VAL A 310 -52.85 21.36 -46.98
C VAL A 310 -52.16 20.17 -46.31
N ALA A 311 -51.08 20.44 -45.57
CA ALA A 311 -50.38 19.41 -44.80
C ALA A 311 -51.14 19.02 -43.52
N SER A 312 -50.78 17.91 -42.90
CA SER A 312 -51.42 17.35 -41.71
C SER A 312 -50.45 16.46 -40.92
N ASN A 313 -50.79 16.19 -39.66
CA ASN A 313 -50.02 15.33 -38.76
C ASN A 313 -48.52 15.69 -38.65
N GLY A 314 -48.22 17.00 -38.61
CA GLY A 314 -46.86 17.54 -38.45
C GLY A 314 -46.09 17.77 -39.75
N ALA A 315 -46.56 17.26 -40.89
CA ALA A 315 -45.92 17.53 -42.18
C ALA A 315 -46.02 19.00 -42.61
N THR A 316 -45.12 19.41 -43.50
CA THR A 316 -45.13 20.72 -44.19
C THR A 316 -45.27 20.52 -45.70
N VAL A 317 -45.81 21.50 -46.42
CA VAL A 317 -45.96 21.43 -47.88
C VAL A 317 -45.71 22.78 -48.55
N SER A 318 -44.91 22.78 -49.61
CA SER A 318 -44.49 24.00 -50.31
C SER A 318 -44.48 23.80 -51.83
N PRO A 319 -45.08 24.71 -52.63
CA PRO A 319 -45.98 25.80 -52.22
C PRO A 319 -47.35 25.27 -51.78
N ALA A 320 -47.95 25.92 -50.78
CA ALA A 320 -49.30 25.58 -50.27
C ALA A 320 -50.45 25.86 -51.27
N THR A 321 -50.17 26.45 -52.44
CA THR A 321 -51.15 26.73 -53.50
C THR A 321 -50.55 26.61 -54.89
N PHE A 322 -51.32 26.14 -55.87
CA PHE A 322 -50.91 25.99 -57.27
C PHE A 322 -52.04 26.34 -58.24
N SER A 323 -51.74 26.54 -59.53
CA SER A 323 -52.70 27.06 -60.51
C SER A 323 -53.61 25.98 -61.10
N VAL A 324 -54.92 26.23 -61.12
CA VAL A 324 -55.90 25.40 -61.87
C VAL A 324 -55.86 25.81 -63.33
N THR A 325 -55.74 24.85 -64.25
CA THR A 325 -55.59 25.14 -65.70
C THR A 325 -56.64 24.41 -66.54
N THR A 326 -57.44 25.15 -67.30
CA THR A 326 -58.54 24.61 -68.14
C THR A 326 -58.08 23.99 -69.47
N THR A 327 -56.77 24.02 -69.74
CA THR A 327 -56.06 23.39 -70.86
C THR A 327 -54.70 22.91 -70.36
N THR A 328 -54.15 21.86 -70.99
CA THR A 328 -52.88 21.20 -70.66
C THR A 328 -51.85 22.10 -69.97
N GLY A 329 -51.75 21.97 -68.64
CA GLY A 329 -51.09 22.95 -67.79
C GLY A 329 -49.57 22.80 -67.68
N ALA A 330 -48.92 23.87 -67.24
CA ALA A 330 -47.62 23.76 -66.56
C ALA A 330 -47.80 22.96 -65.26
N PHE A 331 -46.81 22.14 -64.92
CA PHE A 331 -46.74 21.50 -63.62
C PHE A 331 -46.25 22.50 -62.57
N THR A 332 -46.65 22.31 -61.32
CA THR A 332 -46.06 22.96 -60.16
C THR A 332 -45.31 21.90 -59.37
N SER A 333 -44.02 22.13 -59.12
CA SER A 333 -43.23 21.27 -58.25
C SER A 333 -43.68 21.51 -56.79
N ILE A 334 -44.02 20.43 -56.10
CA ILE A 334 -44.39 20.38 -54.69
C ILE A 334 -43.26 19.69 -53.93
N THR A 335 -42.91 20.24 -52.78
CA THR A 335 -42.13 19.58 -51.72
C THR A 335 -43.07 19.27 -50.55
N LEU A 336 -43.00 18.05 -50.03
CA LEU A 336 -43.78 17.56 -48.89
C LEU A 336 -42.81 16.88 -47.91
N SER A 337 -42.61 17.48 -46.74
CA SER A 337 -41.65 16.99 -45.74
C SER A 337 -42.40 16.48 -44.51
N ILE A 338 -42.12 15.24 -44.10
CA ILE A 338 -42.92 14.45 -43.15
C ILE A 338 -42.05 14.08 -41.93
N PRO A 339 -42.34 14.55 -40.71
CA PRO A 339 -41.53 14.23 -39.54
C PRO A 339 -41.75 12.78 -39.05
N ASN A 340 -40.67 12.11 -38.64
CA ASN A 340 -40.65 10.82 -37.93
C ASN A 340 -41.65 9.75 -38.46
N PRO A 341 -41.47 9.26 -39.70
CA PRO A 341 -42.28 8.18 -40.26
C PRO A 341 -41.95 6.83 -39.61
N LYS A 342 -42.99 6.09 -39.21
CA LYS A 342 -42.84 4.88 -38.37
C LYS A 342 -42.33 3.65 -39.14
N ILE A 343 -41.89 2.62 -38.42
CA ILE A 343 -41.40 1.36 -39.00
C ILE A 343 -42.54 0.64 -39.76
N ASN A 344 -42.22 0.02 -40.90
CA ASN A 344 -43.14 -0.68 -41.83
C ASN A 344 -44.29 0.20 -42.36
N ASN A 345 -44.00 1.17 -43.24
CA ASN A 345 -45.05 1.97 -43.89
C ASN A 345 -45.51 1.37 -45.22
N THR A 346 -46.83 1.31 -45.45
CA THR A 346 -47.36 1.50 -46.80
C THR A 346 -47.47 3.00 -47.08
N ILE A 347 -47.06 3.42 -48.28
CA ILE A 347 -47.21 4.78 -48.78
C ILE A 347 -48.30 4.74 -49.85
N ASP A 348 -49.41 5.41 -49.59
CA ASP A 348 -50.64 5.33 -50.36
C ASP A 348 -51.04 6.71 -50.88
N TRP A 349 -51.31 6.80 -52.19
CA TRP A 349 -51.96 7.96 -52.79
C TRP A 349 -53.45 7.63 -52.99
N VAL A 350 -54.32 8.32 -52.25
CA VAL A 350 -55.78 8.09 -52.27
C VAL A 350 -56.46 9.21 -53.05
N PHE A 351 -57.17 8.89 -54.13
CA PHE A 351 -57.84 9.88 -54.96
C PHE A 351 -59.36 9.81 -54.81
N THR A 352 -59.97 10.93 -54.41
CA THR A 352 -61.43 11.07 -54.26
C THR A 352 -61.93 12.22 -55.13
N ALA A 353 -62.47 11.86 -56.30
CA ALA A 353 -63.16 12.80 -57.17
C ALA A 353 -64.29 12.10 -57.95
N ASN A 354 -65.11 12.93 -58.58
CA ASN A 354 -66.09 12.54 -59.58
C ASN A 354 -66.35 13.82 -60.40
N GLY A 355 -65.76 13.94 -61.60
CA GLY A 355 -65.85 15.14 -62.44
C GLY A 355 -64.54 15.86 -62.80
N ASP A 356 -63.37 15.41 -62.33
CA ASP A 356 -62.12 16.21 -62.28
C ASP A 356 -60.86 15.31 -62.03
N ASP A 357 -59.64 15.84 -62.22
CA ASP A 357 -58.37 15.08 -62.40
C ASP A 357 -57.16 15.59 -61.58
N PHE A 358 -56.18 14.69 -61.32
CA PHE A 358 -54.78 15.05 -61.00
C PHE A 358 -53.77 14.22 -61.82
N TYR A 359 -52.64 14.82 -62.16
CA TYR A 359 -51.48 14.14 -62.76
C TYR A 359 -50.21 14.48 -61.96
N ILE A 360 -49.54 13.44 -61.45
CA ILE A 360 -48.24 13.49 -60.76
C ILE A 360 -47.13 12.93 -61.68
N LYS A 361 -45.98 13.61 -61.73
CA LYS A 361 -44.75 13.06 -62.32
C LYS A 361 -43.53 13.47 -61.51
N ASN A 362 -42.37 12.92 -61.84
CA ASN A 362 -41.10 13.26 -61.20
C ASN A 362 -41.18 13.08 -59.68
N LEU A 363 -41.83 12.01 -59.20
CA LEU A 363 -41.72 11.56 -57.82
C LEU A 363 -40.24 11.30 -57.52
N ASP A 364 -39.65 12.09 -56.62
CA ASP A 364 -38.27 11.98 -56.23
C ASP A 364 -38.12 12.16 -54.70
N TRP A 365 -37.51 11.15 -54.09
CA TRP A 365 -37.24 11.02 -52.66
C TRP A 365 -35.80 11.46 -52.30
N SER A 366 -35.05 12.02 -53.25
CA SER A 366 -33.65 12.42 -53.06
C SER A 366 -33.41 13.51 -51.99
N GLY A 367 -34.46 14.20 -51.54
CA GLY A 367 -34.42 15.15 -50.41
C GLY A 367 -34.55 14.50 -49.03
N ALA A 368 -34.79 13.19 -48.92
CA ALA A 368 -34.94 12.53 -47.63
C ALA A 368 -33.61 12.53 -46.84
N SER A 369 -33.55 13.32 -45.76
CA SER A 369 -32.41 13.31 -44.84
C SER A 369 -32.41 12.01 -44.03
N ALA A 370 -31.32 11.26 -44.13
CA ALA A 370 -31.13 9.99 -43.44
C ALA A 370 -29.81 10.03 -42.66
N THR A 371 -29.86 10.62 -41.47
CA THR A 371 -28.95 10.29 -40.37
C THR A 371 -29.01 8.78 -40.12
N ALA A 372 -27.84 8.18 -39.82
CA ALA A 372 -27.80 6.77 -39.43
C ALA A 372 -28.40 6.66 -38.02
N LEU A 373 -29.26 5.67 -37.78
CA LEU A 373 -29.61 5.37 -36.38
C LEU A 373 -28.42 4.71 -35.69
N CYS A 374 -27.89 5.46 -34.74
CA CYS A 374 -27.41 4.94 -33.47
C CYS A 374 -28.52 4.11 -32.81
N THR A 375 -28.17 3.08 -32.03
CA THR A 375 -29.18 2.33 -31.29
C THR A 375 -29.59 3.13 -30.05
N ASP A 376 -30.60 2.62 -29.37
CA ASP A 376 -30.97 2.93 -27.99
C ASP A 376 -31.00 1.54 -27.36
N THR A 377 -29.88 1.16 -26.74
CA THR A 377 -29.58 -0.26 -26.46
C THR A 377 -30.33 -0.79 -25.24
N ASP A 378 -30.48 -0.01 -24.16
CA ASP A 378 -31.28 -0.37 -23.00
C ASP A 378 -32.79 -0.01 -23.13
N ASN A 379 -33.13 0.96 -24.00
CA ASN A 379 -34.47 1.52 -24.27
C ASN A 379 -34.97 2.59 -23.23
N ASP A 380 -34.05 3.34 -22.63
CA ASP A 380 -34.27 4.55 -21.81
C ASP A 380 -34.81 5.74 -22.63
N GLY A 381 -34.27 5.95 -23.84
CA GLY A 381 -34.62 7.05 -24.74
C GLY A 381 -33.51 8.05 -25.04
N ILE A 382 -32.33 7.90 -24.44
CA ILE A 382 -31.05 8.38 -25.00
C ILE A 382 -30.62 7.39 -26.12
N ILE A 383 -29.69 7.79 -26.99
CA ILE A 383 -29.09 6.92 -28.02
C ILE A 383 -27.64 6.61 -27.68
N ASP A 384 -27.14 5.45 -28.09
CA ASP A 384 -25.83 4.86 -27.71
C ASP A 384 -24.63 5.84 -27.71
N LYS A 385 -24.68 6.90 -28.53
CA LYS A 385 -23.58 7.87 -28.74
C LYS A 385 -23.74 9.22 -28.01
N LEU A 386 -24.79 9.30 -27.20
CA LEU A 386 -25.09 10.38 -26.27
C LEU A 386 -25.32 9.78 -24.86
N ASP A 387 -25.04 8.48 -24.69
CA ASP A 387 -25.28 7.69 -23.49
C ASP A 387 -23.97 7.07 -23.02
N LEU A 388 -23.73 7.19 -21.71
CA LEU A 388 -22.43 6.89 -21.10
C LEU A 388 -22.41 5.51 -20.43
N ASP A 389 -23.53 4.76 -20.47
CA ASP A 389 -23.74 3.38 -19.97
C ASP A 389 -24.82 2.70 -20.85
N SER A 390 -24.53 2.47 -22.13
CA SER A 390 -25.51 2.12 -23.19
C SER A 390 -26.37 0.88 -22.90
N ASP A 391 -25.95 -0.01 -21.99
CA ASP A 391 -26.71 -1.21 -21.61
C ASP A 391 -27.25 -1.21 -20.16
N ASN A 392 -26.97 -0.16 -19.39
CA ASN A 392 -27.48 0.10 -18.04
C ASN A 392 -27.09 -0.99 -17.01
N ASP A 393 -25.85 -1.50 -17.11
CA ASP A 393 -25.20 -2.45 -16.18
C ASP A 393 -24.70 -1.75 -14.90
N GLY A 394 -24.50 -0.43 -14.95
CA GLY A 394 -23.88 0.38 -13.91
C GLY A 394 -22.37 0.54 -14.12
N CYS A 395 -21.93 0.51 -15.37
CA CYS A 395 -20.54 0.57 -15.78
C CYS A 395 -20.38 1.44 -17.04
N PRO A 396 -19.49 2.45 -17.05
CA PRO A 396 -19.40 3.35 -18.19
C PRO A 396 -18.83 2.69 -19.42
N ASP A 397 -19.38 3.04 -20.58
CA ASP A 397 -18.95 2.54 -21.88
C ASP A 397 -17.44 2.77 -22.07
N ALA A 398 -16.92 3.94 -21.71
CA ALA A 398 -15.50 4.27 -21.72
C ALA A 398 -14.62 3.27 -20.95
N ILE A 399 -15.08 2.80 -19.78
CA ILE A 399 -14.35 1.85 -18.94
C ILE A 399 -14.39 0.46 -19.58
N GLU A 400 -15.54 0.06 -20.11
CA GLU A 400 -15.75 -1.23 -20.77
C GLU A 400 -15.01 -1.35 -22.10
N ALA A 401 -15.19 -0.36 -22.98
CA ALA A 401 -14.46 -0.15 -24.23
C ALA A 401 -12.95 0.02 -24.02
N SER A 402 -12.52 0.33 -22.79
CA SER A 402 -11.10 0.43 -22.40
C SER A 402 -10.41 1.68 -22.95
N VAL A 403 -11.09 2.82 -22.83
CA VAL A 403 -10.60 4.15 -23.17
C VAL A 403 -9.36 4.49 -22.33
N HIS A 404 -8.31 4.98 -23.00
CA HIS A 404 -6.99 5.23 -22.40
C HIS A 404 -6.73 6.72 -22.10
N SER A 405 -7.75 7.44 -21.65
CA SER A 405 -7.64 8.83 -21.19
C SER A 405 -7.86 8.97 -19.67
N THR A 406 -7.79 10.20 -19.17
CA THR A 406 -8.08 10.55 -17.78
C THR A 406 -9.56 10.88 -17.69
N LEU A 407 -10.37 9.94 -17.21
CA LEU A 407 -11.82 10.10 -17.11
C LEU A 407 -12.22 10.98 -15.90
N GLN A 408 -13.37 11.64 -16.03
CA GLN A 408 -14.08 12.37 -14.99
C GLN A 408 -15.58 12.00 -15.05
N SER A 409 -16.30 12.10 -13.92
CA SER A 409 -17.74 11.81 -13.91
C SER A 409 -18.53 12.94 -14.57
N SER A 410 -19.34 12.61 -15.58
CA SER A 410 -20.36 13.51 -16.16
C SER A 410 -21.52 13.66 -15.18
N GLY A 411 -21.35 14.59 -14.23
CA GLY A 411 -22.30 14.82 -13.14
C GLY A 411 -23.44 15.75 -13.55
N ILE A 412 -24.49 15.22 -14.17
CA ILE A 412 -25.70 15.98 -14.52
C ILE A 412 -26.88 15.50 -13.68
N LYS A 413 -27.58 16.43 -12.98
CA LYS A 413 -29.05 16.62 -13.03
C LYS A 413 -29.44 18.02 -12.58
N THR A 414 -30.48 18.58 -13.19
CA THR A 414 -31.16 19.81 -12.73
C THR A 414 -32.19 19.57 -11.61
N ASP A 415 -32.41 18.32 -11.19
CA ASP A 415 -33.28 17.94 -10.06
C ASP A 415 -32.54 17.60 -8.75
N GLY A 416 -31.24 17.28 -8.80
CA GLY A 416 -30.27 17.49 -7.72
C GLY A 416 -29.75 16.29 -6.92
N ILE A 417 -29.30 15.20 -7.58
CA ILE A 417 -28.42 14.17 -6.99
C ILE A 417 -27.33 13.76 -8.02
N THR A 418 -26.07 13.62 -7.58
CA THR A 418 -24.94 13.03 -8.35
C THR A 418 -24.04 12.16 -7.44
N ASP A 419 -23.06 11.49 -8.06
CA ASP A 419 -21.82 10.87 -7.53
C ASP A 419 -21.76 9.33 -7.56
N ASN A 420 -21.50 8.81 -8.75
CA ASN A 420 -21.07 7.47 -9.12
C ASN A 420 -20.15 7.59 -10.36
N THR A 421 -19.28 6.60 -10.61
CA THR A 421 -18.41 6.61 -11.80
C THR A 421 -19.15 6.27 -13.10
N GLU A 422 -20.38 5.76 -12.97
CA GLU A 422 -21.37 5.26 -13.95
C GLU A 422 -21.46 6.05 -15.27
N ASN A 423 -21.35 7.37 -15.22
CA ASN A 423 -21.35 8.23 -16.41
C ASN A 423 -19.98 8.90 -16.50
N ALA A 424 -19.08 8.43 -17.37
CA ALA A 424 -17.68 8.86 -17.42
C ALA A 424 -17.30 9.48 -18.76
N VAL A 425 -16.86 10.74 -18.74
CA VAL A 425 -16.37 11.48 -19.91
C VAL A 425 -14.89 11.85 -19.75
N ILE A 426 -14.25 12.27 -20.82
CA ILE A 426 -12.84 12.65 -20.82
C ILE A 426 -12.62 13.96 -20.07
N ASN A 427 -11.51 14.03 -19.33
CA ASN A 427 -11.09 15.27 -18.67
C ASN A 427 -10.38 16.19 -19.67
N THR A 428 -11.18 16.96 -20.42
CA THR A 428 -10.76 17.96 -21.42
C THR A 428 -9.73 18.99 -20.89
N SER A 429 -9.63 19.17 -19.57
CA SER A 429 -8.63 20.04 -18.92
C SER A 429 -7.24 19.41 -18.72
N LEU A 430 -7.12 18.08 -18.87
CA LEU A 430 -5.88 17.30 -18.71
C LEU A 430 -5.47 16.57 -20.00
N ASP A 431 -6.44 16.15 -20.81
CA ASP A 431 -6.27 15.64 -22.16
C ASP A 431 -7.13 16.48 -23.10
N ALA A 432 -6.51 17.29 -23.95
CA ALA A 432 -7.24 18.26 -24.77
C ALA A 432 -7.85 17.59 -26.01
N VAL A 433 -8.94 18.16 -26.51
CA VAL A 433 -9.66 17.78 -27.72
C VAL A 433 -9.01 18.40 -28.97
N GLY A 434 -9.28 17.85 -30.16
CA GLY A 434 -8.83 18.41 -31.45
C GLY A 434 -9.79 19.46 -32.04
N ASP A 435 -9.51 19.96 -33.25
CA ASP A 435 -10.49 20.73 -34.06
C ASP A 435 -11.63 19.81 -34.61
N ASN A 436 -11.76 18.59 -34.07
CA ASN A 436 -12.64 17.49 -34.46
C ASN A 436 -13.37 16.82 -33.27
N GLY A 437 -13.34 17.42 -32.07
CA GLY A 437 -13.95 16.91 -30.82
C GLY A 437 -13.17 15.78 -30.14
N PHE A 438 -12.68 14.82 -30.93
CA PHE A 438 -12.05 13.62 -30.37
C PHE A 438 -10.74 13.89 -29.59
N ALA A 439 -10.59 13.26 -28.43
CA ALA A 439 -9.51 13.52 -27.49
C ALA A 439 -8.09 13.20 -28.03
N ALA A 440 -7.16 14.15 -27.87
CA ALA A 440 -5.84 14.13 -28.51
C ALA A 440 -4.88 13.02 -28.06
N SER A 441 -5.09 12.36 -26.90
CA SER A 441 -4.31 11.16 -26.56
C SER A 441 -4.86 9.88 -27.22
N LEU A 442 -6.15 9.87 -27.58
CA LEU A 442 -6.84 8.74 -28.20
C LEU A 442 -6.75 8.78 -29.72
N GLU A 443 -6.61 9.96 -30.32
CA GLU A 443 -6.73 10.14 -31.76
C GLU A 443 -5.42 10.08 -32.56
N SER A 444 -5.51 9.67 -33.83
CA SER A 444 -4.34 9.53 -34.70
C SER A 444 -3.83 10.84 -35.31
N ASN A 445 -4.75 11.79 -35.57
CA ASN A 445 -4.48 13.10 -36.16
C ASN A 445 -5.75 13.96 -36.32
N ASP A 446 -5.71 15.13 -35.71
CA ASP A 446 -6.68 16.23 -35.74
C ASP A 446 -7.28 16.48 -37.13
N THR A 447 -8.40 15.80 -37.39
CA THR A 447 -9.19 15.79 -38.64
C THR A 447 -10.52 15.03 -38.45
N SER A 448 -11.55 15.36 -39.23
CA SER A 448 -12.79 14.56 -39.38
C SER A 448 -12.61 13.19 -40.10
N SER A 449 -11.39 12.65 -40.10
CA SER A 449 -11.08 11.28 -40.54
C SER A 449 -10.18 10.57 -39.53
N ALA A 450 -10.13 11.08 -38.29
CA ALA A 450 -9.36 10.49 -37.21
C ALA A 450 -9.86 9.09 -36.84
N THR A 451 -8.93 8.30 -36.31
CA THR A 451 -9.16 6.94 -35.82
C THR A 451 -8.56 6.79 -34.44
N ALA A 452 -9.24 6.06 -33.56
CA ALA A 452 -8.69 5.65 -32.27
C ALA A 452 -7.33 4.93 -32.46
N ASN A 453 -6.33 5.38 -31.71
CA ASN A 453 -4.99 4.81 -31.64
C ASN A 453 -5.01 3.35 -31.14
N ASP A 454 -6.02 2.98 -30.36
CA ASP A 454 -6.21 1.66 -29.79
C ASP A 454 -7.37 0.92 -30.46
N ALA A 455 -7.04 0.06 -31.43
CA ALA A 455 -7.97 -0.78 -32.19
C ALA A 455 -8.73 -1.86 -31.35
N PHE A 456 -8.76 -1.72 -30.03
CA PHE A 456 -9.55 -2.52 -29.11
C PHE A 456 -10.84 -1.82 -28.67
N ILE A 457 -10.94 -0.49 -28.74
CA ILE A 457 -12.08 0.29 -28.23
C ILE A 457 -13.41 -0.22 -28.84
N ALA A 458 -13.57 -0.10 -30.15
CA ALA A 458 -14.73 -0.63 -30.90
C ALA A 458 -14.93 -2.17 -30.83
N THR A 459 -13.96 -2.93 -30.31
CA THR A 459 -14.10 -4.39 -30.09
C THR A 459 -14.60 -4.69 -28.67
N ASN A 460 -14.07 -3.98 -27.68
CA ASN A 460 -14.44 -4.15 -26.28
C ASN A 460 -15.83 -3.55 -26.02
N TYR A 461 -16.12 -2.36 -26.55
CA TYR A 461 -17.46 -1.74 -26.54
C TYR A 461 -18.53 -2.75 -27.01
N ALA A 462 -18.39 -3.25 -28.25
CA ALA A 462 -19.29 -4.24 -28.84
C ALA A 462 -19.19 -5.68 -28.24
N THR A 463 -18.47 -5.84 -27.11
CA THR A 463 -18.38 -7.08 -26.33
C THR A 463 -18.86 -6.91 -24.89
N TYR A 464 -18.89 -5.68 -24.37
CA TYR A 464 -19.13 -5.36 -22.97
C TYR A 464 -20.35 -4.42 -22.89
N ALA A 465 -20.18 -3.13 -23.19
CA ALA A 465 -21.16 -2.02 -23.20
C ALA A 465 -22.45 -2.17 -24.03
N LEU A 466 -22.70 -3.33 -24.62
CA LEU A 466 -23.92 -3.63 -25.39
C LEU A 466 -24.55 -4.98 -24.97
N ASP A 467 -24.23 -5.48 -23.76
CA ASP A 467 -24.74 -6.71 -23.16
C ASP A 467 -24.46 -6.75 -21.63
N ASN A 468 -25.39 -6.16 -20.86
CA ASN A 468 -25.49 -6.08 -19.40
C ASN A 468 -25.49 -7.42 -18.62
N THR A 469 -25.06 -8.50 -19.26
CA THR A 469 -24.64 -9.73 -18.62
C THR A 469 -23.12 -9.83 -18.45
N LYS A 470 -22.34 -8.81 -18.85
CA LYS A 470 -20.88 -8.93 -19.03
C LYS A 470 -19.97 -7.80 -18.51
N SER A 471 -20.44 -6.87 -17.68
CA SER A 471 -19.66 -5.84 -16.96
C SER A 471 -18.12 -5.98 -16.96
N GLY A 472 -17.47 -4.94 -17.47
CA GLY A 472 -16.04 -4.69 -17.64
C GLY A 472 -15.48 -3.80 -16.53
N CYS A 473 -16.31 -3.39 -15.56
CA CYS A 473 -15.91 -2.69 -14.32
C CYS A 473 -15.14 -3.61 -13.33
N GLY A 474 -14.21 -4.40 -13.84
CA GLY A 474 -13.30 -5.23 -13.06
C GLY A 474 -12.31 -4.36 -12.27
N ILE A 475 -12.36 -4.50 -10.94
CA ILE A 475 -11.51 -3.73 -10.04
C ILE A 475 -10.11 -4.36 -10.02
N ALA A 476 -9.19 -3.81 -10.79
CA ALA A 476 -7.80 -4.25 -10.83
C ALA A 476 -6.96 -3.54 -9.75
N MET A 477 -6.16 -4.31 -9.01
CA MET A 477 -5.30 -3.79 -7.93
C MET A 477 -3.92 -4.46 -7.96
N ILE A 478 -2.84 -3.71 -7.68
CA ILE A 478 -1.52 -4.29 -7.44
C ILE A 478 -1.55 -4.99 -6.08
N THR A 479 -1.26 -6.29 -6.05
CA THR A 479 -1.48 -7.14 -4.87
C THR A 479 -0.21 -7.76 -4.30
N GLN A 480 0.79 -8.02 -5.15
CA GLN A 480 2.11 -8.48 -4.73
C GLN A 480 3.23 -7.87 -5.59
N VAL A 481 4.31 -7.40 -4.94
CA VAL A 481 5.54 -6.97 -5.63
C VAL A 481 6.74 -7.64 -4.99
N VAL A 482 7.52 -8.38 -5.77
CA VAL A 482 8.70 -9.12 -5.30
C VAL A 482 9.95 -8.58 -5.97
N GLN A 483 10.98 -8.23 -5.19
CA GLN A 483 12.24 -7.70 -5.72
C GLN A 483 13.45 -8.31 -5.02
N THR A 484 14.25 -9.07 -5.76
CA THR A 484 15.57 -9.54 -5.29
C THR A 484 16.72 -9.04 -6.20
N THR A 485 17.95 -9.06 -5.67
CA THR A 485 19.18 -8.60 -6.35
C THR A 485 20.19 -9.70 -6.62
N SER A 486 19.94 -10.93 -6.16
CA SER A 486 20.83 -12.09 -6.33
C SER A 486 20.99 -12.54 -7.80
N PRO A 487 22.04 -13.33 -8.13
CA PRO A 487 22.11 -14.01 -9.42
C PRO A 487 20.90 -14.96 -9.59
N GLY A 488 20.15 -14.81 -10.70
CA GLY A 488 18.86 -15.48 -10.87
C GLY A 488 17.70 -14.80 -10.12
N ALA A 489 17.85 -13.52 -9.74
CA ALA A 489 16.87 -12.75 -8.99
C ALA A 489 15.44 -12.86 -9.52
N ASN A 490 14.57 -13.39 -8.67
CA ASN A 490 13.13 -13.32 -8.81
C ASN A 490 12.70 -11.87 -8.72
N ARG A 491 11.94 -11.43 -9.73
CA ARG A 491 11.17 -10.19 -9.66
C ARG A 491 9.82 -10.44 -10.28
N TYR A 492 8.79 -10.07 -9.53
CA TYR A 492 7.40 -10.25 -9.92
C TYR A 492 6.62 -8.99 -9.58
N ILE A 493 5.64 -8.68 -10.42
CA ILE A 493 4.56 -7.73 -10.14
C ILE A 493 3.26 -8.50 -10.40
N GLU A 494 2.36 -8.49 -9.44
CA GLU A 494 1.04 -9.11 -9.51
C GLU A 494 -0.04 -8.04 -9.47
N ILE A 495 -0.96 -8.14 -10.43
CA ILE A 495 -2.22 -7.41 -10.45
C ILE A 495 -3.33 -8.43 -10.33
N THR A 496 -4.31 -8.22 -9.46
CA THR A 496 -5.48 -9.11 -9.30
C THR A 496 -6.75 -8.33 -9.64
N ASN A 497 -7.69 -8.95 -10.36
CA ASN A 497 -9.08 -8.47 -10.37
C ASN A 497 -9.72 -8.88 -9.04
N ILE A 498 -9.93 -7.92 -8.13
CA ILE A 498 -10.50 -8.16 -6.80
C ILE A 498 -12.02 -8.02 -6.77
N HIS A 499 -12.65 -7.65 -7.89
CA HIS A 499 -14.10 -7.61 -8.00
C HIS A 499 -14.72 -9.02 -8.04
N SER A 500 -16.01 -9.12 -7.71
CA SER A 500 -16.71 -10.39 -7.51
C SER A 500 -17.41 -10.95 -8.75
N THR A 501 -17.65 -10.14 -9.78
CA THR A 501 -18.49 -10.49 -10.94
C THR A 501 -17.97 -9.91 -12.26
N ALA A 502 -17.70 -8.61 -12.32
CA ALA A 502 -17.18 -7.94 -13.52
C ALA A 502 -15.76 -8.41 -13.88
N VAL A 503 -15.48 -8.53 -15.18
CA VAL A 503 -14.15 -8.84 -15.71
C VAL A 503 -13.33 -7.55 -15.86
N VAL A 504 -12.01 -7.66 -15.97
CA VAL A 504 -11.21 -6.55 -16.54
C VAL A 504 -11.05 -6.84 -18.04
N PRO A 505 -11.54 -5.98 -18.95
CA PRO A 505 -11.39 -6.14 -20.40
C PRO A 505 -9.93 -6.29 -20.87
N ALA A 506 -9.75 -6.84 -22.06
CA ALA A 506 -8.41 -6.99 -22.63
C ALA A 506 -7.85 -5.63 -23.04
N ASN A 507 -6.66 -5.31 -22.54
CA ASN A 507 -5.87 -4.10 -22.75
C ASN A 507 -6.34 -2.82 -22.01
N SER A 508 -7.26 -2.87 -21.03
CA SER A 508 -7.69 -1.67 -20.28
C SER A 508 -6.72 -1.18 -19.19
N LEU A 509 -5.72 -1.97 -18.82
CA LEU A 509 -4.80 -1.64 -17.72
C LEU A 509 -3.44 -1.18 -18.23
N VAL A 510 -2.98 -0.01 -17.79
CA VAL A 510 -1.59 0.46 -17.98
C VAL A 510 -0.80 0.33 -16.68
N LEU A 511 0.00 -0.73 -16.56
CA LEU A 511 1.02 -0.86 -15.51
C LEU A 511 2.25 -0.04 -15.91
N SER A 512 2.63 0.93 -15.08
CA SER A 512 3.71 1.88 -15.37
C SER A 512 4.82 1.86 -14.31
N LEU A 513 6.08 1.77 -14.74
CA LEU A 513 7.27 1.86 -13.89
C LEU A 513 7.98 3.21 -14.05
N PHE A 514 7.99 4.00 -12.99
CA PHE A 514 8.83 5.18 -12.84
C PHE A 514 10.12 4.80 -12.12
N GLN A 515 11.17 4.50 -12.89
CA GLN A 515 12.45 4.04 -12.34
C GLN A 515 13.18 5.14 -11.58
N ASN A 516 13.61 4.85 -10.35
CA ASN A 516 14.39 5.75 -9.49
C ASN A 516 13.75 7.15 -9.32
N LYS A 517 12.43 7.21 -9.08
CA LYS A 517 11.62 8.44 -8.90
C LYS A 517 11.02 8.56 -7.50
N THR A 518 10.63 9.77 -7.10
CA THR A 518 10.04 10.04 -5.78
C THR A 518 9.06 11.20 -5.84
N GLY A 519 7.91 11.06 -5.18
CA GLY A 519 6.86 12.08 -5.16
C GLY A 519 6.09 12.18 -6.47
N ASP A 520 5.41 13.31 -6.65
CA ASP A 520 4.56 13.64 -7.79
C ASP A 520 5.25 13.45 -9.16
N GLN A 521 4.57 12.80 -10.11
CA GLN A 521 5.04 12.56 -11.48
C GLN A 521 4.08 13.15 -12.55
N THR A 522 3.21 14.10 -12.17
CA THR A 522 2.31 14.83 -13.09
C THR A 522 3.08 15.35 -14.32
N GLY A 523 2.60 15.06 -15.53
CA GLY A 523 3.20 15.41 -16.81
C GLY A 523 4.51 14.68 -17.15
N VAL A 524 4.89 13.64 -16.40
CA VAL A 524 6.13 12.89 -16.62
C VAL A 524 5.82 11.52 -17.22
N SER A 525 6.40 11.21 -18.38
CA SER A 525 6.29 9.87 -18.95
C SER A 525 7.01 8.83 -18.05
N PRO A 526 6.43 7.63 -17.83
CA PRO A 526 7.06 6.54 -17.11
C PRO A 526 8.27 6.00 -17.88
N THR A 527 9.13 5.24 -17.20
CA THR A 527 10.34 4.66 -17.80
C THR A 527 10.00 3.44 -18.66
N TYR A 528 9.01 2.66 -18.23
CA TYR A 528 8.48 1.48 -18.94
C TYR A 528 6.99 1.34 -18.65
N THR A 529 6.22 0.81 -19.60
CA THR A 529 4.81 0.47 -19.47
C THR A 529 4.55 -0.97 -19.94
N ALA A 530 3.47 -1.57 -19.47
CA ALA A 530 2.95 -2.86 -19.94
C ALA A 530 1.42 -2.89 -19.79
N THR A 531 0.73 -3.60 -20.69
CA THR A 531 -0.74 -3.77 -20.67
C THR A 531 -1.15 -5.22 -20.44
N ASN A 532 -2.44 -5.44 -20.15
CA ASN A 532 -3.02 -6.79 -20.01
C ASN A 532 -3.53 -7.31 -21.37
N ASN A 533 -2.72 -8.06 -22.11
CA ASN A 533 -3.08 -8.59 -23.44
C ASN A 533 -4.25 -9.62 -23.44
N THR A 534 -4.91 -9.86 -22.30
CA THR A 534 -6.05 -10.76 -22.12
C THR A 534 -6.98 -10.23 -21.04
N VAL A 535 -8.26 -10.60 -21.14
CA VAL A 535 -9.27 -10.42 -20.08
C VAL A 535 -8.78 -11.02 -18.76
N LEU A 536 -9.09 -10.38 -17.63
CA LEU A 536 -8.79 -10.88 -16.27
C LEU A 536 -10.09 -11.09 -15.50
N ASN A 537 -10.48 -12.35 -15.30
CA ASN A 537 -11.77 -12.70 -14.68
C ASN A 537 -11.75 -12.44 -13.15
N PRO A 538 -12.92 -12.34 -12.48
CA PRO A 538 -13.01 -12.19 -11.02
C PRO A 538 -12.09 -13.13 -10.22
N GLY A 539 -11.21 -12.57 -9.40
CA GLY A 539 -10.23 -13.29 -8.59
C GLY A 539 -9.01 -13.85 -9.33
N GLU A 540 -8.94 -13.71 -10.66
CA GLU A 540 -7.72 -14.05 -11.41
C GLU A 540 -6.65 -12.97 -11.26
N SER A 541 -5.39 -13.37 -11.46
CA SER A 541 -4.23 -12.49 -11.27
C SER A 541 -3.27 -12.56 -12.45
N LEU A 542 -2.78 -11.41 -12.88
CA LEU A 542 -1.81 -11.22 -13.95
C LEU A 542 -0.41 -11.05 -13.35
N LEU A 543 0.54 -11.91 -13.77
CA LEU A 543 1.91 -11.90 -13.26
C LEU A 543 2.92 -11.44 -14.32
N PHE A 544 3.61 -10.34 -14.06
CA PHE A 544 4.80 -9.93 -14.83
C PHE A 544 6.07 -10.45 -14.13
N LYS A 545 7.00 -11.07 -14.86
CA LYS A 545 8.28 -11.58 -14.31
C LYS A 545 9.49 -11.25 -15.18
N ARG A 546 10.65 -11.09 -14.55
CA ARG A 546 11.91 -10.70 -15.23
C ARG A 546 12.46 -11.71 -16.25
N GLY A 547 12.09 -12.99 -16.19
CA GLY A 547 12.71 -14.00 -17.05
C GLY A 547 12.18 -15.42 -16.91
N SER A 548 12.68 -16.30 -17.79
CA SER A 548 12.26 -17.70 -17.88
C SER A 548 12.77 -18.59 -16.73
N SER A 549 13.87 -18.20 -16.07
CA SER A 549 14.47 -18.93 -14.95
C SER A 549 14.16 -18.21 -13.62
N SER A 550 13.03 -18.57 -13.01
CA SER A 550 12.67 -18.18 -11.64
C SER A 550 13.05 -19.28 -10.66
N LEU A 551 13.38 -18.91 -9.42
CA LEU A 551 13.49 -19.83 -8.28
C LEU A 551 12.12 -20.05 -7.59
N ILE A 552 11.16 -19.12 -7.76
CA ILE A 552 9.77 -19.37 -7.36
C ILE A 552 9.07 -20.10 -8.51
N THR A 553 8.85 -21.40 -8.32
CA THR A 553 8.13 -22.25 -9.28
C THR A 553 6.69 -22.55 -8.85
N ASN A 554 6.32 -22.23 -7.60
CA ASN A 554 4.97 -22.38 -7.09
C ASN A 554 4.21 -21.06 -7.32
N VAL A 555 3.51 -20.97 -8.45
CA VAL A 555 2.69 -19.81 -8.85
C VAL A 555 1.36 -20.31 -9.40
N ASN A 556 0.27 -19.57 -9.19
CA ASN A 556 -1.09 -19.99 -9.53
C ASN A 556 -1.66 -19.27 -10.78
N ALA A 557 -0.85 -18.47 -11.48
CA ALA A 557 -1.26 -17.78 -12.70
C ALA A 557 -0.23 -17.90 -13.85
N PRO A 558 -0.66 -17.78 -15.12
CA PRO A 558 0.24 -17.53 -16.24
C PRO A 558 1.10 -16.28 -15.96
N SER A 559 2.38 -16.33 -16.32
CA SER A 559 3.29 -15.20 -16.08
C SER A 559 4.01 -14.74 -17.33
N ILE A 560 3.70 -13.50 -17.73
CA ILE A 560 4.31 -12.75 -18.82
C ILE A 560 5.78 -12.48 -18.49
N VAL A 561 6.68 -12.73 -19.43
CA VAL A 561 8.10 -12.41 -19.28
C VAL A 561 8.35 -11.00 -19.79
N ASP A 562 8.52 -10.06 -18.86
CA ASP A 562 8.87 -8.67 -19.16
C ASP A 562 10.06 -8.23 -18.29
N THR A 563 11.19 -7.95 -18.95
CA THR A 563 12.45 -7.50 -18.33
C THR A 563 12.49 -6.00 -17.99
N ASN A 564 11.54 -5.24 -18.52
CA ASN A 564 11.49 -3.78 -18.49
C ASN A 564 10.59 -3.31 -17.35
N ILE A 565 9.35 -3.79 -17.26
CA ILE A 565 8.43 -3.41 -16.18
C ILE A 565 8.87 -3.97 -14.83
N THR A 566 9.59 -5.11 -14.81
CA THR A 566 10.18 -5.70 -13.60
C THR A 566 11.61 -5.20 -13.30
N ARG A 567 12.02 -4.06 -13.86
CA ARG A 567 13.41 -3.55 -13.79
C ARG A 567 13.79 -2.88 -12.46
N LEU A 568 13.00 -3.08 -11.42
CA LEU A 568 13.13 -2.46 -10.09
C LEU A 568 14.56 -2.46 -9.50
N TRP A 569 15.04 -1.35 -8.97
CA TRP A 569 16.38 -1.14 -8.40
C TRP A 569 16.39 -0.09 -7.29
N ASP A 570 17.53 0.01 -6.59
CA ASP A 570 17.95 1.11 -5.69
C ASP A 570 17.05 1.51 -4.49
N GLY A 571 15.81 1.04 -4.41
CA GLY A 571 14.87 1.24 -3.31
C GLY A 571 13.85 2.35 -3.54
N ASN A 572 13.88 3.02 -4.70
CA ASN A 572 13.10 4.22 -4.99
C ASN A 572 12.44 4.18 -6.38
N ASP A 573 11.89 3.04 -6.79
CA ASP A 573 10.96 2.97 -7.90
C ASP A 573 9.52 3.30 -7.45
N ILE A 574 8.67 3.68 -8.41
CA ILE A 574 7.21 3.75 -8.26
C ILE A 574 6.59 2.86 -9.35
N LEU A 575 5.60 2.05 -8.97
CA LEU A 575 4.69 1.36 -9.87
C LEU A 575 3.29 1.96 -9.73
N THR A 576 2.68 2.40 -10.83
CA THR A 576 1.25 2.74 -10.89
C THR A 576 0.48 1.75 -11.73
N LEU A 577 -0.78 1.54 -11.38
CA LEU A 577 -1.82 1.05 -12.28
C LEU A 577 -2.67 2.25 -12.68
N SER A 578 -3.02 2.35 -13.96
CA SER A 578 -3.56 3.58 -14.58
C SER A 578 -4.44 3.23 -15.77
N THR A 579 -5.45 4.06 -16.07
CA THR A 579 -6.24 3.93 -17.32
C THR A 579 -5.52 4.60 -18.50
N ALA A 580 -4.94 5.79 -18.30
CA ALA A 580 -4.32 6.53 -19.39
C ALA A 580 -2.88 6.12 -19.70
N LYS A 581 -2.42 6.47 -20.91
CA LYS A 581 -1.07 6.18 -21.42
C LYS A 581 -0.10 7.36 -21.24
N ASN A 582 1.16 7.12 -21.63
CA ASN A 582 2.20 8.14 -21.75
C ASN A 582 2.37 9.00 -20.48
N ASN A 583 2.42 10.32 -20.62
CA ASN A 583 2.57 11.29 -19.53
C ASN A 583 1.28 11.55 -18.72
N LEU A 584 0.18 10.84 -18.99
CA LEU A 584 -1.08 10.89 -18.22
C LEU A 584 -1.25 9.69 -17.27
N THR A 585 -0.29 8.75 -17.27
CA THR A 585 -0.27 7.55 -16.38
C THR A 585 -0.15 7.87 -14.89
N TRP A 586 0.20 9.12 -14.52
CA TRP A 586 0.24 9.54 -13.12
C TRP A 586 -1.08 10.18 -12.69
N GLU A 587 -1.72 10.93 -13.57
CA GLU A 587 -2.99 11.60 -13.40
C GLU A 587 -4.10 10.55 -13.23
N SER A 588 -4.20 9.66 -14.22
CA SER A 588 -5.14 8.53 -14.32
C SER A 588 -4.82 7.31 -13.43
N LYS A 589 -3.91 7.42 -12.45
CA LYS A 589 -3.53 6.26 -11.62
C LYS A 589 -4.69 5.83 -10.71
N THR A 590 -5.11 4.57 -10.82
CA THR A 590 -6.08 3.94 -9.91
C THR A 590 -5.37 3.37 -8.67
N ASP A 591 -4.14 2.88 -8.82
CA ASP A 591 -3.38 2.25 -7.74
C ASP A 591 -1.89 2.59 -7.78
N VAL A 592 -1.21 2.63 -6.63
CA VAL A 592 0.24 2.91 -6.57
C VAL A 592 0.97 2.24 -5.41
N ILE A 593 2.16 1.70 -5.72
CA ILE A 593 3.18 1.31 -4.74
C ILE A 593 4.51 2.00 -5.05
N ASN A 594 5.16 2.57 -4.03
CA ASN A 594 6.49 3.15 -4.15
C ASN A 594 7.45 2.67 -3.05
N SER A 595 8.71 3.11 -3.12
CA SER A 595 9.75 2.82 -2.11
C SER A 595 10.05 1.32 -1.95
N ILE A 596 9.95 0.59 -3.07
CA ILE A 596 10.06 -0.87 -3.13
C ILE A 596 11.50 -1.28 -2.79
N THR A 597 11.70 -1.75 -1.57
CA THR A 597 13.04 -2.01 -1.01
C THR A 597 13.68 -3.25 -1.61
N ASN A 598 14.98 -3.17 -1.91
CA ASN A 598 15.75 -4.30 -2.45
C ASN A 598 15.74 -5.52 -1.50
N ASN A 599 15.62 -6.72 -2.08
CA ASN A 599 15.52 -8.01 -1.35
C ASN A 599 14.33 -8.08 -0.39
N THR A 600 13.21 -7.49 -0.81
CA THR A 600 11.92 -7.51 -0.09
C THR A 600 10.81 -7.97 -1.04
N GLY A 601 9.84 -8.71 -0.52
CA GLY A 601 8.53 -8.90 -1.14
C GLY A 601 7.47 -8.12 -0.38
N TYR A 602 6.54 -7.47 -1.07
CA TYR A 602 5.41 -6.77 -0.49
C TYR A 602 4.14 -7.51 -0.87
N VAL A 603 3.31 -7.88 0.11
CA VAL A 603 1.98 -8.47 -0.07
C VAL A 603 0.97 -7.49 0.50
N ARG A 604 -0.07 -7.13 -0.25
CA ARG A 604 -1.12 -6.25 0.26
C ARG A 604 -1.96 -6.97 1.34
N ILE A 605 -2.52 -6.21 2.27
CA ILE A 605 -3.35 -6.76 3.35
C ILE A 605 -4.77 -7.05 2.87
N ASP A 606 -5.37 -8.07 3.47
CA ASP A 606 -6.70 -8.56 3.11
C ASP A 606 -7.86 -7.59 3.41
N SER A 607 -7.63 -6.59 4.25
CA SER A 607 -8.62 -5.54 4.55
C SER A 607 -8.65 -4.40 3.53
N VAL A 608 -7.71 -4.35 2.56
CA VAL A 608 -7.85 -3.50 1.38
C VAL A 608 -8.80 -4.18 0.40
N ILE A 609 -9.87 -3.48 0.03
CA ILE A 609 -10.92 -3.97 -0.86
C ILE A 609 -11.04 -3.16 -2.16
N GLU A 610 -10.37 -2.01 -2.24
CA GLU A 610 -10.31 -1.12 -3.41
C GLU A 610 -8.84 -0.75 -3.72
N PRO A 611 -8.47 -0.45 -4.97
CA PRO A 611 -7.17 0.12 -5.31
C PRO A 611 -6.96 1.50 -4.66
N ASN A 612 -5.71 1.92 -4.50
CA ASN A 612 -5.38 3.20 -3.84
C ASN A 612 -4.35 4.02 -4.62
N ALA A 613 -4.82 5.11 -5.24
CA ALA A 613 -4.03 6.10 -5.96
C ALA A 613 -3.02 6.89 -5.09
N THR A 614 -3.05 6.73 -3.76
CA THR A 614 -2.13 7.37 -2.80
C THR A 614 -1.44 6.32 -1.90
N TYR A 615 -0.18 6.00 -2.21
CA TYR A 615 0.58 4.94 -1.53
C TYR A 615 0.55 5.04 0.01
N THR A 616 -0.10 4.06 0.63
CA THR A 616 -0.25 3.95 2.08
C THR A 616 0.54 2.73 2.58
N ALA A 617 1.68 2.97 3.25
CA ALA A 617 2.62 1.91 3.62
C ALA A 617 2.03 0.82 4.56
N SER A 618 1.01 1.14 5.36
CA SER A 618 0.34 0.18 6.25
C SER A 618 -0.56 -0.82 5.53
N GLU A 619 -0.84 -0.62 4.23
CA GLU A 619 -1.54 -1.60 3.39
C GLU A 619 -0.67 -2.79 2.99
N TRP A 620 0.63 -2.75 3.28
CA TRP A 620 1.60 -3.70 2.74
C TRP A 620 2.39 -4.40 3.86
N VAL A 621 2.47 -5.72 3.79
CA VAL A 621 3.34 -6.53 4.64
C VAL A 621 4.65 -6.78 3.90
N ALA A 622 5.77 -6.32 4.48
CA ALA A 622 7.10 -6.55 3.98
C ALA A 622 7.63 -7.93 4.42
N PHE A 623 7.99 -8.75 3.44
CA PHE A 623 8.67 -10.04 3.57
C PHE A 623 10.15 -9.86 3.25
N VAL A 624 10.97 -9.80 4.30
CA VAL A 624 12.36 -9.36 4.23
C VAL A 624 13.35 -10.50 3.92
N ASP A 625 14.57 -10.13 3.53
CA ASP A 625 15.64 -11.08 3.23
C ASP A 625 15.94 -12.03 4.41
N ASP A 626 15.73 -13.32 4.16
CA ASP A 626 16.13 -14.45 5.02
C ASP A 626 17.54 -14.31 5.61
N ASN A 627 18.48 -13.75 4.85
CA ASN A 627 19.90 -13.64 5.20
C ASN A 627 20.21 -12.52 6.21
N LEU A 628 19.26 -11.64 6.55
CA LEU A 628 19.42 -10.69 7.65
C LEU A 628 19.58 -11.44 8.97
N ASP A 629 20.68 -11.19 9.68
CA ASP A 629 20.96 -11.79 10.99
C ASP A 629 20.09 -11.13 12.07
N PRO A 630 19.15 -11.85 12.71
CA PRO A 630 18.21 -11.26 13.65
C PRO A 630 18.80 -10.95 15.03
N TYR A 631 19.98 -11.50 15.34
CA TYR A 631 20.68 -11.27 16.62
C TYR A 631 22.15 -10.96 16.38
N ARG A 632 22.46 -10.20 15.33
CA ARG A 632 23.82 -9.77 14.98
C ARG A 632 24.50 -9.04 16.15
N ASP A 633 25.81 -9.21 16.31
CA ASP A 633 26.61 -8.40 17.24
C ASP A 633 26.59 -6.92 16.79
N LEU A 634 26.02 -6.05 17.64
CA LEU A 634 25.75 -4.63 17.40
C LEU A 634 26.99 -3.87 16.91
N ALA A 635 28.19 -4.27 17.35
CA ALA A 635 29.46 -3.63 16.98
C ALA A 635 29.92 -3.96 15.54
N ASN A 636 29.11 -4.63 14.73
CA ASN A 636 29.34 -4.77 13.28
C ASN A 636 28.48 -3.80 12.44
N GLY A 637 27.34 -3.32 12.95
CA GLY A 637 26.48 -2.32 12.30
C GLY A 637 25.72 -2.78 11.04
N GLY A 638 24.70 -2.00 10.66
CA GLY A 638 23.79 -2.27 9.53
C GLY A 638 22.35 -2.60 9.96
N PRO A 639 21.51 -3.22 9.12
CA PRO A 639 20.15 -3.65 9.48
C PRO A 639 20.13 -4.97 10.28
N GLU A 640 19.16 -5.11 11.19
CA GLU A 640 18.78 -6.32 11.92
C GLU A 640 17.26 -6.53 11.74
N ARG A 641 16.73 -7.70 12.08
CA ARG A 641 15.28 -8.04 11.97
C ARG A 641 14.81 -8.91 13.13
N HIS A 642 13.50 -9.05 13.34
CA HIS A 642 12.96 -10.07 14.24
C HIS A 642 13.29 -11.49 13.69
N PRO A 643 13.56 -12.51 14.52
CA PRO A 643 13.82 -13.87 14.02
C PRO A 643 12.65 -14.47 13.22
N HIS A 644 11.43 -14.04 13.57
CA HIS A 644 10.12 -14.41 12.98
C HIS A 644 9.43 -13.27 12.21
N ASP A 645 10.15 -12.24 11.77
CA ASP A 645 9.57 -11.32 10.77
C ASP A 645 9.09 -12.12 9.54
N PRO A 646 8.09 -11.62 8.77
CA PRO A 646 7.74 -12.25 7.51
C PRO A 646 8.99 -12.35 6.63
N LEU A 647 9.34 -13.57 6.19
CA LEU A 647 10.56 -13.80 5.40
C LEU A 647 10.24 -14.06 3.93
N TYR A 648 11.14 -13.67 3.05
CA TYR A 648 11.04 -13.91 1.61
C TYR A 648 10.78 -15.39 1.26
N SER A 649 11.33 -16.34 2.04
CA SER A 649 11.02 -17.77 1.88
C SER A 649 9.55 -18.15 2.10
N GLU A 650 8.76 -17.39 2.86
CA GLU A 650 7.31 -17.64 3.04
C GLU A 650 6.53 -17.43 1.73
N ILE A 651 6.99 -16.50 0.87
CA ILE A 651 6.48 -16.34 -0.50
C ILE A 651 6.98 -17.48 -1.39
N ALA A 652 8.29 -17.76 -1.35
CA ALA A 652 8.91 -18.75 -2.23
C ALA A 652 8.40 -20.19 -2.02
N THR A 653 7.91 -20.53 -0.81
CA THR A 653 7.26 -21.80 -0.49
C THR A 653 5.83 -21.61 0.04
N SER A 654 5.08 -20.64 -0.52
CA SER A 654 3.71 -20.32 -0.09
C SER A 654 2.75 -21.52 -0.18
N ASN A 655 1.71 -21.50 0.66
CA ASN A 655 0.58 -22.42 0.56
C ASN A 655 -0.28 -22.12 -0.68
N THR A 656 -0.91 -23.13 -1.27
CA THR A 656 -1.73 -23.00 -2.49
C THR A 656 -2.99 -22.13 -2.33
N GLU A 657 -3.35 -21.75 -1.09
CA GLU A 657 -4.56 -20.98 -0.78
C GLU A 657 -4.26 -19.64 -0.06
N ALA A 658 -2.99 -19.27 0.12
CA ALA A 658 -2.54 -18.09 0.87
C ALA A 658 -2.23 -16.89 -0.04
N ASN A 659 -2.42 -15.65 0.44
CA ASN A 659 -2.11 -14.41 -0.28
C ASN A 659 -0.60 -14.21 -0.51
N THR A 660 0.25 -15.01 0.13
CA THR A 660 1.70 -15.06 -0.16
C THR A 660 2.03 -15.81 -1.46
N LEU A 661 1.05 -16.45 -2.11
CA LEU A 661 1.23 -17.20 -3.35
C LEU A 661 1.09 -16.29 -4.57
N LEU A 662 2.16 -16.17 -5.36
CA LEU A 662 2.11 -15.42 -6.63
C LEU A 662 1.04 -16.00 -7.57
N GLY A 663 0.09 -15.17 -7.99
CA GLY A 663 -1.05 -15.52 -8.85
C GLY A 663 -2.31 -15.92 -8.06
N LEU A 664 -2.43 -15.45 -6.82
CA LEU A 664 -3.60 -15.66 -5.96
C LEU A 664 -3.63 -14.59 -4.85
N HIS A 665 -4.47 -13.57 -5.04
CA HIS A 665 -4.83 -12.66 -3.96
C HIS A 665 -6.33 -12.75 -3.64
N ARG A 666 -6.66 -12.73 -2.36
CA ARG A 666 -8.04 -12.67 -1.85
C ARG A 666 -8.18 -11.44 -0.96
N THR A 667 -9.28 -10.70 -1.10
CA THR A 667 -9.66 -9.64 -0.16
C THR A 667 -10.62 -10.20 0.91
N LYS A 668 -10.92 -9.40 1.93
CA LYS A 668 -11.78 -9.71 3.09
C LYS A 668 -11.17 -10.82 3.99
N LEU A 669 -11.60 -10.88 5.25
CA LEU A 669 -11.00 -11.75 6.30
C LEU A 669 -11.05 -13.26 6.02
N THR A 670 -10.15 -14.02 6.66
CA THR A 670 -10.11 -15.50 6.68
C THR A 670 -10.71 -16.07 7.96
N ALA A 671 -11.89 -16.71 7.90
CA ALA A 671 -12.54 -17.32 9.06
C ALA A 671 -12.45 -18.85 9.09
N ARG A 672 -12.12 -19.41 10.25
CA ARG A 672 -12.28 -20.84 10.56
C ARG A 672 -13.75 -21.13 10.85
N THR A 673 -14.41 -21.91 9.99
CA THR A 673 -15.82 -22.29 10.16
C THR A 673 -16.12 -23.62 9.48
N ASN A 674 -17.06 -24.40 10.02
CA ASN A 674 -17.51 -25.70 9.51
C ASN A 674 -16.37 -26.70 9.16
N GLY A 675 -15.23 -26.62 9.85
CA GLY A 675 -14.05 -27.47 9.61
C GLY A 675 -13.11 -26.97 8.50
N ALA A 676 -13.46 -25.89 7.80
CA ALA A 676 -12.69 -25.28 6.72
C ALA A 676 -12.17 -23.88 7.12
N TRP A 677 -11.36 -23.30 6.23
CA TRP A 677 -11.19 -21.84 6.16
C TRP A 677 -12.10 -21.37 5.01
N ASN A 678 -12.91 -20.33 5.22
CA ASN A 678 -13.90 -19.91 4.22
C ASN A 678 -13.32 -19.07 3.07
N ASN A 679 -12.15 -18.45 3.28
CA ASN A 679 -11.55 -17.47 2.38
C ASN A 679 -10.02 -17.54 2.52
N GLY A 680 -9.39 -18.44 1.76
CA GLY A 680 -7.94 -18.66 1.78
C GLY A 680 -7.36 -19.28 3.07
N PHE A 681 -6.04 -19.46 3.06
CA PHE A 681 -5.26 -20.01 4.17
C PHE A 681 -4.60 -18.88 5.00
N PRO A 682 -4.53 -18.98 6.34
CA PRO A 682 -3.88 -17.98 7.18
C PRO A 682 -2.37 -17.78 6.90
N ASP A 683 -2.01 -16.55 6.54
CA ASP A 683 -0.62 -16.10 6.35
C ASP A 683 -0.40 -14.72 7.01
N ARG A 684 0.79 -14.13 6.84
CA ARG A 684 1.21 -12.88 7.51
C ARG A 684 0.52 -11.61 7.00
N SER A 685 -0.27 -11.70 5.93
CA SER A 685 -1.12 -10.63 5.37
C SER A 685 -2.59 -10.68 5.81
N ARG A 686 -3.06 -11.82 6.35
CA ARG A 686 -4.48 -12.13 6.60
C ARG A 686 -4.95 -11.71 8.00
N ASN A 687 -6.14 -11.14 8.12
CA ASN A 687 -6.92 -11.12 9.35
C ASN A 687 -7.63 -12.48 9.51
N VAL A 688 -7.42 -13.12 10.66
CA VAL A 688 -7.79 -14.51 10.92
C VAL A 688 -8.83 -14.60 12.04
N HIS A 689 -10.04 -15.03 11.70
CA HIS A 689 -11.14 -15.18 12.66
C HIS A 689 -11.34 -16.66 13.07
N ILE A 690 -11.35 -16.94 14.37
CA ILE A 690 -11.60 -18.28 14.93
C ILE A 690 -13.05 -18.36 15.43
N ASN A 691 -13.97 -18.70 14.53
CA ASN A 691 -15.42 -18.78 14.81
C ASN A 691 -15.87 -20.15 15.35
N GLN A 692 -14.95 -21.11 15.45
CA GLN A 692 -15.20 -22.47 15.96
C GLN A 692 -14.08 -22.92 16.92
N HIS A 693 -14.33 -23.98 17.67
CA HIS A 693 -13.28 -24.70 18.39
C HIS A 693 -12.30 -25.28 17.35
N TYR A 694 -11.01 -24.96 17.47
CA TYR A 694 -9.99 -25.35 16.50
C TYR A 694 -8.71 -25.80 17.20
N ASN A 695 -8.27 -27.04 16.93
CA ASN A 695 -6.95 -27.53 17.30
C ASN A 695 -6.02 -27.45 16.08
N HIS A 696 -4.97 -26.65 16.17
CA HIS A 696 -3.93 -26.51 15.15
C HIS A 696 -2.75 -27.43 15.48
N THR A 697 -2.51 -28.39 14.58
CA THR A 697 -1.43 -29.40 14.66
C THR A 697 -0.38 -29.23 13.54
N GLY A 698 -0.47 -28.16 12.75
CA GLY A 698 0.54 -27.79 11.76
C GLY A 698 1.73 -27.10 12.42
N VAL A 699 2.87 -27.07 11.74
CA VAL A 699 4.15 -26.57 12.31
C VAL A 699 4.12 -25.12 12.78
N ARG A 700 3.29 -24.30 12.14
CA ARG A 700 3.10 -22.87 12.42
C ARG A 700 1.71 -22.44 11.95
N LEU A 701 1.00 -21.69 12.79
CA LEU A 701 -0.12 -20.85 12.37
C LEU A 701 0.36 -19.39 12.27
N SER A 702 0.13 -18.77 11.12
CA SER A 702 0.43 -17.35 10.87
C SER A 702 -0.86 -16.54 10.82
N ALA A 703 -0.78 -15.29 11.25
CA ALA A 703 -1.80 -14.27 11.01
C ALA A 703 -1.14 -12.87 10.91
N ARG A 704 -1.81 -11.92 10.27
CA ARG A 704 -1.56 -10.48 10.44
C ARG A 704 -2.24 -9.98 11.71
N GLU A 705 -3.53 -10.25 11.81
CA GLU A 705 -4.44 -9.94 12.92
C GLU A 705 -5.19 -11.22 13.31
N LEU A 706 -5.51 -11.42 14.59
CA LEU A 706 -6.17 -12.64 15.08
C LEU A 706 -7.35 -12.32 15.99
N LEU A 707 -8.57 -12.66 15.57
CA LEU A 707 -9.77 -12.63 16.42
C LEU A 707 -10.13 -14.05 16.88
N VAL A 708 -10.24 -14.26 18.20
CA VAL A 708 -10.99 -15.38 18.77
C VAL A 708 -12.29 -14.83 19.34
N GLN A 709 -13.43 -15.37 18.88
CA GLN A 709 -14.75 -14.84 19.25
C GLN A 709 -15.82 -15.93 19.44
N ASN A 710 -16.93 -15.54 20.04
CA ASN A 710 -18.12 -16.35 20.30
C ASN A 710 -17.91 -17.48 21.31
N ASN A 711 -17.05 -17.28 22.32
CA ASN A 711 -16.70 -18.26 23.36
C ASN A 711 -16.04 -19.50 22.75
N LYS A 712 -14.99 -19.31 21.95
CA LYS A 712 -14.26 -20.37 21.23
C LYS A 712 -12.82 -20.51 21.69
N ASN A 713 -12.21 -21.65 21.38
CA ASN A 713 -10.80 -21.89 21.65
C ASN A 713 -9.99 -22.08 20.36
N LEU A 714 -8.94 -21.28 20.22
CA LEU A 714 -7.79 -21.60 19.38
C LEU A 714 -6.82 -22.41 20.24
N THR A 715 -6.61 -23.68 19.91
CA THR A 715 -5.59 -24.51 20.55
C THR A 715 -4.44 -24.73 19.59
N ILE A 716 -3.22 -24.53 20.05
CA ILE A 716 -1.98 -24.78 19.33
C ILE A 716 -1.29 -25.95 20.02
N ASP A 717 -1.12 -27.07 19.33
CA ASP A 717 -0.62 -28.33 19.91
C ASP A 717 0.84 -28.57 19.52
N ASN A 718 1.76 -28.38 20.47
CA ASN A 718 3.22 -28.52 20.31
C ASN A 718 3.86 -27.72 19.14
N ASN A 719 3.28 -26.57 18.78
CA ASN A 719 3.63 -25.82 17.57
C ASN A 719 3.60 -24.29 17.78
N LEU A 720 4.01 -23.52 16.78
CA LEU A 720 4.15 -22.07 16.87
C LEU A 720 2.89 -21.31 16.41
N LEU A 721 2.50 -20.28 17.16
CA LEU A 721 1.57 -19.24 16.71
C LEU A 721 2.33 -17.92 16.53
N VAL A 722 2.26 -17.32 15.33
CA VAL A 722 2.84 -16.01 15.03
C VAL A 722 1.75 -15.07 14.52
N VAL A 723 1.54 -13.96 15.20
CA VAL A 723 0.65 -12.87 14.78
C VAL A 723 1.49 -11.64 14.48
N THR A 724 1.21 -10.86 13.43
CA THR A 724 2.03 -9.68 13.11
C THR A 724 1.72 -8.55 14.09
N ASN A 725 0.44 -8.20 14.17
CA ASN A 725 -0.10 -7.07 14.90
C ASN A 725 -1.06 -7.56 16.01
N ASP A 726 -2.36 -7.31 15.82
CA ASP A 726 -3.40 -7.33 16.84
C ASP A 726 -3.93 -8.72 17.18
N ILE A 727 -4.29 -8.92 18.45
CA ILE A 727 -5.01 -10.10 18.94
C ILE A 727 -6.23 -9.64 19.73
N GLU A 728 -7.42 -9.93 19.24
CA GLU A 728 -8.68 -9.65 19.93
C GLU A 728 -9.27 -10.94 20.51
N LEU A 729 -9.59 -10.92 21.80
CA LEU A 729 -10.23 -11.99 22.55
C LEU A 729 -11.57 -11.48 23.10
N ARG A 730 -12.53 -11.26 22.19
CA ARG A 730 -13.69 -10.36 22.35
C ARG A 730 -14.58 -10.67 23.57
N PHE A 731 -14.76 -11.93 23.95
CA PHE A 731 -15.61 -12.33 25.08
C PHE A 731 -14.82 -13.10 26.16
N THR A 732 -15.29 -13.05 27.40
CA THR A 732 -14.62 -13.58 28.60
C THR A 732 -14.29 -15.09 28.56
N ASN A 733 -14.92 -15.86 27.66
CA ASN A 733 -14.62 -17.29 27.47
C ASN A 733 -13.98 -17.60 26.11
N ASP A 734 -13.50 -16.59 25.36
CA ASP A 734 -12.60 -16.79 24.22
C ASP A 734 -11.19 -17.13 24.69
N GLN A 735 -10.51 -18.03 23.99
CA GLN A 735 -9.32 -18.70 24.53
C GLN A 735 -8.26 -18.94 23.46
N ILE A 736 -7.01 -18.60 23.78
CA ILE A 736 -5.83 -19.19 23.13
C ILE A 736 -5.26 -20.22 24.10
N ARG A 737 -4.98 -21.44 23.64
CA ARG A 737 -4.46 -22.54 24.45
C ARG A 737 -3.15 -23.03 23.84
N LEU A 738 -2.03 -22.82 24.53
CA LEU A 738 -0.71 -23.27 24.12
C LEU A 738 -0.40 -24.59 24.82
N VAL A 739 -0.57 -25.70 24.11
CA VAL A 739 -0.48 -27.06 24.64
C VAL A 739 0.92 -27.63 24.43
N GLY A 740 1.50 -28.18 25.50
CA GLY A 740 2.83 -28.79 25.47
C GLY A 740 3.92 -27.75 25.19
N ASN A 741 4.60 -27.89 24.05
CA ASN A 741 5.74 -27.04 23.69
C ASN A 741 5.35 -25.74 22.93
N SER A 742 4.06 -25.47 22.74
CA SER A 742 3.58 -24.34 21.94
C SER A 742 3.92 -22.97 22.51
N GLN A 743 4.11 -21.98 21.63
CA GLN A 743 4.47 -20.60 21.99
C GLN A 743 3.73 -19.57 21.13
N LEU A 744 3.53 -18.37 21.67
CA LEU A 744 2.94 -17.22 20.98
C LEU A 744 3.99 -16.12 20.78
N ILE A 745 4.20 -15.74 19.52
CA ILE A 745 5.08 -14.65 19.11
C ILE A 745 4.24 -13.57 18.42
N GLN A 746 4.48 -12.31 18.81
CA GLN A 746 4.07 -11.12 18.07
C GLN A 746 5.30 -10.33 17.65
N THR A 747 5.23 -9.65 16.50
CA THR A 747 6.40 -9.04 15.85
C THR A 747 6.31 -7.52 15.63
N HIS A 748 5.14 -6.91 15.85
CA HIS A 748 5.01 -5.45 15.87
C HIS A 748 5.94 -4.79 16.91
N THR A 749 6.37 -3.55 16.64
CA THR A 749 7.29 -2.77 17.49
C THR A 749 6.57 -1.76 18.39
N ASP A 750 5.24 -1.74 18.36
CA ASP A 750 4.39 -0.75 19.02
C ASP A 750 4.21 -1.04 20.53
N ALA A 751 3.33 -0.29 21.17
CA ALA A 751 2.72 -0.69 22.44
C ALA A 751 1.82 -1.93 22.26
N THR A 752 1.17 -2.39 23.34
CA THR A 752 0.27 -3.55 23.30
C THR A 752 -0.83 -3.43 22.23
N LYS A 753 -1.06 -4.52 21.49
CA LYS A 753 -2.15 -4.70 20.52
C LYS A 753 -3.06 -5.88 20.88
N ILE A 754 -3.07 -6.25 22.17
CA ILE A 754 -3.96 -7.29 22.70
C ILE A 754 -5.19 -6.62 23.31
N THR A 755 -6.39 -7.08 22.95
CA THR A 755 -7.66 -6.51 23.42
C THR A 755 -8.69 -7.59 23.81
N GLY A 756 -9.64 -7.23 24.67
CA GLY A 756 -10.74 -8.08 25.10
C GLY A 756 -10.52 -8.87 26.40
N ASP A 757 -11.59 -9.52 26.86
CA ASP A 757 -11.67 -10.19 28.18
C ASP A 757 -11.31 -11.69 28.16
N GLY A 758 -11.06 -12.27 26.98
CA GLY A 758 -10.66 -13.67 26.85
C GLY A 758 -9.23 -13.94 27.34
N LYS A 759 -8.84 -15.22 27.36
CA LYS A 759 -7.64 -15.68 28.10
C LYS A 759 -6.70 -16.54 27.26
N LEU A 760 -5.40 -16.24 27.36
CA LEU A 760 -4.34 -17.21 27.07
C LEU A 760 -4.31 -18.25 28.19
N TYR A 761 -4.07 -19.51 27.83
CA TYR A 761 -3.68 -20.60 28.73
C TYR A 761 -2.34 -21.15 28.26
N ILE A 762 -1.35 -21.18 29.16
CA ILE A 762 -0.03 -21.78 28.92
C ILE A 762 0.47 -22.47 30.18
N ASP A 763 0.98 -23.69 30.04
CA ASP A 763 1.46 -24.50 31.15
C ASP A 763 2.93 -24.22 31.50
N GLN A 764 3.28 -24.27 32.78
CA GLN A 764 4.66 -24.28 33.25
C GLN A 764 4.85 -25.37 34.32
N ASN A 765 5.76 -26.31 34.05
CA ASN A 765 5.98 -27.48 34.87
C ASN A 765 7.14 -27.30 35.87
N SER A 766 6.96 -27.75 37.10
CA SER A 766 8.01 -27.93 38.11
C SER A 766 8.13 -29.41 38.48
N GLU A 767 9.11 -30.09 37.89
CA GLU A 767 9.36 -31.54 38.08
C GLU A 767 9.81 -31.94 39.50
N VAL A 768 9.91 -30.99 40.45
CA VAL A 768 10.59 -31.18 41.74
C VAL A 768 9.58 -31.25 42.90
N PRO A 769 9.51 -32.38 43.64
CA PRO A 769 8.71 -32.47 44.86
C PRO A 769 9.40 -31.78 46.04
N SER A 770 9.03 -30.52 46.33
CA SER A 770 9.38 -29.86 47.60
C SER A 770 8.35 -28.79 48.00
N LYS A 771 8.24 -28.57 49.31
CA LYS A 771 7.54 -27.45 49.95
C LYS A 771 8.49 -26.34 50.44
N TYR A 772 9.79 -26.62 50.43
CA TYR A 772 10.83 -25.81 51.04
C TYR A 772 11.58 -24.96 50.01
N ARG A 773 11.59 -25.37 48.73
CA ARG A 773 12.30 -24.66 47.65
C ARG A 773 11.46 -23.55 47.04
N TYR A 774 12.10 -22.40 46.82
CA TYR A 774 11.54 -21.34 45.99
C TYR A 774 11.62 -21.70 44.52
N ASN A 775 10.51 -21.52 43.81
CA ASN A 775 10.46 -21.42 42.36
C ASN A 775 10.54 -19.92 42.01
N TYR A 776 11.38 -19.54 41.04
CA TYR A 776 11.55 -18.16 40.58
C TYR A 776 10.88 -18.01 39.21
N LEU A 777 9.68 -17.41 39.19
CA LEU A 777 8.83 -17.31 38.01
C LEU A 777 8.57 -15.84 37.63
N SER A 778 8.05 -15.64 36.44
CA SER A 778 7.31 -14.45 35.99
C SER A 778 6.03 -14.92 35.32
N SER A 779 5.02 -14.06 35.22
CA SER A 779 3.77 -14.41 34.53
C SER A 779 3.86 -14.09 33.03
N PRO A 780 3.55 -15.04 32.12
CA PRO A 780 3.35 -14.78 30.69
C PRO A 780 2.07 -13.99 30.35
N VAL A 781 1.23 -13.71 31.36
CA VAL A 781 -0.09 -13.07 31.23
C VAL A 781 -0.31 -12.00 32.33
N ASN A 782 -1.18 -11.03 32.08
CA ASN A 782 -1.70 -10.12 33.10
C ASN A 782 -3.03 -10.63 33.68
N THR A 783 -3.44 -10.08 34.83
CA THR A 783 -4.85 -10.14 35.24
C THR A 783 -5.70 -9.51 34.13
N VAL A 784 -6.83 -10.12 33.79
CA VAL A 784 -7.68 -9.66 32.68
C VAL A 784 -8.13 -8.21 32.91
N GLY A 785 -7.96 -7.37 31.89
CA GLY A 785 -8.23 -5.93 31.97
C GLY A 785 -7.18 -5.10 32.70
N SER A 786 -6.03 -5.67 33.07
CA SER A 786 -4.94 -4.97 33.80
C SER A 786 -3.60 -4.99 33.06
N SER A 787 -2.71 -4.07 33.48
CA SER A 787 -1.26 -4.06 33.18
C SER A 787 -0.41 -4.64 34.33
N THR A 788 -1.06 -5.21 35.34
CA THR A 788 -0.48 -5.96 36.47
C THR A 788 -1.01 -7.40 36.49
N PHE A 789 -0.45 -8.25 37.37
CA PHE A 789 -1.05 -9.53 37.74
C PHE A 789 -1.08 -9.73 39.25
N SER A 790 -2.11 -10.41 39.76
CA SER A 790 -2.06 -11.09 41.06
C SER A 790 -1.82 -12.58 40.85
N ILE A 791 -1.27 -13.29 41.85
CA ILE A 791 -1.00 -14.73 41.72
C ILE A 791 -2.29 -15.54 41.76
N GLU A 792 -3.33 -15.12 42.47
CA GLU A 792 -4.62 -15.82 42.46
C GLU A 792 -5.41 -15.64 41.16
N ASP A 793 -5.27 -14.50 40.48
CA ASP A 793 -5.86 -14.31 39.15
C ASP A 793 -5.21 -15.23 38.10
N VAL A 794 -3.87 -15.25 38.04
CA VAL A 794 -3.17 -15.82 36.88
C VAL A 794 -2.63 -17.22 37.07
N LEU A 795 -2.27 -17.66 38.29
CA LEU A 795 -1.63 -18.96 38.50
C LEU A 795 -2.66 -20.01 38.93
N LYS A 796 -2.91 -21.00 38.08
CA LYS A 796 -3.89 -22.06 38.27
C LYS A 796 -3.25 -23.43 38.48
N ASP A 797 -3.98 -24.31 39.15
CA ASP A 797 -3.66 -25.73 39.26
C ASP A 797 -3.75 -26.38 37.87
N GLY A 798 -2.57 -26.70 37.34
CA GLY A 798 -2.36 -27.38 36.06
C GLY A 798 -2.07 -28.87 36.22
N THR A 799 -2.41 -29.51 37.35
CA THR A 799 -2.24 -30.96 37.58
C THR A 799 -2.76 -31.78 36.41
N ASN A 800 -3.90 -31.35 35.84
CA ASN A 800 -4.31 -31.69 34.50
C ASN A 800 -3.87 -30.55 33.55
N PRO A 801 -2.92 -30.78 32.61
CA PRO A 801 -2.42 -29.75 31.71
C PRO A 801 -3.48 -29.17 30.78
N THR A 802 -3.15 -28.02 30.18
CA THR A 802 -3.92 -27.38 29.11
C THR A 802 -4.09 -28.35 27.94
N SER A 803 -5.30 -28.43 27.39
CA SER A 803 -5.64 -29.37 26.31
C SER A 803 -6.78 -28.81 25.44
N PHE A 804 -7.02 -29.39 24.25
CA PHE A 804 -8.11 -28.97 23.37
C PHE A 804 -9.50 -29.25 23.97
N SER A 805 -9.67 -30.39 24.64
CA SER A 805 -10.96 -30.87 25.20
C SER A 805 -11.20 -30.48 26.66
N GLY A 806 -10.22 -29.83 27.34
CA GLY A 806 -10.36 -29.41 28.72
C GLY A 806 -11.31 -28.23 28.93
N THR A 807 -11.87 -28.15 30.13
CA THR A 807 -12.78 -27.13 30.63
C THR A 807 -12.09 -26.39 31.79
N PRO A 808 -11.75 -25.10 31.63
CA PRO A 808 -11.16 -24.28 32.70
C PRO A 808 -12.00 -24.31 33.98
N GLY A 809 -11.36 -24.28 35.15
CA GLY A 809 -12.05 -24.31 36.45
C GLY A 809 -12.72 -25.64 36.80
N ASN A 810 -12.59 -26.68 35.97
CA ASN A 810 -13.18 -28.00 36.21
C ASN A 810 -12.13 -29.13 36.07
N ASN A 811 -11.67 -29.40 34.86
CA ASN A 811 -10.73 -30.51 34.60
C ASN A 811 -9.41 -30.08 33.98
N MET A 812 -9.17 -28.77 33.80
CA MET A 812 -7.86 -28.14 33.64
C MET A 812 -7.91 -26.73 34.27
N ALA A 813 -6.76 -26.14 34.60
CA ALA A 813 -6.65 -24.77 35.12
C ALA A 813 -7.67 -24.45 36.22
N GLN A 814 -7.62 -25.19 37.33
CA GLN A 814 -8.48 -24.99 38.51
C GLN A 814 -7.88 -23.92 39.43
N ASP A 815 -8.68 -23.24 40.25
CA ASP A 815 -8.17 -22.25 41.21
C ASP A 815 -7.36 -22.91 42.34
N ILE A 816 -6.22 -22.32 42.69
CA ILE A 816 -5.32 -22.83 43.74
C ILE A 816 -5.87 -22.46 45.13
N THR A 817 -5.84 -23.43 46.06
CA THR A 817 -6.24 -23.19 47.45
C THR A 817 -5.11 -22.53 48.24
N PHE A 818 -5.13 -21.19 48.36
CA PHE A 818 -4.12 -20.48 49.15
C PHE A 818 -4.36 -20.64 50.65
N VAL A 819 -3.35 -21.15 51.37
CA VAL A 819 -3.41 -21.45 52.81
C VAL A 819 -2.47 -20.56 53.63
N GLY A 820 -2.80 -20.38 54.91
CA GLY A 820 -1.90 -19.76 55.89
C GLY A 820 -0.82 -20.71 56.40
N GLY A 821 0.18 -20.17 57.10
CA GLY A 821 1.37 -20.91 57.51
C GLY A 821 2.43 -20.96 56.41
N TYR A 822 3.35 -21.93 56.49
CA TYR A 822 4.50 -22.01 55.59
C TYR A 822 4.40 -23.10 54.52
N ASP A 823 3.44 -24.02 54.63
CA ASP A 823 3.48 -25.29 53.93
C ASP A 823 2.29 -25.45 52.96
N GLY A 824 2.58 -25.70 51.67
CA GLY A 824 1.59 -26.15 50.70
C GLY A 824 1.17 -27.61 50.93
N ASN A 825 0.18 -28.09 50.20
CA ASN A 825 -0.16 -29.52 50.20
C ASN A 825 -0.80 -30.00 48.88
N THR A 826 -0.80 -31.31 48.69
CA THR A 826 -1.19 -32.03 47.47
C THR A 826 -2.68 -32.36 47.44
N SER A 827 -3.54 -31.40 47.82
CA SER A 827 -4.99 -31.49 47.63
C SER A 827 -5.36 -31.45 46.13
N SER A 828 -6.65 -31.60 45.82
CA SER A 828 -7.18 -31.41 44.46
C SER A 828 -8.42 -30.51 44.54
N PRO A 829 -8.36 -29.23 44.12
CA PRO A 829 -7.16 -28.52 43.64
C PRO A 829 -6.04 -28.42 44.68
N ILE A 830 -4.80 -28.23 44.23
CA ILE A 830 -3.62 -28.09 45.10
C ILE A 830 -3.69 -26.90 46.04
N ALA A 831 -2.88 -26.92 47.10
CA ALA A 831 -2.75 -25.83 48.05
C ALA A 831 -1.32 -25.26 48.11
N ILE A 832 -1.21 -23.93 48.14
CA ILE A 832 0.04 -23.18 48.25
C ILE A 832 -0.01 -22.26 49.46
N ALA A 833 1.10 -22.15 50.20
CA ALA A 833 1.20 -21.23 51.32
C ALA A 833 1.34 -19.76 50.84
N ASP A 834 0.34 -18.93 51.17
CA ASP A 834 0.28 -17.50 50.86
C ASP A 834 1.51 -16.74 51.40
N TYR A 835 2.13 -17.25 52.47
CA TYR A 835 3.28 -16.60 53.12
C TYR A 835 4.44 -16.32 52.16
N TRP A 836 4.77 -17.24 51.25
CA TRP A 836 6.00 -17.22 50.44
C TRP A 836 5.94 -16.44 49.14
N ILE A 837 4.87 -15.70 48.88
CA ILE A 837 4.71 -14.93 47.63
C ILE A 837 5.35 -13.54 47.78
N TYR A 838 6.52 -13.36 47.16
CA TYR A 838 7.33 -12.13 47.20
C TYR A 838 7.81 -11.72 45.80
N THR A 839 8.09 -10.43 45.61
CA THR A 839 8.94 -9.89 44.52
C THR A 839 10.18 -9.22 45.11
N TYR A 840 11.18 -8.90 44.27
CA TYR A 840 12.38 -8.15 44.68
C TYR A 840 12.66 -7.01 43.68
N ALA A 841 12.28 -5.79 44.03
CA ALA A 841 12.33 -4.63 43.14
C ALA A 841 12.59 -3.33 43.92
N SER A 842 13.00 -2.28 43.22
CA SER A 842 13.16 -0.92 43.74
C SER A 842 11.81 -0.21 43.86
N GLY A 843 11.38 0.11 45.08
CA GLY A 843 10.22 0.99 45.29
C GLY A 843 10.57 2.43 44.90
N ASP A 844 9.83 3.01 43.94
CA ASP A 844 9.97 4.39 43.46
C ASP A 844 11.41 4.81 43.08
N GLY A 845 12.20 3.88 42.54
CA GLY A 845 13.62 4.10 42.19
C GLY A 845 14.58 4.12 43.38
N GLY A 846 14.11 3.78 44.58
CA GLY A 846 14.93 3.58 45.78
C GLY A 846 15.62 2.21 45.83
N ARG A 847 16.14 1.87 47.01
CA ARG A 847 16.83 0.60 47.25
C ARG A 847 15.92 -0.61 47.02
N SER A 848 16.42 -1.64 46.34
CA SER A 848 15.68 -2.88 46.11
C SER A 848 15.57 -3.74 47.36
N ASN A 849 14.41 -4.35 47.56
CA ASN A 849 14.16 -5.20 48.72
C ASN A 849 13.09 -6.27 48.43
N TRP A 850 13.07 -7.32 49.25
CA TRP A 850 12.02 -8.34 49.23
C TRP A 850 10.69 -7.73 49.71
N SER A 851 9.71 -7.68 48.81
CA SER A 851 8.36 -7.16 49.10
C SER A 851 7.36 -8.31 49.08
N ARG A 852 6.66 -8.54 50.19
CA ARG A 852 5.62 -9.56 50.28
C ARG A 852 4.38 -9.10 49.54
N LYS A 853 3.92 -9.89 48.56
CA LYS A 853 2.70 -9.63 47.80
C LYS A 853 1.52 -10.45 48.31
N GLY A 854 1.76 -11.71 48.70
CA GLY A 854 0.68 -12.67 48.91
C GLY A 854 -0.06 -12.97 47.59
N LYS A 855 -1.13 -13.74 47.67
CA LYS A 855 -1.92 -14.20 46.51
C LYS A 855 -2.57 -13.05 45.72
N ALA A 856 -3.03 -12.02 46.44
CA ALA A 856 -3.90 -10.95 45.95
C ALA A 856 -3.17 -9.62 45.66
N GLY A 857 -1.87 -9.53 45.94
CA GLY A 857 -1.11 -8.28 45.79
C GLY A 857 -0.65 -8.06 44.35
N ASP A 858 -0.90 -6.87 43.81
CA ASP A 858 -0.48 -6.48 42.45
C ASP A 858 1.03 -6.63 42.23
N ILE A 859 1.38 -7.30 41.14
CA ILE A 859 2.74 -7.47 40.65
C ILE A 859 2.86 -6.77 39.28
N PRO A 860 3.84 -5.85 39.09
CA PRO A 860 4.13 -5.26 37.78
C PRO A 860 4.41 -6.32 36.72
N GLN A 861 3.97 -6.09 35.49
CA GLN A 861 4.00 -7.11 34.43
C GLN A 861 5.40 -7.63 34.03
N THR A 862 6.48 -6.96 34.42
CA THR A 862 7.88 -7.33 34.18
C THR A 862 8.59 -7.96 35.39
N ASP A 863 7.98 -7.90 36.59
CA ASP A 863 8.55 -8.44 37.82
C ASP A 863 8.60 -9.98 37.79
N GLY A 864 9.69 -10.52 38.33
CA GLY A 864 9.74 -11.90 38.77
C GLY A 864 9.26 -12.03 40.22
N PHE A 865 8.64 -13.16 40.54
CA PHE A 865 8.13 -13.50 41.85
C PHE A 865 8.68 -14.85 42.32
N THR A 866 8.70 -15.05 43.64
CA THR A 866 8.99 -16.34 44.26
C THR A 866 7.75 -16.94 44.90
N PHE A 867 7.65 -18.27 44.91
CA PHE A 867 6.73 -19.02 45.78
C PHE A 867 7.27 -20.43 46.06
N LYS A 868 6.69 -21.14 47.04
CA LYS A 868 7.04 -22.53 47.37
C LYS A 868 5.94 -23.51 46.98
N GLY A 869 6.32 -24.72 46.52
CA GLY A 869 5.40 -25.69 45.93
C GLY A 869 4.55 -26.50 46.93
N PRO A 870 3.63 -27.35 46.44
CA PRO A 870 2.74 -28.17 47.27
C PRO A 870 3.41 -29.42 47.89
N GLY A 871 4.68 -29.72 47.56
CA GLY A 871 5.39 -30.92 48.02
C GLY A 871 5.45 -32.07 47.02
N GLN A 872 4.85 -31.91 45.84
CA GLN A 872 4.95 -32.86 44.72
C GLN A 872 5.49 -32.17 43.45
N ALA A 873 5.95 -32.97 42.48
CA ALA A 873 6.17 -32.48 41.12
C ALA A 873 4.83 -31.98 40.56
N GLN A 874 4.81 -30.74 40.09
CA GLN A 874 3.57 -29.98 39.87
C GLN A 874 3.62 -29.18 38.58
N ASN A 875 2.62 -29.36 37.72
CA ASN A 875 2.35 -28.46 36.61
C ASN A 875 1.38 -27.36 37.06
N TYR A 876 1.65 -26.13 36.62
CA TYR A 876 0.79 -24.97 36.82
C TYR A 876 0.31 -24.48 35.45
N THR A 877 -0.85 -23.87 35.39
CA THR A 877 -1.34 -23.21 34.17
C THR A 877 -1.46 -21.71 34.43
N PHE A 878 -0.77 -20.90 33.64
CA PHE A 878 -1.00 -19.46 33.61
C PHE A 878 -2.24 -19.16 32.78
N SER A 879 -3.16 -18.33 33.31
CA SER A 879 -4.41 -17.95 32.66
C SER A 879 -4.70 -16.45 32.80
N GLY A 880 -4.82 -15.73 31.67
CA GLY A 880 -5.05 -14.29 31.68
C GLY A 880 -4.84 -13.64 30.32
N THR A 881 -4.80 -12.30 30.27
CA THR A 881 -4.54 -11.57 29.02
C THR A 881 -3.05 -11.75 28.64
N PRO A 882 -2.71 -12.21 27.42
CA PRO A 882 -1.32 -12.30 26.99
C PRO A 882 -0.62 -10.93 26.97
N LYS A 883 0.72 -10.91 27.00
CA LYS A 883 1.53 -9.67 27.00
C LYS A 883 2.26 -9.45 25.69
N ASP A 884 2.33 -8.20 25.23
CA ASP A 884 2.98 -7.80 23.98
C ASP A 884 3.41 -6.33 23.91
N GLY A 885 4.13 -6.00 22.83
CA GLY A 885 4.71 -4.68 22.61
C GLY A 885 5.82 -4.37 23.61
N ASN A 886 6.05 -3.07 23.80
CA ASN A 886 7.06 -2.54 24.72
C ASN A 886 6.54 -2.48 26.17
N LEU A 887 7.18 -3.20 27.09
CA LEU A 887 6.85 -3.25 28.52
C LEU A 887 8.00 -2.60 29.33
N PRO A 888 7.84 -1.34 29.80
CA PRO A 888 8.87 -0.62 30.54
C PRO A 888 8.86 -0.93 32.05
N THR A 889 10.05 -0.89 32.65
CA THR A 889 10.29 -0.73 34.09
C THR A 889 11.61 0.05 34.29
N ALA A 890 12.17 0.11 35.50
CA ALA A 890 13.46 0.78 35.77
C ALA A 890 14.24 0.09 36.89
N ILE A 891 15.57 0.29 36.91
CA ILE A 891 16.48 -0.24 37.94
C ILE A 891 17.34 0.87 38.56
N GLY A 892 17.55 0.80 39.87
CA GLY A 892 18.41 1.73 40.61
C GLY A 892 19.90 1.44 40.40
N ALA A 893 20.73 2.49 40.51
CA ALA A 893 22.18 2.40 40.42
C ALA A 893 22.78 1.42 41.45
N ASN A 894 23.47 0.39 40.99
CA ASN A 894 24.08 -0.69 41.78
C ASN A 894 23.09 -1.55 42.59
N GLU A 895 21.79 -1.44 42.31
CA GLU A 895 20.74 -2.27 42.92
C GLU A 895 20.47 -3.53 42.06
N SER A 896 19.99 -4.61 42.68
CA SER A 896 19.52 -5.80 41.95
C SER A 896 18.00 -5.77 41.77
N TYR A 897 17.46 -6.43 40.75
CA TYR A 897 16.02 -6.53 40.49
C TYR A 897 15.70 -7.94 39.99
N LEU A 898 14.78 -8.63 40.67
CA LEU A 898 14.17 -9.86 40.17
C LEU A 898 13.11 -9.51 39.13
N VAL A 899 13.49 -9.62 37.87
CA VAL A 899 12.58 -9.54 36.72
C VAL A 899 12.26 -10.97 36.23
N GLY A 900 11.54 -11.11 35.13
CA GLY A 900 11.51 -12.38 34.42
C GLY A 900 10.98 -12.24 33.00
N ASN A 901 11.03 -13.33 32.23
CA ASN A 901 10.47 -13.35 30.87
C ASN A 901 8.93 -13.13 30.94
N PRO A 902 8.40 -12.01 30.41
CA PRO A 902 6.98 -11.69 30.49
C PRO A 902 6.17 -12.34 29.36
N TYR A 903 6.82 -13.03 28.42
CA TYR A 903 6.20 -13.48 27.18
C TYR A 903 5.85 -14.97 27.18
N ALA A 904 4.81 -15.33 26.43
CA ALA A 904 4.40 -16.71 26.13
C ALA A 904 5.28 -17.38 25.05
N SER A 905 6.55 -17.01 24.99
CA SER A 905 7.61 -17.55 24.14
C SER A 905 8.93 -17.55 24.90
N ALA A 906 9.97 -18.21 24.37
CA ALA A 906 11.31 -17.96 24.88
C ALA A 906 11.77 -16.53 24.55
N MET A 907 12.78 -16.04 25.28
CA MET A 907 13.34 -14.69 25.13
C MET A 907 14.86 -14.73 24.96
N SER A 908 15.41 -14.00 23.99
CA SER A 908 16.85 -13.91 23.71
C SER A 908 17.57 -13.15 24.81
N ALA A 909 18.42 -13.85 25.57
CA ALA A 909 19.24 -13.23 26.61
C ALA A 909 20.23 -12.21 26.00
N LYS A 910 20.70 -12.43 24.77
CA LYS A 910 21.56 -11.46 24.07
C LYS A 910 20.81 -10.16 23.80
N LYS A 911 19.65 -10.23 23.13
CA LYS A 911 18.88 -9.03 22.73
C LYS A 911 18.35 -8.27 23.95
N PHE A 912 17.90 -8.98 24.99
CA PHE A 912 17.54 -8.35 26.26
C PHE A 912 18.71 -7.62 26.92
N ILE A 913 19.93 -8.17 26.91
CA ILE A 913 21.11 -7.48 27.46
C ILE A 913 21.48 -6.25 26.60
N GLU A 914 21.44 -6.37 25.28
CA GLU A 914 21.78 -5.27 24.36
C GLU A 914 20.78 -4.11 24.42
N ASP A 915 19.47 -4.39 24.44
CA ASP A 915 18.41 -3.38 24.53
C ASP A 915 18.43 -2.60 25.86
N ASN A 916 19.08 -3.16 26.88
CA ASN A 916 19.15 -2.61 28.24
C ASN A 916 20.59 -2.29 28.68
N ILE A 917 21.56 -2.33 27.75
CA ILE A 917 22.99 -2.29 28.08
C ILE A 917 23.42 -0.98 28.74
N ASP A 918 22.66 0.09 28.59
CA ASP A 918 22.92 1.40 29.21
C ASP A 918 22.41 1.51 30.66
N ALA A 919 21.67 0.52 31.18
CA ALA A 919 21.10 0.53 32.55
C ALA A 919 21.56 -0.64 33.45
N ILE A 920 21.94 -1.79 32.86
CA ILE A 920 22.42 -2.97 33.61
C ILE A 920 23.92 -3.19 33.44
N ASP A 921 24.57 -3.92 34.36
CA ASP A 921 25.99 -4.27 34.26
C ASP A 921 26.33 -5.26 33.12
N GLY A 922 25.31 -5.84 32.49
CA GLY A 922 25.41 -6.80 31.39
C GLY A 922 25.36 -8.27 31.82
N THR A 923 25.14 -8.56 33.11
CA THR A 923 25.06 -9.93 33.65
C THR A 923 23.65 -10.26 34.15
N LEU A 924 23.19 -11.48 33.84
CA LEU A 924 21.95 -12.08 34.31
C LEU A 924 22.25 -13.21 35.29
N TYR A 925 21.47 -13.33 36.36
CA TYR A 925 21.70 -14.28 37.45
C TYR A 925 20.48 -15.18 37.69
N PHE A 926 20.67 -16.49 37.59
CA PHE A 926 19.62 -17.51 37.72
C PHE A 926 19.84 -18.35 38.97
N TRP A 927 18.94 -18.26 39.94
CA TRP A 927 19.01 -19.07 41.17
C TRP A 927 18.64 -20.53 40.89
N GLN A 928 19.47 -21.47 41.33
CA GLN A 928 19.11 -22.89 41.41
C GLN A 928 19.17 -23.35 42.87
N HIS A 929 18.02 -23.65 43.46
CA HIS A 929 17.92 -24.33 44.75
C HIS A 929 18.20 -25.82 44.53
N ALA A 930 19.22 -26.40 45.18
CA ALA A 930 19.59 -27.80 45.07
C ALA A 930 19.04 -28.66 46.23
N GLY A 931 18.93 -28.11 47.43
CA GLY A 931 18.53 -28.86 48.62
C GLY A 931 18.36 -28.02 49.89
N GLU A 932 18.21 -28.72 51.01
CA GLU A 932 17.90 -28.18 52.33
C GLU A 932 18.75 -28.96 53.35
N GLU A 933 19.42 -28.28 54.28
CA GLU A 933 20.34 -28.92 55.25
C GLU A 933 19.61 -29.65 56.38
N ASP A 934 18.50 -29.06 56.87
CA ASP A 934 17.59 -29.70 57.82
C ASP A 934 16.13 -29.53 57.38
N THR A 935 15.36 -30.61 57.49
CA THR A 935 13.92 -30.69 57.20
C THR A 935 13.15 -31.43 58.29
N SER A 936 13.76 -31.62 59.48
CA SER A 936 13.20 -32.38 60.60
C SER A 936 12.05 -31.70 61.34
N THR A 937 11.79 -30.42 61.08
CA THR A 937 10.66 -29.66 61.64
C THR A 937 10.01 -28.77 60.59
N ASP A 938 8.73 -28.42 60.82
CA ASP A 938 7.88 -27.54 60.02
C ASP A 938 8.48 -26.13 59.76
N THR A 939 9.56 -25.74 60.44
CA THR A 939 10.29 -24.49 60.21
C THR A 939 11.74 -24.69 59.77
N SER A 940 12.37 -25.83 60.07
CA SER A 940 13.76 -26.13 59.69
C SER A 940 14.02 -25.89 58.20
N GLY A 941 13.22 -26.53 57.33
CA GLY A 941 13.33 -26.43 55.87
C GLY A 941 12.97 -25.06 55.29
N HIS A 942 12.52 -24.11 56.12
CA HIS A 942 12.23 -22.74 55.69
C HIS A 942 13.31 -21.73 56.08
N ASN A 943 14.33 -22.11 56.85
CA ASN A 943 15.40 -21.21 57.30
C ASN A 943 16.39 -20.87 56.18
N PHE A 944 16.73 -19.58 56.03
CA PHE A 944 17.60 -19.10 54.95
C PHE A 944 19.04 -19.65 55.00
N ALA A 945 19.61 -19.80 56.19
CA ALA A 945 20.96 -20.35 56.37
C ALA A 945 21.05 -21.83 55.92
N GLY A 946 19.99 -22.61 56.14
CA GLY A 946 19.94 -24.04 55.78
C GLY A 946 19.50 -24.31 54.33
N TYR A 947 19.48 -23.31 53.45
CA TYR A 947 19.24 -23.54 52.03
C TYR A 947 20.52 -23.95 51.31
N VAL A 948 20.40 -24.91 50.41
CA VAL A 948 21.47 -25.35 49.52
C VAL A 948 21.15 -24.89 48.10
N GLY A 949 21.95 -24.01 47.51
CA GLY A 949 21.72 -23.46 46.17
C GLY A 949 22.72 -22.38 45.77
N GLY A 950 22.67 -21.96 44.50
CA GLY A 950 23.58 -20.93 43.99
C GLY A 950 23.07 -20.21 42.74
N TYR A 951 23.69 -19.07 42.43
CA TYR A 951 23.41 -18.28 41.22
C TYR A 951 24.30 -18.72 40.06
N SER A 952 23.67 -19.19 38.98
CA SER A 952 24.32 -19.46 37.71
C SER A 952 24.28 -18.19 36.85
N THR A 953 25.41 -17.81 36.24
CA THR A 953 25.59 -16.49 35.61
C THR A 953 25.49 -16.55 34.09
N ARG A 954 25.00 -15.49 33.45
CA ARG A 954 25.00 -15.34 31.98
C ARG A 954 25.37 -13.92 31.56
N ASN A 955 26.11 -13.80 30.46
CA ASN A 955 26.15 -12.58 29.65
C ASN A 955 25.94 -12.89 28.15
N ILE A 956 26.22 -11.94 27.26
CA ILE A 956 26.04 -12.13 25.81
C ILE A 956 26.83 -13.37 25.33
N SER A 957 28.07 -13.53 25.78
CA SER A 957 29.00 -14.54 25.28
C SER A 957 28.66 -15.97 25.72
N MET A 958 28.33 -16.19 27.00
CA MET A 958 28.09 -17.53 27.55
C MET A 958 27.35 -17.50 28.89
N GLY A 959 26.97 -18.68 29.36
CA GLY A 959 26.52 -18.89 30.74
C GLY A 959 27.40 -19.91 31.46
N LEU A 960 27.60 -19.72 32.76
CA LEU A 960 28.30 -20.60 33.69
C LEU A 960 27.31 -21.17 34.72
N SER A 961 27.50 -22.42 35.13
CA SER A 961 26.78 -23.00 36.27
C SER A 961 27.26 -22.40 37.59
N ALA A 962 26.40 -22.36 38.60
CA ALA A 962 26.83 -22.16 39.99
C ALA A 962 27.85 -23.23 40.44
N ASP A 963 28.64 -22.92 41.46
CA ASP A 963 29.80 -23.71 41.87
C ASP A 963 29.42 -25.08 42.42
N GLN A 964 30.14 -26.12 42.01
CA GLN A 964 29.91 -27.48 42.48
C GLN A 964 30.62 -27.70 43.83
N VAL A 965 29.82 -27.97 44.87
CA VAL A 965 30.29 -28.57 46.12
C VAL A 965 29.98 -30.08 46.10
N THR A 966 30.66 -30.89 46.93
CA THR A 966 30.28 -32.31 47.17
C THR A 966 29.83 -32.60 48.59
N SER A 967 30.14 -31.73 49.55
CA SER A 967 29.60 -31.69 50.91
C SER A 967 29.98 -30.37 51.57
N ASN A 968 29.12 -29.84 52.44
CA ASN A 968 29.38 -28.69 53.31
C ASN A 968 28.61 -28.94 54.62
N ASP A 969 29.15 -28.42 55.72
CA ASP A 969 28.62 -28.56 57.09
C ASP A 969 28.87 -27.22 57.83
N ASN A 970 28.24 -26.13 57.35
CA ASN A 970 28.42 -24.77 57.86
C ASN A 970 27.34 -24.38 58.89
N SER A 971 27.43 -24.96 60.08
CA SER A 971 26.47 -24.70 61.17
C SER A 971 26.59 -23.34 61.88
N ASP A 972 27.30 -22.34 61.32
CA ASP A 972 27.60 -21.06 62.00
C ASP A 972 27.84 -19.82 61.09
N ASP A 973 27.26 -19.77 59.86
CA ASP A 973 27.13 -18.50 59.10
C ASP A 973 25.72 -18.34 58.49
N SER A 974 25.27 -17.10 58.29
CA SER A 974 23.90 -16.73 57.91
C SER A 974 23.66 -16.77 56.39
N THR A 975 24.34 -17.69 55.69
CA THR A 975 24.46 -17.70 54.22
C THR A 975 24.18 -19.09 53.63
N PRO A 976 23.42 -19.20 52.53
CA PRO A 976 23.15 -20.48 51.87
C PRO A 976 24.42 -21.25 51.48
N SER A 977 24.36 -22.56 51.69
CA SER A 977 25.36 -23.54 51.28
C SER A 977 25.20 -23.89 49.79
N LEU A 978 26.19 -24.57 49.19
CA LEU A 978 26.15 -25.01 47.79
C LEU A 978 25.95 -26.53 47.63
N GLY A 979 26.34 -27.33 48.64
CA GLY A 979 26.08 -28.77 48.77
C GLY A 979 26.34 -29.66 47.54
N SER A 980 25.89 -30.91 47.58
CA SER A 980 26.25 -31.96 46.61
C SER A 980 25.41 -31.97 45.31
N GLY A 981 25.05 -30.79 44.79
CA GLY A 981 24.09 -30.63 43.69
C GLY A 981 24.72 -30.36 42.32
N SER A 982 24.14 -30.90 41.23
CA SER A 982 24.56 -30.57 39.87
C SER A 982 23.89 -29.28 39.37
N TYR A 983 24.68 -28.26 39.04
CA TYR A 983 24.21 -26.93 38.64
C TYR A 983 24.17 -26.72 37.13
N THR A 984 23.17 -25.96 36.66
CA THR A 984 22.86 -25.77 35.24
C THR A 984 23.44 -24.47 34.70
N ALA A 985 24.25 -24.54 33.65
CA ALA A 985 24.72 -23.33 32.95
C ALA A 985 23.61 -22.73 32.05
N PRO A 986 23.22 -21.44 32.22
CA PRO A 986 22.10 -20.81 31.52
C PRO A 986 22.35 -20.67 30.01
N LYS A 987 21.30 -20.99 29.23
CA LYS A 987 21.36 -21.09 27.77
C LYS A 987 21.10 -19.73 27.08
N PRO A 988 21.32 -19.60 25.76
CA PRO A 988 21.13 -18.33 25.05
C PRO A 988 19.71 -17.74 25.12
N TYR A 989 18.70 -18.59 25.34
CA TYR A 989 17.31 -18.18 25.47
C TYR A 989 16.78 -18.50 26.87
N ILE A 990 15.99 -17.58 27.39
CA ILE A 990 15.33 -17.63 28.70
C ILE A 990 13.97 -18.29 28.49
N ALA A 991 13.63 -19.27 29.33
CA ALA A 991 12.39 -20.03 29.21
C ALA A 991 11.15 -19.16 29.49
N VAL A 992 9.98 -19.64 29.04
CA VAL A 992 8.67 -19.02 29.33
C VAL A 992 8.51 -18.86 30.84
N GLY A 993 8.09 -17.69 31.30
CA GLY A 993 7.81 -17.43 32.72
C GLY A 993 9.00 -17.64 33.68
N GLN A 994 10.24 -17.61 33.20
CA GLN A 994 11.44 -17.73 34.03
C GLN A 994 11.79 -16.40 34.70
N GLY A 995 11.82 -16.37 36.04
CA GLY A 995 12.36 -15.25 36.82
C GLY A 995 13.90 -15.28 36.86
N PHE A 996 14.53 -14.11 36.78
CA PHE A 996 16.00 -13.95 36.86
C PHE A 996 16.37 -12.59 37.43
N PHE A 997 17.52 -12.48 38.09
CA PHE A 997 18.01 -11.20 38.57
C PHE A 997 18.87 -10.49 37.52
N ILE A 998 18.71 -9.17 37.46
CA ILE A 998 19.64 -8.22 36.83
C ILE A 998 20.27 -7.34 37.91
N SER A 999 21.42 -6.75 37.60
CA SER A 999 22.08 -5.72 38.42
C SER A 999 22.17 -4.41 37.64
N GLY A 1000 21.71 -3.32 38.24
CA GLY A 1000 21.90 -1.97 37.72
C GLY A 1000 23.38 -1.58 37.75
N ASP A 1001 23.81 -0.77 36.79
CA ASP A 1001 25.20 -0.30 36.72
C ASP A 1001 25.46 0.89 37.67
N THR A 1002 26.48 1.73 37.40
CA THR A 1002 26.80 2.89 38.23
C THR A 1002 25.73 3.97 38.28
N ASP A 1003 24.83 3.98 37.30
CA ASP A 1003 23.86 5.05 37.05
C ASP A 1003 22.41 4.51 37.06
N GLY A 1004 22.22 3.24 36.70
CA GLY A 1004 20.91 2.60 36.57
C GLY A 1004 20.15 3.14 35.36
N GLY A 1005 18.84 2.91 35.30
CA GLY A 1005 18.02 3.48 34.23
C GLY A 1005 16.75 2.70 33.88
N ALA A 1006 16.19 3.03 32.71
CA ALA A 1006 15.02 2.34 32.17
C ALA A 1006 15.38 0.94 31.68
N ILE A 1007 14.46 0.00 31.88
CA ILE A 1007 14.52 -1.38 31.39
C ILE A 1007 13.31 -1.60 30.49
N THR A 1008 13.54 -2.06 29.26
CA THR A 1008 12.50 -2.35 28.27
C THR A 1008 12.53 -3.82 27.86
N PHE A 1009 11.42 -4.50 28.09
CA PHE A 1009 11.10 -5.74 27.39
C PHE A 1009 10.36 -5.35 26.10
N ASN A 1010 10.69 -5.97 24.97
CA ASN A 1010 10.00 -5.70 23.72
C ASN A 1010 9.88 -6.96 22.85
N ASN A 1011 8.99 -6.92 21.84
CA ASN A 1011 8.75 -8.05 20.94
C ASN A 1011 10.03 -8.53 20.21
N SER A 1012 11.00 -7.67 19.87
CA SER A 1012 12.27 -8.07 19.21
C SER A 1012 13.15 -9.03 20.01
N GLN A 1013 12.85 -9.20 21.30
CA GLN A 1013 13.54 -10.14 22.18
C GLN A 1013 12.94 -11.57 22.11
N ARG A 1014 11.81 -11.79 21.42
CA ARG A 1014 11.12 -13.11 21.38
C ARG A 1014 11.79 -14.10 20.43
N GLU A 1015 11.73 -15.38 20.79
CA GLU A 1015 12.19 -16.49 19.96
C GLU A 1015 11.37 -17.77 20.22
N TYR A 1016 11.20 -18.60 19.20
CA TYR A 1016 10.60 -19.94 19.37
C TYR A 1016 11.68 -20.93 19.80
N LYS A 1017 11.86 -21.11 21.11
CA LYS A 1017 12.68 -22.19 21.70
C LYS A 1017 11.92 -22.96 22.75
N THR A 1018 11.74 -24.25 22.49
CA THR A 1018 11.29 -25.22 23.49
C THR A 1018 12.38 -25.44 24.56
N GLU A 1019 11.98 -25.87 25.76
CA GLU A 1019 12.95 -26.21 26.81
C GLU A 1019 13.85 -27.40 26.39
N GLY A 1020 15.14 -27.29 26.66
CA GLY A 1020 16.12 -28.33 26.32
C GLY A 1020 17.53 -27.76 26.10
N THR A 1021 17.95 -27.69 24.84
CA THR A 1021 19.35 -27.46 24.48
C THR A 1021 19.74 -25.98 24.38
N GLU A 1022 18.82 -25.13 23.91
CA GLU A 1022 19.05 -23.68 23.69
C GLU A 1022 18.29 -22.79 24.68
N SER A 1023 17.27 -23.34 25.35
CA SER A 1023 16.49 -22.71 26.42
C SER A 1023 16.40 -23.68 27.60
N VAL A 1024 16.36 -23.19 28.84
CA VAL A 1024 16.21 -24.05 30.03
C VAL A 1024 15.52 -23.29 31.16
N PHE A 1025 14.56 -23.94 31.82
CA PHE A 1025 13.99 -23.43 33.07
C PHE A 1025 14.82 -23.89 34.28
N PHE A 1026 15.14 -22.97 35.18
CA PHE A 1026 15.90 -23.20 36.40
C PHE A 1026 15.04 -23.84 37.49
N ARG A 1027 14.79 -25.14 37.31
CA ARG A 1027 14.09 -26.00 38.26
C ARG A 1027 15.06 -26.55 39.31
N THR A 1028 14.51 -26.91 40.46
CA THR A 1028 15.28 -27.10 41.70
C THR A 1028 15.81 -28.53 41.87
N ALA A 1029 16.68 -28.92 40.93
CA ALA A 1029 17.33 -30.23 40.71
C ALA A 1029 16.59 -31.21 39.76
N SER A 1030 17.10 -31.31 38.53
CA SER A 1030 16.87 -32.41 37.59
C SER A 1030 18.19 -32.66 36.84
N ALA A 1031 18.59 -33.93 36.63
CA ALA A 1031 19.92 -34.25 36.12
C ALA A 1031 20.10 -33.91 34.63
N ALA A 1032 21.26 -33.36 34.25
CA ALA A 1032 21.51 -32.91 32.88
C ALA A 1032 21.46 -34.04 31.84
N LYS A 1033 20.44 -34.00 30.95
CA LYS A 1033 20.39 -34.85 29.75
C LYS A 1033 21.57 -34.51 28.82
N LYS A 1034 22.17 -35.54 28.19
CA LYS A 1034 23.31 -35.35 27.26
C LYS A 1034 22.93 -34.44 26.10
N VAL A 1035 23.66 -33.34 25.96
CA VAL A 1035 23.48 -32.31 24.93
C VAL A 1035 24.01 -32.79 23.57
N THR A 1036 23.14 -32.81 22.57
CA THR A 1036 23.52 -32.86 21.14
C THR A 1036 23.92 -31.45 20.67
N LYS A 1037 24.77 -31.34 19.63
CA LYS A 1037 25.38 -30.05 19.25
C LYS A 1037 24.34 -28.97 18.88
N VAL A 1038 24.35 -27.89 19.66
CA VAL A 1038 23.53 -26.66 19.60
C VAL A 1038 23.84 -25.81 18.35
N ARG A 1039 22.94 -24.87 17.97
CA ARG A 1039 23.22 -23.83 16.96
C ARG A 1039 24.33 -22.94 17.51
N LYS A 1040 25.55 -23.22 17.05
CA LYS A 1040 26.80 -22.90 17.75
C LYS A 1040 27.00 -21.39 17.91
N ASN A 1041 27.45 -20.94 19.09
CA ASN A 1041 27.90 -19.56 19.27
C ASN A 1041 29.13 -19.31 18.40
N THR A 1042 29.06 -18.43 17.41
CA THR A 1042 30.15 -18.16 16.46
C THR A 1042 31.36 -17.47 17.08
N LEU A 1043 31.20 -16.86 18.26
CA LEU A 1043 32.30 -16.30 19.04
C LEU A 1043 33.14 -17.43 19.67
N PRO A 1044 34.48 -17.46 19.51
CA PRO A 1044 35.31 -18.43 20.19
C PRO A 1044 35.25 -18.26 21.71
N ILE A 1045 35.06 -19.37 22.43
CA ILE A 1045 34.95 -19.38 23.90
C ILE A 1045 35.72 -20.57 24.53
N ILE A 1046 36.17 -20.38 25.77
CA ILE A 1046 36.68 -21.41 26.67
C ILE A 1046 35.97 -21.28 28.02
N LYS A 1047 35.69 -22.42 28.65
CA LYS A 1047 35.43 -22.52 30.09
C LYS A 1047 36.52 -23.37 30.73
N LEU A 1048 37.17 -22.80 31.74
CA LEU A 1048 38.12 -23.52 32.58
C LEU A 1048 37.42 -24.01 33.84
N GLY A 1049 37.76 -25.22 34.24
CA GLY A 1049 37.36 -25.82 35.51
C GLY A 1049 38.55 -25.96 36.45
N LEU A 1050 38.37 -25.58 37.71
CA LEU A 1050 39.30 -25.79 38.81
C LEU A 1050 38.74 -26.87 39.73
N ASP A 1051 39.33 -28.06 39.69
CA ASP A 1051 39.08 -29.11 40.67
C ASP A 1051 40.02 -28.93 41.86
N TYR A 1052 39.51 -28.84 43.08
CA TYR A 1052 40.29 -28.72 44.31
C TYR A 1052 39.65 -29.45 45.50
N LYS A 1053 40.21 -29.32 46.70
CA LYS A 1053 39.63 -29.83 47.94
C LYS A 1053 39.48 -28.76 49.01
N ASP A 1054 38.42 -28.88 49.80
CA ASP A 1054 38.17 -28.02 50.96
C ASP A 1054 38.91 -28.51 52.23
N GLN A 1055 38.63 -27.86 53.37
CA GLN A 1055 39.18 -28.23 54.68
C GLN A 1055 38.71 -29.60 55.21
N ASN A 1056 37.65 -30.18 54.62
CA ASN A 1056 37.03 -31.46 54.99
C ASN A 1056 37.40 -32.61 54.03
N ASP A 1057 38.36 -32.40 53.12
CA ASP A 1057 38.77 -33.32 52.04
C ASP A 1057 37.71 -33.55 50.94
N ALA A 1058 36.64 -32.73 50.92
CA ALA A 1058 35.56 -32.75 49.93
C ALA A 1058 36.02 -32.15 48.59
N GLY A 1059 35.58 -32.72 47.47
CA GLY A 1059 36.00 -32.31 46.13
C GLY A 1059 35.16 -31.16 45.60
N LEU A 1060 35.78 -30.01 45.37
CA LEU A 1060 35.11 -28.79 44.88
C LEU A 1060 35.46 -28.52 43.42
N HIS A 1061 34.49 -28.00 42.64
CA HIS A 1061 34.69 -27.64 41.24
C HIS A 1061 34.09 -26.27 40.91
N ARG A 1062 34.99 -25.32 40.63
CA ARG A 1062 34.72 -23.90 40.27
C ARG A 1062 34.95 -23.71 38.77
N GLN A 1063 34.10 -22.94 38.10
CA GLN A 1063 34.19 -22.70 36.65
C GLN A 1063 34.29 -21.22 36.30
N ILE A 1064 35.15 -20.86 35.35
CA ILE A 1064 35.23 -19.51 34.76
C ILE A 1064 35.24 -19.56 33.23
N GLY A 1065 34.69 -18.53 32.59
CA GLY A 1065 34.51 -18.44 31.14
C GLY A 1065 35.31 -17.30 30.52
N ILE A 1066 35.75 -17.47 29.27
CA ILE A 1066 36.39 -16.40 28.49
C ILE A 1066 36.03 -16.47 27.02
N SER A 1067 35.74 -15.32 26.42
CA SER A 1067 35.36 -15.15 25.02
C SER A 1067 36.35 -14.24 24.26
N PHE A 1068 36.47 -14.44 22.94
CA PHE A 1068 37.53 -13.83 22.13
C PHE A 1068 36.97 -13.06 20.93
N ASN A 1069 36.70 -11.76 21.09
CA ASN A 1069 36.21 -10.87 20.03
C ASN A 1069 37.35 -9.95 19.53
N LYS A 1070 37.32 -9.56 18.25
CA LYS A 1070 38.25 -8.55 17.68
C LYS A 1070 38.09 -7.15 18.30
N ASN A 1071 36.91 -6.86 18.87
CA ASN A 1071 36.53 -5.55 19.38
C ASN A 1071 36.84 -5.37 20.89
N ASN A 1072 37.01 -6.47 21.63
CA ASN A 1072 37.23 -6.50 23.07
C ASN A 1072 38.71 -6.31 23.45
N THR A 1073 39.00 -6.05 24.72
CA THR A 1073 40.32 -5.59 25.19
C THR A 1073 40.85 -6.39 26.42
N PHE A 1074 41.35 -5.68 27.44
CA PHE A 1074 41.63 -6.14 28.80
C PHE A 1074 41.16 -5.10 29.86
N ALA A 1075 40.49 -4.02 29.42
CA ALA A 1075 39.67 -3.16 30.26
C ALA A 1075 38.22 -3.67 30.20
N SER A 1076 37.35 -3.24 31.12
CA SER A 1076 36.04 -3.87 31.22
C SER A 1076 35.14 -3.63 30.00
N ASP A 1077 34.72 -4.72 29.35
CA ASP A 1077 33.84 -4.72 28.18
C ASP A 1077 32.41 -5.15 28.60
N LYS A 1078 31.54 -4.15 28.82
CA LYS A 1078 30.15 -4.31 29.30
C LYS A 1078 29.37 -5.34 28.46
N GLY A 1079 28.66 -6.26 29.11
CA GLY A 1079 27.91 -7.35 28.45
C GLY A 1079 28.74 -8.56 27.96
N TYR A 1080 30.08 -8.47 27.95
CA TYR A 1080 30.98 -9.60 27.68
C TYR A 1080 31.78 -10.02 28.92
N ASP A 1081 32.01 -9.08 29.85
CA ASP A 1081 32.49 -9.34 31.20
C ASP A 1081 31.35 -9.58 32.19
N SER A 1082 31.59 -10.47 33.16
CA SER A 1082 30.73 -10.65 34.34
C SER A 1082 31.58 -10.81 35.58
N LYS A 1083 31.34 -9.95 36.57
CA LYS A 1083 32.07 -9.95 37.85
C LYS A 1083 31.80 -11.23 38.63
N VAL A 1084 32.78 -11.64 39.45
CA VAL A 1084 32.59 -12.71 40.44
C VAL A 1084 31.51 -12.28 41.44
N TYR A 1085 30.39 -13.01 41.51
CA TYR A 1085 29.24 -12.67 42.35
C TYR A 1085 29.44 -13.05 43.83
N VAL A 1086 30.06 -14.21 44.06
CA VAL A 1086 30.54 -14.67 45.37
C VAL A 1086 31.95 -15.22 45.18
N GLU A 1087 32.89 -14.78 46.01
CA GLU A 1087 34.25 -15.30 46.07
C GLU A 1087 34.34 -16.49 47.04
N SER A 1088 35.09 -17.54 46.67
CA SER A 1088 35.43 -18.65 47.57
C SER A 1088 36.81 -18.45 48.22
N ASN A 1089 37.06 -19.10 49.37
CA ASN A 1089 38.37 -19.03 50.04
C ASN A 1089 39.50 -19.62 49.18
N THR A 1090 39.18 -20.62 48.35
CA THR A 1090 40.01 -21.10 47.24
C THR A 1090 39.24 -20.87 45.95
N ASP A 1091 39.79 -20.08 45.03
CA ASP A 1091 39.05 -19.56 43.87
C ASP A 1091 40.02 -19.14 42.77
N PHE A 1092 39.54 -19.03 41.53
CA PHE A 1092 40.30 -18.52 40.39
C PHE A 1092 39.44 -17.68 39.46
N TYR A 1093 40.02 -16.63 38.88
CA TYR A 1093 39.28 -15.64 38.09
C TYR A 1093 40.21 -14.88 37.16
N TRP A 1094 39.62 -14.31 36.09
CA TRP A 1094 40.37 -13.45 35.18
C TRP A 1094 40.68 -12.13 35.87
N LYS A 1095 41.94 -11.69 35.76
CA LYS A 1095 42.44 -10.54 36.50
C LYS A 1095 43.44 -9.72 35.69
N PHE A 1096 43.01 -8.55 35.23
CA PHE A 1096 43.79 -7.68 34.35
C PHE A 1096 44.55 -6.60 35.14
N ASP A 1097 45.77 -6.23 34.72
CA ASP A 1097 46.65 -5.27 35.44
C ASP A 1097 46.17 -3.80 35.28
N GLU A 1098 45.14 -3.57 34.47
CA GLU A 1098 44.50 -2.26 34.24
C GLU A 1098 43.11 -2.13 34.91
N ASP A 1099 42.61 -3.19 35.58
CA ASP A 1099 41.28 -3.21 36.24
C ASP A 1099 41.35 -3.76 37.69
N GLU A 1100 40.63 -3.15 38.64
CA GLU A 1100 40.59 -3.59 40.04
C GLU A 1100 39.49 -4.64 40.34
N ASN A 1101 38.53 -4.90 39.44
CA ASN A 1101 37.51 -5.97 39.52
C ASN A 1101 38.07 -7.40 39.34
N LYS A 1102 37.25 -8.42 39.59
CA LYS A 1102 37.53 -9.86 39.36
C LYS A 1102 36.43 -10.46 38.50
N TYR A 1103 36.77 -11.24 37.49
CA TYR A 1103 35.81 -11.68 36.47
C TYR A 1103 35.63 -13.19 36.42
N ALA A 1104 34.38 -13.64 36.52
CA ALA A 1104 33.96 -15.03 36.31
C ALA A 1104 33.76 -15.34 34.82
N ILE A 1105 33.20 -14.39 34.06
CA ILE A 1105 33.23 -14.39 32.59
C ILE A 1105 34.04 -13.17 32.16
N ALA A 1106 34.94 -13.33 31.17
CA ALA A 1106 35.64 -12.21 30.54
C ALA A 1106 35.46 -12.17 29.01
N GLY A 1107 35.42 -10.98 28.44
CA GLY A 1107 35.56 -10.75 27.00
C GLY A 1107 36.92 -10.14 26.69
N VAL A 1108 37.71 -10.75 25.81
CA VAL A 1108 39.04 -10.22 25.45
C VAL A 1108 39.29 -10.23 23.95
N GLN A 1109 40.34 -9.52 23.54
CA GLN A 1109 40.83 -9.44 22.16
C GLN A 1109 41.02 -10.80 21.47
N ALA A 1110 40.82 -10.83 20.14
CA ALA A 1110 40.87 -12.04 19.32
C ALA A 1110 42.19 -12.84 19.41
N ILE A 1111 42.09 -14.16 19.25
CA ILE A 1111 43.16 -15.12 19.56
C ILE A 1111 44.36 -15.01 18.60
N THR A 1112 45.47 -14.43 19.08
CA THR A 1112 46.80 -14.48 18.42
C THR A 1112 47.70 -15.55 19.08
N PRO A 1113 48.80 -16.00 18.44
CA PRO A 1113 49.78 -16.86 19.10
C PRO A 1113 50.44 -16.18 20.31
N GLU A 1114 50.67 -14.86 20.22
CA GLU A 1114 51.27 -14.06 21.29
C GLU A 1114 50.30 -13.67 22.44
N LEU A 1115 49.04 -14.12 22.42
CA LEU A 1115 48.05 -13.83 23.46
C LEU A 1115 48.31 -14.65 24.73
N GLU A 1116 48.73 -13.97 25.80
CA GLU A 1116 48.75 -14.48 27.18
C GLU A 1116 47.66 -13.74 27.98
N VAL A 1117 46.66 -14.47 28.48
CA VAL A 1117 45.59 -13.93 29.34
C VAL A 1117 45.92 -14.23 30.81
N PRO A 1118 46.06 -13.22 31.70
CA PRO A 1118 46.41 -13.44 33.10
C PRO A 1118 45.27 -14.09 33.91
N LEU A 1119 45.65 -14.99 34.81
CA LEU A 1119 44.76 -15.74 35.70
C LEU A 1119 45.25 -15.60 37.14
N GLU A 1120 44.43 -15.02 38.02
CA GLU A 1120 44.70 -15.02 39.45
C GLU A 1120 44.06 -16.26 40.10
N LEU A 1121 44.81 -16.90 41.00
CA LEU A 1121 44.42 -18.10 41.74
C LEU A 1121 44.68 -17.85 43.23
N VAL A 1122 43.65 -18.03 44.05
CA VAL A 1122 43.68 -17.99 45.52
C VAL A 1122 43.60 -19.42 46.02
N VAL A 1123 44.48 -19.77 46.97
CA VAL A 1123 44.52 -21.09 47.60
C VAL A 1123 44.50 -20.89 49.11
N GLU A 1124 43.47 -21.38 49.79
CA GLU A 1124 43.40 -21.38 51.25
C GLU A 1124 44.25 -22.52 51.82
N ASN A 1125 43.93 -23.75 51.44
CA ASN A 1125 44.55 -24.96 51.96
C ASN A 1125 45.65 -25.47 51.02
N ALA A 1126 46.84 -25.73 51.56
CA ALA A 1126 47.99 -26.20 50.77
C ALA A 1126 47.76 -27.65 50.32
N GLY A 1127 47.76 -27.90 49.01
CA GLY A 1127 47.37 -29.20 48.46
C GLY A 1127 47.52 -29.31 46.93
N GLU A 1128 47.00 -30.40 46.39
CA GLU A 1128 46.86 -30.60 44.93
C GLU A 1128 45.52 -30.04 44.44
N LEU A 1129 45.58 -29.24 43.38
CA LEU A 1129 44.43 -28.80 42.59
C LEU A 1129 44.71 -28.99 41.10
N THR A 1130 43.68 -29.12 40.28
CA THR A 1130 43.86 -29.38 38.84
C THR A 1130 42.97 -28.51 37.98
N ILE A 1131 43.58 -27.74 37.06
CA ILE A 1131 42.88 -26.88 36.10
C ILE A 1131 42.74 -27.61 34.75
N LYS A 1132 41.54 -27.60 34.18
CA LYS A 1132 41.19 -28.27 32.90
C LYS A 1132 40.30 -27.38 32.03
N ILE A 1133 40.06 -27.77 30.79
CA ILE A 1133 38.96 -27.22 29.98
C ILE A 1133 37.71 -28.07 30.22
N ASP A 1134 36.60 -27.42 30.57
CA ASP A 1134 35.28 -28.08 30.69
C ASP A 1134 34.50 -27.99 29.38
N GLU A 1135 34.57 -26.81 28.73
CA GLU A 1135 33.89 -26.51 27.47
C GLU A 1135 34.77 -25.59 26.62
N TRP A 1136 34.74 -25.75 25.30
CA TRP A 1136 35.33 -24.80 24.37
C TRP A 1136 34.62 -24.86 23.02
N GLN A 1137 34.51 -23.74 22.33
CA GLN A 1137 33.88 -23.65 21.00
C GLN A 1137 34.70 -22.75 20.07
N TYR A 1138 34.72 -23.07 18.77
CA TYR A 1138 35.38 -22.31 17.69
C TYR A 1138 36.89 -22.02 17.81
N ILE A 1139 37.62 -22.77 18.64
CA ILE A 1139 39.07 -22.64 18.75
C ILE A 1139 39.77 -23.72 17.92
N ASN A 1140 40.61 -23.28 16.99
CA ASN A 1140 41.28 -24.10 15.97
C ASN A 1140 42.77 -24.39 16.27
N ARG A 1141 43.17 -24.27 17.54
CA ARG A 1141 44.56 -24.41 17.99
C ARG A 1141 44.65 -24.98 19.41
N ASN A 1142 45.85 -25.37 19.82
CA ASN A 1142 46.08 -25.83 21.18
C ASN A 1142 45.93 -24.69 22.20
N VAL A 1143 45.62 -25.05 23.45
CA VAL A 1143 45.37 -24.15 24.58
C VAL A 1143 46.17 -24.64 25.77
N PHE A 1144 46.83 -23.72 26.47
CA PHE A 1144 47.81 -24.05 27.49
C PHE A 1144 47.62 -23.21 28.75
N LEU A 1145 47.86 -23.80 29.92
CA LEU A 1145 48.16 -23.07 31.15
C LEU A 1145 49.67 -22.89 31.28
N LYS A 1146 50.12 -21.67 31.56
CA LYS A 1146 51.53 -21.30 31.69
C LYS A 1146 51.85 -20.91 33.14
N ASP A 1147 52.76 -21.65 33.78
CA ASP A 1147 53.35 -21.26 35.08
C ASP A 1147 54.60 -20.42 34.82
N ILE A 1148 54.47 -19.12 35.01
CA ILE A 1148 55.49 -18.10 34.73
C ILE A 1148 56.61 -18.10 35.79
N GLU A 1149 56.38 -18.68 36.98
CA GLU A 1149 57.41 -18.80 38.02
C GLU A 1149 58.27 -20.06 37.84
N ASN A 1150 57.66 -21.18 37.47
CA ASN A 1150 58.35 -22.46 37.23
C ASN A 1150 58.75 -22.71 35.76
N ASP A 1151 58.45 -21.78 34.84
CA ASP A 1151 58.76 -21.88 33.39
C ASP A 1151 58.16 -23.15 32.74
N THR A 1152 56.97 -23.56 33.21
CA THR A 1152 56.29 -24.82 32.85
C THR A 1152 55.01 -24.53 32.06
N ILE A 1153 54.71 -25.36 31.06
CA ILE A 1153 53.54 -25.21 30.19
C ILE A 1153 52.74 -26.51 30.18
N TYR A 1154 51.44 -26.43 30.48
CA TYR A 1154 50.51 -27.55 30.52
C TYR A 1154 49.51 -27.42 29.37
N LYS A 1155 49.45 -28.40 28.46
CA LYS A 1155 48.41 -28.45 27.42
C LYS A 1155 47.08 -28.88 28.03
N LEU A 1156 45.99 -28.16 27.74
CA LEU A 1156 44.67 -28.37 28.36
C LEU A 1156 43.62 -29.03 27.44
N ASN A 1157 43.92 -29.19 26.14
CA ASN A 1157 42.93 -29.67 25.16
C ASN A 1157 42.52 -31.14 25.35
N ASP A 1158 43.45 -31.93 25.89
CA ASP A 1158 43.42 -33.39 26.02
C ASP A 1158 44.10 -33.87 27.32
N SER A 1159 44.31 -32.95 28.27
CA SER A 1159 44.93 -33.20 29.58
C SER A 1159 44.56 -32.09 30.57
N LYS A 1160 45.07 -32.16 31.80
CA LYS A 1160 44.86 -31.17 32.87
C LYS A 1160 46.17 -30.70 33.50
N ALA A 1161 46.18 -29.47 33.98
CA ALA A 1161 47.30 -28.89 34.72
C ALA A 1161 47.16 -29.23 36.21
N THR A 1162 47.83 -30.29 36.66
CA THR A 1162 47.97 -30.58 38.10
C THR A 1162 49.00 -29.66 38.73
N LEU A 1163 48.60 -28.92 39.76
CA LEU A 1163 49.40 -27.97 40.51
C LEU A 1163 49.38 -28.34 42.00
N ASN A 1164 50.55 -28.47 42.61
CA ASN A 1164 50.68 -28.59 44.07
C ASN A 1164 51.12 -27.22 44.62
N LEU A 1165 50.27 -26.58 45.42
CA LEU A 1165 50.40 -25.18 45.82
C LEU A 1165 50.34 -25.01 47.34
N ALA A 1166 51.01 -23.97 47.82
CA ALA A 1166 50.91 -23.53 49.21
C ALA A 1166 49.76 -22.53 49.35
N SER A 1167 49.28 -22.35 50.58
CA SER A 1167 48.34 -21.29 50.92
C SER A 1167 48.84 -19.91 50.47
N GLY A 1168 47.99 -19.14 49.78
CA GLY A 1168 48.27 -17.79 49.30
C GLY A 1168 47.62 -17.44 47.96
N THR A 1169 47.88 -16.21 47.51
CA THR A 1169 47.36 -15.62 46.25
C THR A 1169 48.45 -15.56 45.18
N TYR A 1170 48.11 -15.90 43.94
CA TYR A 1170 49.04 -16.09 42.82
C TYR A 1170 48.74 -15.18 41.60
N THR A 1171 48.68 -13.86 41.79
CA THR A 1171 48.34 -12.85 40.76
C THR A 1171 49.16 -12.92 39.46
N ASP A 1172 50.49 -12.90 39.56
CA ASP A 1172 51.39 -12.71 38.41
C ASP A 1172 51.94 -14.04 37.83
N ARG A 1173 51.41 -15.20 38.25
CA ARG A 1173 52.04 -16.52 38.03
C ARG A 1173 51.42 -17.33 36.90
N PHE A 1174 50.10 -17.29 36.73
CA PHE A 1174 49.41 -18.14 35.76
C PHE A 1174 48.83 -17.33 34.60
N ALA A 1175 48.89 -17.90 33.40
CA ALA A 1175 48.23 -17.34 32.24
C ALA A 1175 47.70 -18.44 31.31
N LEU A 1176 46.57 -18.17 30.66
CA LEU A 1176 46.10 -18.94 29.51
C LEU A 1176 46.88 -18.48 28.26
N ALA A 1177 47.39 -19.43 27.48
CA ALA A 1177 48.19 -19.16 26.29
C ALA A 1177 47.74 -20.04 25.10
N PHE A 1178 48.04 -19.57 23.89
CA PHE A 1178 47.55 -20.14 22.63
C PHE A 1178 48.65 -20.68 21.71
N ASP A 1179 49.84 -20.85 22.28
CA ASP A 1179 51.02 -21.36 21.63
C ASP A 1179 51.82 -22.25 22.61
N SER A 1180 52.28 -23.40 22.13
CA SER A 1180 53.13 -24.35 22.85
C SER A 1180 54.56 -23.86 23.05
N GLU A 1181 55.00 -22.89 22.25
CA GLU A 1181 56.36 -22.95 21.74
C GLU A 1181 57.46 -22.37 22.66
N ASN A 1182 58.08 -23.32 23.37
CA ASN A 1182 59.53 -23.50 23.30
C ASN A 1182 60.04 -23.73 21.85
N GLU A 1183 59.68 -22.83 20.92
CA GLU A 1183 60.21 -22.68 19.56
C GLU A 1183 61.73 -22.72 19.63
N ASP A 1184 62.35 -23.37 18.64
CA ASP A 1184 63.79 -23.52 18.55
C ASP A 1184 64.55 -22.19 18.72
N GLU A 1185 65.75 -22.25 19.32
CA GLU A 1185 66.53 -21.03 19.61
C GLU A 1185 66.98 -20.27 18.34
N ALA A 1186 66.75 -20.83 17.15
CA ALA A 1186 67.11 -20.27 15.86
C ALA A 1186 66.18 -19.14 15.35
N THR A 1187 64.86 -19.28 15.47
CA THR A 1187 63.88 -18.33 14.88
C THR A 1187 63.58 -17.13 15.78
N LYS A 1188 63.80 -17.26 17.10
CA LYS A 1188 63.65 -16.21 18.14
C LYS A 1188 64.60 -14.99 18.02
N GLU A 1189 65.25 -14.76 16.87
CA GLU A 1189 66.28 -13.72 16.66
C GLU A 1189 65.75 -12.26 16.62
N THR A 1190 64.45 -12.01 16.36
CA THR A 1190 63.96 -10.66 15.96
C THR A 1190 63.09 -9.89 16.98
N LYS A 1191 62.05 -10.48 17.59
CA LYS A 1191 60.95 -9.69 18.20
C LYS A 1191 61.16 -9.10 19.63
N ASN A 1192 61.84 -9.75 20.58
CA ASN A 1192 62.04 -9.14 21.92
C ASN A 1192 63.31 -9.63 22.69
N PRO A 1193 64.41 -8.83 22.74
CA PRO A 1193 65.68 -9.26 23.34
C PRO A 1193 65.78 -9.17 24.89
N LEU A 1194 64.88 -8.46 25.59
CA LEU A 1194 64.95 -8.22 27.05
C LEU A 1194 63.57 -8.21 27.72
N LYS A 1195 63.36 -9.02 28.78
CA LYS A 1195 62.19 -8.94 29.70
C LYS A 1195 62.58 -8.07 30.91
N VAL A 1196 61.71 -7.14 31.29
CA VAL A 1196 61.99 -6.12 32.33
C VAL A 1196 60.76 -5.94 33.21
N PHE A 1197 60.91 -6.07 34.53
CA PHE A 1197 59.82 -5.90 35.50
C PHE A 1197 60.34 -5.37 36.83
N TYR A 1198 59.44 -5.01 37.75
CA TYR A 1198 59.76 -4.54 39.10
C TYR A 1198 59.26 -5.56 40.14
N ASN A 1199 60.16 -6.01 41.02
CA ASN A 1199 59.83 -6.92 42.10
C ASN A 1199 59.60 -6.13 43.41
N LYS A 1200 58.33 -5.96 43.79
CA LYS A 1200 57.89 -5.25 45.00
C LYS A 1200 58.53 -5.81 46.28
N LYS A 1201 58.43 -7.13 46.50
CA LYS A 1201 58.92 -7.84 47.71
C LYS A 1201 60.40 -7.56 48.05
N ASN A 1202 61.23 -7.16 47.07
CA ASN A 1202 62.65 -6.85 47.27
C ASN A 1202 63.06 -5.41 46.90
N ASN A 1203 62.14 -4.55 46.45
CA ASN A 1203 62.42 -3.22 45.90
C ASN A 1203 63.56 -3.22 44.84
N ARG A 1204 63.39 -4.03 43.79
CA ARG A 1204 64.39 -4.25 42.72
C ARG A 1204 63.76 -4.22 41.34
N ILE A 1205 64.40 -3.57 40.38
CA ILE A 1205 64.13 -3.80 38.95
C ILE A 1205 64.86 -5.07 38.53
N VAL A 1206 64.16 -5.97 37.85
CA VAL A 1206 64.73 -7.19 37.28
C VAL A 1206 64.81 -7.03 35.78
N VAL A 1207 66.02 -7.17 35.23
CA VAL A 1207 66.26 -7.25 33.78
C VAL A 1207 66.74 -8.66 33.47
N VAL A 1208 66.00 -9.39 32.63
CA VAL A 1208 66.38 -10.69 32.09
C VAL A 1208 66.90 -10.48 30.66
N LYS A 1209 68.03 -11.12 30.33
CA LYS A 1209 68.61 -11.10 28.97
C LYS A 1209 68.89 -12.52 28.47
N LYS A 1210 68.82 -12.71 27.15
CA LYS A 1210 69.41 -13.88 26.47
C LYS A 1210 70.92 -13.67 26.23
N ASP A 1211 71.65 -14.73 25.86
CA ASP A 1211 73.11 -14.73 25.95
C ASP A 1211 73.86 -13.80 24.99
N LYS A 1212 73.39 -13.69 23.73
CA LYS A 1212 74.01 -12.87 22.67
C LYS A 1212 74.06 -11.34 22.96
N ILE A 1213 73.47 -10.88 24.07
CA ILE A 1213 73.34 -9.46 24.43
C ILE A 1213 74.30 -9.10 25.57
N LYS A 1214 75.03 -7.99 25.43
CA LYS A 1214 75.87 -7.40 26.47
C LYS A 1214 75.22 -6.09 26.93
N VAL A 1215 74.57 -6.10 28.10
CA VAL A 1215 73.98 -4.90 28.70
C VAL A 1215 75.11 -4.04 29.27
N LYS A 1216 75.25 -2.79 28.81
CA LYS A 1216 76.29 -1.85 29.25
C LYS A 1216 75.80 -1.00 30.42
N GLN A 1217 74.55 -0.55 30.37
CA GLN A 1217 73.96 0.36 31.35
C GLN A 1217 72.43 0.19 31.41
N VAL A 1218 71.86 0.36 32.61
CA VAL A 1218 70.41 0.50 32.83
C VAL A 1218 70.17 1.84 33.52
N SER A 1219 69.23 2.65 33.02
CA SER A 1219 68.76 3.89 33.65
C SER A 1219 67.25 3.81 33.88
N LEU A 1220 66.81 4.18 35.08
CA LEU A 1220 65.41 4.41 35.42
C LEU A 1220 65.07 5.89 35.23
N PHE A 1221 63.92 6.18 34.64
CA PHE A 1221 63.37 7.51 34.41
C PHE A 1221 61.91 7.59 34.90
N ARG A 1222 61.46 8.76 35.37
CA ARG A 1222 60.02 9.07 35.47
C ARG A 1222 59.44 9.30 34.07
N ILE A 1223 58.11 9.26 33.94
CA ILE A 1223 57.42 9.45 32.65
C ILE A 1223 57.82 10.76 31.94
N ASN A 1224 58.06 11.84 32.69
CA ASN A 1224 58.55 13.13 32.20
C ASN A 1224 60.07 13.16 31.85
N SER A 1225 60.66 12.01 31.50
CA SER A 1225 62.08 11.84 31.14
C SER A 1225 63.12 12.35 32.16
N ARG A 1226 62.74 12.67 33.41
CA ARG A 1226 63.70 12.96 34.49
C ARG A 1226 64.35 11.66 34.97
N LYS A 1227 65.68 11.57 34.89
CA LYS A 1227 66.45 10.38 35.34
C LYS A 1227 66.34 10.23 36.86
N VAL A 1228 66.07 9.00 37.31
CA VAL A 1228 65.81 8.63 38.71
C VAL A 1228 66.99 7.87 39.31
N GLN A 1229 67.51 6.86 38.59
CA GLN A 1229 68.66 6.06 39.02
C GLN A 1229 69.38 5.46 37.81
N ASN A 1230 70.65 5.09 37.97
CA ASN A 1230 71.46 4.46 36.93
C ASN A 1230 72.35 3.35 37.50
N TRP A 1231 72.53 2.27 36.75
CA TRP A 1231 73.43 1.15 37.04
C TRP A 1231 74.32 0.89 35.82
N ASN A 1232 75.64 0.98 36.01
CA ASN A 1232 76.63 0.59 35.00
C ASN A 1232 76.98 -0.89 35.20
N ILE A 1233 76.82 -1.71 34.16
CA ILE A 1233 76.88 -3.17 34.27
C ILE A 1233 78.30 -3.66 33.93
N LYS A 1234 79.13 -3.84 34.95
CA LYS A 1234 80.53 -4.28 34.80
C LYS A 1234 80.69 -5.78 34.52
N LYS A 1235 79.83 -6.66 35.07
CA LYS A 1235 79.85 -8.11 34.84
C LYS A 1235 78.52 -8.54 34.23
N GLN A 1236 78.55 -9.22 33.09
CA GLN A 1236 77.36 -9.75 32.44
C GLN A 1236 76.77 -10.94 33.23
N ARG A 1237 75.45 -11.05 33.22
CA ARG A 1237 74.64 -12.13 33.81
C ARG A 1237 73.33 -12.23 33.02
N ASN A 1238 72.63 -13.35 33.05
CA ASN A 1238 71.35 -13.48 32.34
C ASN A 1238 70.15 -12.91 33.12
N LYS A 1239 70.31 -12.68 34.44
CA LYS A 1239 69.33 -11.99 35.30
C LYS A 1239 70.04 -10.93 36.15
N PHE A 1240 69.75 -9.66 35.90
CA PHE A 1240 70.23 -8.52 36.70
C PHE A 1240 69.17 -8.12 37.73
N LYS A 1241 69.48 -8.24 39.02
CA LYS A 1241 68.60 -7.83 40.14
C LYS A 1241 69.07 -6.46 40.67
N LEU A 1242 68.49 -5.38 40.17
CA LEU A 1242 68.95 -3.99 40.36
C LEU A 1242 68.21 -3.31 41.53
N LYS A 1243 68.87 -3.18 42.69
CA LYS A 1243 68.29 -2.53 43.89
C LYS A 1243 68.06 -1.03 43.68
N LEU A 1244 66.85 -0.57 43.99
CA LEU A 1244 66.52 0.86 44.06
C LEU A 1244 67.15 1.49 45.33
N ARG A 1245 67.71 2.69 45.22
CA ARG A 1245 68.41 3.37 46.33
C ARG A 1245 67.48 3.82 47.46
N LYS A 1246 66.19 3.99 47.17
CA LYS A 1246 65.10 4.29 48.12
C LYS A 1246 63.79 3.72 47.58
N LYS A 1247 62.71 3.78 48.37
CA LYS A 1247 61.35 3.67 47.83
C LYS A 1247 61.06 4.90 46.95
N PHE A 1248 60.24 4.73 45.92
CA PHE A 1248 59.80 5.79 45.01
C PHE A 1248 58.26 5.79 44.93
N SER A 1249 57.66 6.92 44.58
CA SER A 1249 56.20 7.10 44.48
C SER A 1249 55.55 6.09 43.53
N LYS A 1250 54.34 5.57 43.86
CA LYS A 1250 53.49 4.74 42.96
C LYS A 1250 53.37 5.46 41.61
N GLY A 1251 53.45 4.72 40.51
CA GLY A 1251 53.23 5.25 39.16
C GLY A 1251 54.10 4.62 38.08
N LEU A 1252 54.01 5.18 36.88
CA LEU A 1252 54.66 4.68 35.65
C LEU A 1252 56.08 5.26 35.47
N TYR A 1253 57.03 4.38 35.20
CA TYR A 1253 58.44 4.70 34.98
C TYR A 1253 58.96 4.06 33.68
N VAL A 1254 60.03 4.60 33.13
CA VAL A 1254 60.69 4.09 31.91
C VAL A 1254 62.07 3.54 32.26
N VAL A 1255 62.31 2.27 31.96
CA VAL A 1255 63.64 1.65 32.02
C VAL A 1255 64.28 1.74 30.65
N LYS A 1256 65.37 2.52 30.55
CA LYS A 1256 66.18 2.67 29.34
C LYS A 1256 67.47 1.84 29.50
N ILE A 1257 67.66 0.86 28.62
CA ILE A 1257 68.73 -0.13 28.69
C ILE A 1257 69.66 0.06 27.47
N LYS A 1258 70.91 0.43 27.72
CA LYS A 1258 71.95 0.55 26.68
C LYS A 1258 72.71 -0.78 26.58
N THR A 1259 72.73 -1.37 25.39
CA THR A 1259 73.33 -2.69 25.10
C THR A 1259 74.49 -2.59 24.11
N ASN A 1260 74.96 -3.72 23.57
CA ASN A 1260 75.76 -3.79 22.36
C ASN A 1260 74.94 -3.67 21.07
N LYS A 1261 73.64 -3.98 21.07
CA LYS A 1261 72.73 -3.90 19.90
C LYS A 1261 71.86 -2.62 19.87
N GLY A 1262 72.15 -1.60 20.70
CA GLY A 1262 71.42 -0.32 20.73
C GLY A 1262 70.82 0.03 22.10
N ILE A 1263 69.83 0.93 22.12
CA ILE A 1263 69.10 1.37 23.32
C ILE A 1263 67.66 0.85 23.26
N ILE A 1264 67.22 0.16 24.30
CA ILE A 1264 65.86 -0.39 24.44
C ILE A 1264 65.14 0.35 25.57
N ASN A 1265 63.87 0.72 25.37
CA ASN A 1265 63.02 1.30 26.40
C ASN A 1265 61.91 0.29 26.76
N LYS A 1266 61.58 0.15 28.05
CA LYS A 1266 60.38 -0.55 28.53
C LYS A 1266 59.69 0.31 29.59
N LYS A 1267 58.36 0.44 29.52
CA LYS A 1267 57.53 0.96 30.61
C LYS A 1267 57.52 -0.08 31.76
N ILE A 1268 57.49 0.37 33.00
CA ILE A 1268 57.19 -0.45 34.20
C ILE A 1268 56.36 0.37 35.18
N VAL A 1269 55.46 -0.27 35.93
CA VAL A 1269 54.84 0.34 37.11
C VAL A 1269 55.72 0.04 38.33
N ILE A 1270 55.99 1.07 39.14
CA ILE A 1270 56.56 0.85 40.49
C ILE A 1270 55.39 0.92 41.47
N LYS A 1271 55.07 -0.21 42.10
CA LYS A 1271 54.08 -0.36 43.18
C LYS A 1271 54.86 -0.33 44.54
N ASN A 1272 54.37 0.39 45.55
CA ASN A 1272 55.14 0.68 46.79
C ASN A 1272 55.04 -0.44 47.86
#